data_AF-V5GA58-F1
#
_entry.id   AF-V5GA58-F1
#
_cell.length_a   1.000
_cell.length_b   1.000
_cell.length_c   1.000
_cell.angle_alpha   90.00
_cell.angle_beta   90.00
_cell.angle_gamma   90.00
#
_symmetry.space_group_name_H-M   'P 1'
#
loop_
_entity.id
_entity.type
_entity.pdbx_description
1 polymer ?
#
loop_
_entity_poly.entity_id
_entity_poly.type
_entity_poly.pdbx_seq_one_letter_code
_entity_poly.pdbx_strand_id
1 'polypeptide(L)'
;MPAIDINKDLSALFVQQVQATPDAVALEDETATYTYAELDKEVSELAARLRRYGVSRDSQVGVLLPRSAHYVITCLAALRAGGAFLVLELAYPPDLLADVVEDANPAVVVTYRAEVGKIKAGVPVIVLDEPPVEANGDAKEPAPLPADNDLDRLAFVSYSSGTTGKPKGIANPHRAPVLSYNLRFGVQDLQPGDRVACNVFFIWEILRPLLRGATVVAVPDEVSYDPAALVELLASKHVTETLMTPTLLATVLSRHPNLGDELPDLRTLWLNGEVVTTDLARRSIKALPKARLLNCYSACETHEIACGDIREMLDNEASYCPVGPPLDPKHTYILDEGGNKVADGASGELFVGGPLLARGYLNLPETTAKAFTPDPFDPTPGARMYRTGDGARLLPSGLLEITGRVGAMIKLRGYSVVPGKVENEIVKHLAVSRCAVVPHGEGLEKQLVAYIVRDKDATEGRPAVEINESGHSPAARRVLSPYLAHYMIPALWVELDELPTHEVSGKVDLKRLPPPRSPSPVNGNGQKQDPIGIDDIAAAWAGVLKTSKSLLKPTDNFFDLGGHSLLLADLSSRLSRDFGFRIPIPRLAENSTIAGHLETVRAVRDGHAAAVQADLPAVLRVDSTLDDDIRPAPGTIIRSVNKANTVLLTGVTGYLGAFLLNDLLQNTSAHIICLVRFNEPANDDQPGGIARLRRNLLDLGLWSDAIMERVEILPGNLSRPRFGLSPEEFQELGSRVDVIIHAAATVNLVYPYAALRGANVGGTKEIIRLACKGGATVQYVSTNGVLPPSGEKGWPEDTILDIDEVPTKLLDGYGQTKWVAEQLVLEAGRRGLPVKIHRAGTISGHSLTGAANAWDLLTALIVESIQIGYAPDVEGWRAEMTPVDFVSKAIIHLATQTHAEQTIFHLGDPDPVDIRSVFEDLAELGYPTKKIGWDEWVALWTDKRGSVKGGDGAFTVDILRSGMPSVEFLRGIVVLDNAATRPFRAVVERPKVDKVLLETYTRHWFARGWLPHPPSRQHALGGTAKPITRGPLSGRVAVITGASSGIGEAVAVALAKEGCHIALAARRLDALEAVKRRLVVREGKVIIRKTDVTDKAQVDALIRDANDELGPVDILVSCAGVMYFTMMANTQTEEWDRTVDVNCKGLLHCLAATVPGMISRGSGHIVAISSDAGRKVFPGLGVYSASKFFVEATLQSLRLETAGMGLRVTSVQPGNTATDLLGMSTDAEAVKKYGEPSGAKILDPADVANSIAYALRQPPHVAVNEVLIDPRDEPI
;
A
#
# COMPACT_ATOMS: atom_id res chain seq x y z
N MET A 1 -33.16 18.95 44.74
CA MET A 1 -33.50 17.53 45.05
C MET A 1 -32.48 16.66 44.35
N PRO A 2 -32.13 15.47 44.88
CA PRO A 2 -31.23 14.55 44.19
C PRO A 2 -31.84 14.12 42.85
N ALA A 3 -30.98 13.86 41.86
CA ALA A 3 -31.39 13.48 40.50
C ALA A 3 -31.89 12.03 40.42
N ILE A 4 -31.50 11.19 41.39
CA ILE A 4 -31.95 9.81 41.58
C ILE A 4 -32.22 9.57 43.08
N ASP A 5 -33.00 8.55 43.44
CA ASP A 5 -33.20 8.19 44.85
C ASP A 5 -31.94 7.54 45.43
N ILE A 6 -31.12 8.35 46.12
CA ILE A 6 -29.87 7.90 46.72
C ILE A 6 -30.05 6.91 47.88
N ASN A 7 -31.28 6.57 48.27
CA ASN A 7 -31.60 5.57 49.28
C ASN A 7 -31.91 4.18 48.68
N LYS A 8 -31.81 4.03 47.35
CA LYS A 8 -32.10 2.79 46.62
C LYS A 8 -30.84 2.23 45.99
N ASP A 9 -30.72 0.91 45.98
CA ASP A 9 -29.60 0.22 45.37
C ASP A 9 -29.64 0.32 43.84
N LEU A 10 -28.53 -0.05 43.20
CA LEU A 10 -28.36 0.09 41.75
C LEU A 10 -29.33 -0.78 40.95
N SER A 11 -29.73 -1.95 41.49
CA SER A 11 -30.71 -2.82 40.84
C SER A 11 -32.10 -2.21 40.89
N ALA A 12 -32.50 -1.66 42.04
CA ALA A 12 -33.78 -1.00 42.21
C ALA A 12 -33.90 0.26 41.35
N LEU A 13 -32.84 1.06 41.27
CA LEU A 13 -32.78 2.24 40.40
C LEU A 13 -32.89 1.85 38.91
N PHE A 14 -32.21 0.78 38.48
CA PHE A 14 -32.36 0.27 37.12
C PHE A 14 -33.79 -0.21 36.84
N VAL A 15 -34.43 -0.95 37.75
CA VAL A 15 -35.84 -1.38 37.61
C VAL A 15 -36.78 -0.19 37.47
N GLN A 16 -36.58 0.86 38.26
CA GLN A 16 -37.37 2.09 38.15
C GLN A 16 -37.24 2.72 36.75
N GLN A 17 -36.03 2.74 36.18
CA GLN A 17 -35.82 3.25 34.83
C GLN A 17 -36.43 2.34 33.75
N VAL A 18 -36.35 1.02 33.89
CA VAL A 18 -37.02 0.06 32.99
C VAL A 18 -38.52 0.33 32.93
N GLN A 19 -39.15 0.59 34.08
CA GLN A 19 -40.57 0.91 34.15
C GLN A 19 -40.89 2.29 33.54
N ALA A 20 -39.97 3.24 33.63
CA ALA A 20 -40.17 4.59 33.10
C ALA A 20 -40.07 4.66 31.57
N THR A 21 -39.16 3.88 30.96
CA THR A 21 -38.89 3.93 29.51
C THR A 21 -38.65 2.54 28.91
N PRO A 22 -39.63 1.61 28.96
CA PRO A 22 -39.43 0.21 28.59
C PRO A 22 -39.01 0.02 27.11
N ASP A 23 -39.56 0.85 26.22
CA ASP A 23 -39.35 0.74 24.77
C ASP A 23 -38.13 1.54 24.27
N ALA A 24 -37.44 2.28 25.15
CA ALA A 24 -36.23 2.99 24.78
C ALA A 24 -35.05 2.02 24.64
N VAL A 25 -34.10 2.33 23.74
CA VAL A 25 -32.88 1.53 23.59
C VAL A 25 -31.96 1.74 24.80
N ALA A 26 -31.64 0.65 25.50
CA ALA A 26 -30.83 0.67 26.71
C ALA A 26 -29.36 0.30 26.45
N LEU A 27 -29.12 -0.72 25.64
CA LEU A 27 -27.81 -1.31 25.43
C LEU A 27 -27.62 -1.74 23.99
N GLU A 28 -26.46 -1.45 23.42
CA GLU A 28 -26.11 -1.77 22.05
C GLU A 28 -24.63 -2.16 21.92
N ASP A 29 -24.34 -3.18 21.11
CA ASP A 29 -22.99 -3.49 20.62
C ASP A 29 -22.98 -3.68 19.09
N GLU A 30 -21.95 -4.33 18.54
CA GLU A 30 -21.88 -4.60 17.08
C GLU A 30 -22.94 -5.60 16.60
N THR A 31 -23.41 -6.48 17.48
CA THR A 31 -24.22 -7.66 17.13
C THR A 31 -25.65 -7.58 17.62
N ALA A 32 -25.92 -6.81 18.68
CA ALA A 32 -27.22 -6.78 19.33
C ALA A 32 -27.59 -5.38 19.83
N THR A 33 -28.89 -5.12 19.84
CA THR A 33 -29.53 -3.93 20.41
C THR A 33 -30.67 -4.37 21.31
N TYR A 34 -30.70 -3.87 22.54
CA TYR A 34 -31.70 -4.19 23.54
C TYR A 34 -32.43 -2.94 23.98
N THR A 35 -33.76 -2.99 23.96
CA THR A 35 -34.60 -2.04 24.69
C THR A 35 -34.47 -2.25 26.20
N TYR A 36 -34.92 -1.32 27.03
CA TYR A 36 -34.92 -1.49 28.49
C TYR A 36 -35.71 -2.73 28.92
N ALA A 37 -36.84 -3.02 28.27
CA ALA A 37 -37.65 -4.21 28.56
C ALA A 37 -36.94 -5.52 28.15
N GLU A 38 -36.30 -5.55 26.98
CA GLU A 38 -35.52 -6.73 26.55
C GLU A 38 -34.29 -6.94 27.42
N LEU A 39 -33.58 -5.86 27.76
CA LEU A 39 -32.44 -5.91 28.68
C LEU A 39 -32.85 -6.42 30.06
N ASP A 40 -33.98 -5.94 30.62
CA ASP A 40 -34.49 -6.43 31.91
C ASP A 40 -34.86 -7.91 31.88
N LYS A 41 -35.35 -8.41 30.74
CA LYS A 41 -35.63 -9.83 30.53
C LYS A 41 -34.35 -10.67 30.59
N GLU A 42 -33.34 -10.31 29.79
CA GLU A 42 -32.04 -11.02 29.77
C GLU A 42 -31.36 -10.98 31.15
N VAL A 43 -31.39 -9.82 31.81
CA VAL A 43 -30.88 -9.65 33.18
C VAL A 43 -31.63 -10.52 34.18
N SER A 44 -32.95 -10.62 34.07
CA SER A 44 -33.78 -11.43 34.96
C SER A 44 -33.54 -12.93 34.77
N GLU A 45 -33.39 -13.39 33.54
CA GLU A 45 -33.09 -14.79 33.22
C GLU A 45 -31.71 -15.20 33.76
N LEU A 46 -30.67 -14.39 33.50
CA LEU A 46 -29.34 -14.67 34.01
C LEU A 46 -29.28 -14.55 35.55
N ALA A 47 -29.97 -13.58 36.15
CA ALA A 47 -30.04 -13.44 37.60
C ALA A 47 -30.69 -14.67 38.28
N ALA A 48 -31.76 -15.20 37.69
CA ALA A 48 -32.40 -16.43 38.18
C ALA A 48 -31.44 -17.63 38.12
N ARG A 49 -30.61 -17.73 37.07
CA ARG A 49 -29.56 -18.74 36.95
C ARG A 49 -28.48 -18.54 38.01
N LEU A 50 -27.96 -17.33 38.16
CA LEU A 50 -26.94 -16.98 39.16
C LEU A 50 -27.36 -17.33 40.59
N ARG A 51 -28.63 -17.12 40.94
CA ARG A 51 -29.17 -17.50 42.27
C ARG A 51 -29.08 -18.99 42.57
N ARG A 52 -29.17 -19.86 41.56
CA ARG A 52 -29.02 -21.33 41.73
C ARG A 52 -27.58 -21.75 42.06
N TYR A 53 -26.60 -20.91 41.72
CA TYR A 53 -25.20 -21.07 42.12
C TYR A 53 -24.89 -20.48 43.51
N GLY A 54 -25.93 -20.01 44.23
CA GLY A 54 -25.80 -19.51 45.61
C GLY A 54 -25.43 -18.03 45.72
N VAL A 55 -25.61 -17.25 44.66
CA VAL A 55 -25.42 -15.79 44.72
C VAL A 55 -26.41 -15.18 45.72
N SER A 56 -25.88 -14.43 46.68
CA SER A 56 -26.60 -13.78 47.78
C SER A 56 -25.87 -12.50 48.24
N ARG A 57 -26.32 -11.85 49.31
CA ARG A 57 -25.70 -10.62 49.87
C ARG A 57 -24.18 -10.77 49.98
N ASP A 58 -23.43 -9.83 49.41
CA ASP A 58 -21.96 -9.78 49.37
C ASP A 58 -21.25 -10.95 48.63
N SER A 59 -22.01 -11.89 48.05
CA SER A 59 -21.45 -12.94 47.18
C SER A 59 -21.02 -12.36 45.84
N GLN A 60 -19.89 -12.81 45.30
CA GLN A 60 -19.30 -12.26 44.09
C GLN A 60 -19.58 -13.15 42.87
N VAL A 61 -19.89 -12.53 41.74
CA VAL A 61 -20.01 -13.16 40.42
C VAL A 61 -18.84 -12.69 39.57
N GLY A 62 -17.92 -13.58 39.23
CA GLY A 62 -16.78 -13.26 38.37
C GLY A 62 -17.23 -12.99 36.93
N VAL A 63 -16.87 -11.85 36.36
CA VAL A 63 -17.19 -11.48 34.98
C VAL A 63 -15.89 -11.56 34.16
N LEU A 64 -15.68 -12.67 33.47
CA LEU A 64 -14.53 -12.89 32.59
C LEU A 64 -15.04 -12.95 31.13
N LEU A 65 -15.41 -11.79 30.61
CA LEU A 65 -16.00 -11.62 29.28
C LEU A 65 -15.29 -10.47 28.54
N PRO A 66 -15.22 -10.50 27.20
CA PRO A 66 -14.81 -9.35 26.43
C PRO A 66 -15.84 -8.23 26.56
N ARG A 67 -15.41 -7.00 26.28
CA ARG A 67 -16.27 -5.81 26.24
C ARG A 67 -17.42 -5.99 25.25
N SER A 68 -18.64 -6.19 25.76
CA SER A 68 -19.83 -6.57 24.97
C SER A 68 -21.12 -6.32 25.74
N ALA A 69 -22.28 -6.46 25.08
CA ALA A 69 -23.57 -6.40 25.77
C ALA A 69 -23.69 -7.46 26.88
N HIS A 70 -23.17 -8.67 26.67
CA HIS A 70 -23.17 -9.74 27.68
C HIS A 70 -22.37 -9.37 28.94
N TYR A 71 -21.31 -8.56 28.82
CA TYR A 71 -20.61 -8.04 30.00
C TYR A 71 -21.54 -7.18 30.86
N VAL A 72 -22.26 -6.25 30.23
CA VAL A 72 -23.20 -5.34 30.91
C VAL A 72 -24.37 -6.12 31.53
N ILE A 73 -24.95 -7.06 30.78
CA ILE A 73 -26.03 -7.95 31.25
C ILE A 73 -25.57 -8.74 32.48
N THR A 74 -24.36 -9.28 32.47
CA THR A 74 -23.80 -10.04 33.60
C THR A 74 -23.63 -9.17 34.84
N CYS A 75 -23.13 -7.94 34.70
CA CYS A 75 -23.01 -7.00 35.81
C CYS A 75 -24.38 -6.70 36.44
N LEU A 76 -25.39 -6.37 35.63
CA LEU A 76 -26.75 -6.10 36.11
C LEU A 76 -27.39 -7.34 36.74
N ALA A 77 -27.18 -8.52 36.15
CA ALA A 77 -27.71 -9.79 36.65
C ALA A 77 -27.11 -10.17 38.01
N ALA A 78 -25.82 -9.91 38.24
CA ALA A 78 -25.19 -10.11 39.55
C ALA A 78 -25.84 -9.23 40.64
N LEU A 79 -26.09 -7.96 40.32
CA LEU A 79 -26.78 -7.02 41.23
C LEU A 79 -28.23 -7.45 41.50
N ARG A 80 -28.96 -7.86 40.45
CA ARG A 80 -30.34 -8.36 40.52
C ARG A 80 -30.47 -9.66 41.29
N ALA A 81 -29.46 -10.53 41.22
CA ALA A 81 -29.38 -11.76 42.00
C ALA A 81 -29.10 -11.52 43.50
N GLY A 82 -28.82 -10.27 43.90
CA GLY A 82 -28.53 -9.89 45.28
C GLY A 82 -27.05 -9.90 45.65
N GLY A 83 -26.17 -10.22 44.70
CA GLY A 83 -24.72 -10.23 44.88
C GLY A 83 -24.03 -8.99 44.30
N ALA A 84 -22.71 -9.11 44.14
CA ALA A 84 -21.82 -8.12 43.53
C ALA A 84 -21.11 -8.73 42.32
N PHE A 85 -20.78 -7.93 41.31
CA PHE A 85 -19.93 -8.41 40.22
C PHE A 85 -18.44 -8.18 40.55
N LEU A 86 -17.61 -9.15 40.20
CA LEU A 86 -16.17 -9.12 40.31
C LEU A 86 -15.58 -8.92 38.92
N VAL A 87 -14.82 -7.84 38.75
CA VAL A 87 -14.15 -7.52 37.49
C VAL A 87 -12.95 -8.46 37.31
N LEU A 88 -12.99 -9.32 36.29
CA LEU A 88 -11.88 -10.19 35.89
C LEU A 88 -11.37 -9.78 34.51
N GLU A 89 -10.06 -9.63 34.36
CA GLU A 89 -9.44 -9.14 33.13
C GLU A 89 -8.98 -10.28 32.23
N LEU A 90 -9.41 -10.28 30.96
CA LEU A 90 -8.97 -11.26 29.96
C LEU A 90 -7.46 -11.22 29.67
N ALA A 91 -6.83 -10.07 29.96
CA ALA A 91 -5.41 -9.82 29.77
C ALA A 91 -4.53 -10.35 30.92
N TYR A 92 -5.13 -10.83 32.02
CA TYR A 92 -4.35 -11.41 33.12
C TYR A 92 -3.75 -12.77 32.70
N PRO A 93 -2.46 -13.02 32.96
CA PRO A 93 -1.90 -14.35 32.85
C PRO A 93 -2.67 -15.35 33.71
N PRO A 94 -2.76 -16.64 33.32
CA PRO A 94 -3.55 -17.64 34.04
C PRO A 94 -3.24 -17.75 35.54
N ASP A 95 -1.98 -17.59 35.94
CA ASP A 95 -1.59 -17.64 37.36
C ASP A 95 -2.05 -16.40 38.15
N LEU A 96 -1.94 -15.20 37.56
CA LEU A 96 -2.45 -13.99 38.19
C LEU A 96 -3.98 -14.00 38.28
N LEU A 97 -4.67 -14.48 37.25
CA LEU A 97 -6.12 -14.65 37.26
C LEU A 97 -6.53 -15.66 38.34
N ALA A 98 -5.80 -16.76 38.49
CA ALA A 98 -6.03 -17.73 39.55
C ALA A 98 -5.87 -17.13 40.94
N ASP A 99 -4.81 -16.36 41.19
CA ASP A 99 -4.60 -15.68 42.48
C ASP A 99 -5.77 -14.74 42.83
N VAL A 100 -6.29 -14.00 41.84
CA VAL A 100 -7.44 -13.11 42.00
C VAL A 100 -8.72 -13.91 42.30
N VAL A 101 -8.96 -14.99 41.56
CA VAL A 101 -10.13 -15.85 41.76
C VAL A 101 -10.09 -16.56 43.12
N GLU A 102 -8.91 -16.98 43.57
CA GLU A 102 -8.70 -17.60 44.88
C GLU A 102 -8.95 -16.62 46.03
N ASP A 103 -8.40 -15.40 45.95
CA ASP A 103 -8.64 -14.35 46.96
C ASP A 103 -10.11 -13.92 46.98
N ALA A 104 -10.72 -13.72 45.81
CA ALA A 104 -12.09 -13.27 45.69
C ALA A 104 -13.14 -14.32 46.09
N ASN A 105 -12.83 -15.61 45.84
CA ASN A 105 -13.70 -16.76 46.03
C ASN A 105 -15.13 -16.53 45.49
N PRO A 106 -15.31 -16.25 44.18
CA PRO A 106 -16.62 -15.97 43.61
C PRO A 106 -17.52 -17.23 43.63
N ALA A 107 -18.82 -17.02 43.78
CA ALA A 107 -19.80 -18.11 43.75
C ALA A 107 -19.87 -18.80 42.38
N VAL A 108 -19.63 -18.04 41.32
CA VAL A 108 -19.60 -18.50 39.93
C VAL A 108 -18.84 -17.49 39.06
N VAL A 109 -18.18 -17.98 38.01
CA VAL A 109 -17.59 -17.16 36.95
C VAL A 109 -18.43 -17.28 35.68
N VAL A 110 -18.81 -16.17 35.07
CA VAL A 110 -19.50 -16.10 33.79
C VAL A 110 -18.48 -15.79 32.70
N THR A 111 -18.46 -16.60 31.64
CA THR A 111 -17.45 -16.50 30.57
C THR A 111 -17.94 -17.10 29.24
N TYR A 112 -17.09 -17.10 28.22
CA TYR A 112 -17.29 -17.82 26.96
C TYR A 112 -16.41 -19.08 26.89
N ARG A 113 -16.79 -20.03 26.03
CA ARG A 113 -16.09 -21.32 25.89
C ARG A 113 -14.59 -21.15 25.60
N ALA A 114 -14.25 -20.17 24.77
CA ALA A 114 -12.86 -19.87 24.41
C ALA A 114 -11.97 -19.52 25.62
N GLU A 115 -12.55 -18.97 26.68
CA GLU A 115 -11.81 -18.43 27.84
C GLU A 115 -11.79 -19.39 29.03
N VAL A 116 -12.57 -20.48 28.99
CA VAL A 116 -12.66 -21.47 30.08
C VAL A 116 -11.28 -22.02 30.46
N GLY A 117 -10.38 -22.22 29.49
CA GLY A 117 -9.03 -22.74 29.72
C GLY A 117 -8.13 -21.84 30.58
N LYS A 118 -8.48 -20.57 30.78
CA LYS A 118 -7.76 -19.64 31.66
C LYS A 118 -8.14 -19.79 33.13
N ILE A 119 -9.28 -20.43 33.42
CA ILE A 119 -9.81 -20.59 34.78
C ILE A 119 -9.29 -21.93 35.33
N LYS A 120 -8.59 -21.91 36.48
CA LYS A 120 -8.15 -23.14 37.15
C LYS A 120 -9.35 -23.93 37.70
N ALA A 121 -9.22 -25.25 37.77
CA ALA A 121 -10.29 -26.14 38.21
C ALA A 121 -10.73 -25.88 39.66
N GLY A 122 -12.05 -25.82 39.92
CA GLY A 122 -12.62 -25.75 41.27
C GLY A 122 -13.70 -24.69 41.50
N VAL A 123 -13.80 -23.68 40.61
CA VAL A 123 -14.85 -22.65 40.68
C VAL A 123 -15.98 -22.96 39.68
N PRO A 124 -17.26 -22.84 40.06
CA PRO A 124 -18.37 -23.03 39.13
C PRO A 124 -18.31 -22.03 37.96
N VAL A 125 -18.60 -22.48 36.75
CA VAL A 125 -18.57 -21.65 35.53
C VAL A 125 -19.92 -21.69 34.82
N ILE A 126 -20.36 -20.52 34.35
CA ILE A 126 -21.45 -20.37 33.38
C ILE A 126 -20.82 -19.96 32.05
N VAL A 127 -21.00 -20.79 31.03
CA VAL A 127 -20.60 -20.53 29.66
C VAL A 127 -21.81 -19.99 28.90
N LEU A 128 -21.72 -18.78 28.35
CA LEU A 128 -22.86 -18.08 27.72
C LEU A 128 -23.13 -18.54 26.28
N ASP A 129 -22.10 -18.97 25.55
CA ASP A 129 -22.14 -19.44 24.16
C ASP A 129 -22.40 -20.94 24.02
N GLU A 130 -22.86 -21.58 25.10
CA GLU A 130 -23.27 -22.98 25.13
C GLU A 130 -24.71 -23.14 25.65
N PRO A 131 -25.42 -24.21 25.26
CA PRO A 131 -26.74 -24.51 25.82
C PRO A 131 -26.68 -24.53 27.36
N PRO A 132 -27.69 -24.00 28.07
CA PRO A 132 -27.69 -24.00 29.52
C PRO A 132 -27.59 -25.42 30.06
N VAL A 133 -26.45 -25.77 30.64
CA VAL A 133 -26.27 -27.00 31.40
C VAL A 133 -26.81 -26.75 32.82
N GLU A 134 -27.49 -27.75 33.40
CA GLU A 134 -27.81 -27.73 34.83
C GLU A 134 -26.53 -27.57 35.65
N ALA A 135 -26.64 -26.92 36.82
CA ALA A 135 -25.48 -26.52 37.60
C ALA A 135 -24.46 -27.68 37.74
N ASN A 136 -23.19 -27.43 37.41
CA ASN A 136 -22.09 -28.40 37.55
C ASN A 136 -21.74 -28.67 39.04
N GLY A 137 -22.68 -28.50 39.97
CA GLY A 137 -22.58 -28.66 41.43
C GLY A 137 -23.96 -28.66 42.09
N ASP A 138 -24.04 -28.89 43.41
CA ASP A 138 -25.30 -28.95 44.15
C ASP A 138 -26.09 -27.63 44.03
N ALA A 139 -27.23 -27.66 43.36
CA ALA A 139 -28.15 -26.52 43.28
C ALA A 139 -28.52 -26.08 44.70
N LYS A 140 -28.16 -24.86 45.08
CA LYS A 140 -28.49 -24.31 46.40
C LYS A 140 -29.89 -23.71 46.37
N GLU A 141 -30.65 -23.89 47.45
CA GLU A 141 -31.91 -23.15 47.61
C GLU A 141 -31.63 -21.64 47.56
N PRO A 142 -32.34 -20.87 46.72
CA PRO A 142 -32.07 -19.44 46.58
C PRO A 142 -32.35 -18.68 47.88
N ALA A 143 -31.34 -18.00 48.42
CA ALA A 143 -31.51 -17.13 49.58
C ALA A 143 -32.50 -15.97 49.28
N PRO A 144 -33.18 -15.41 50.31
CA PRO A 144 -33.97 -14.20 50.15
C PRO A 144 -33.15 -13.04 49.57
N LEU A 145 -33.75 -12.25 48.68
CA LEU A 145 -33.09 -11.06 48.14
C LEU A 145 -32.88 -10.02 49.25
N PRO A 146 -31.75 -9.29 49.25
CA PRO A 146 -31.55 -8.15 50.14
C PRO A 146 -32.63 -7.07 49.93
N ALA A 147 -32.89 -6.28 50.97
CA ALA A 147 -33.77 -5.12 50.84
C ALA A 147 -33.15 -4.07 49.91
N ASP A 148 -34.00 -3.38 49.13
CA ASP A 148 -33.56 -2.40 48.12
C ASP A 148 -32.89 -1.13 48.70
N ASN A 149 -32.93 -0.98 50.03
CA ASN A 149 -32.31 0.10 50.80
C ASN A 149 -31.07 -0.36 51.60
N ASP A 150 -30.63 -1.62 51.46
CA ASP A 150 -29.36 -2.10 52.02
C ASP A 150 -28.19 -1.63 51.15
N LEU A 151 -27.88 -0.33 51.22
CA LEU A 151 -26.83 0.28 50.41
C LEU A 151 -25.41 -0.04 50.88
N ASP A 152 -25.27 -0.61 52.07
CA ASP A 152 -23.98 -1.05 52.55
C ASP A 152 -23.55 -2.33 51.85
N ARG A 153 -24.46 -3.18 51.32
CA ARG A 153 -24.16 -4.39 50.53
C ARG A 153 -23.21 -4.11 49.34
N LEU A 154 -22.38 -5.08 48.96
CA LEU A 154 -21.43 -4.91 47.87
C LEU A 154 -22.16 -4.75 46.53
N ALA A 155 -21.71 -3.78 45.73
CA ALA A 155 -22.10 -3.62 44.34
C ALA A 155 -21.07 -4.29 43.41
N PHE A 156 -19.79 -4.03 43.64
CA PHE A 156 -18.73 -4.63 42.84
C PHE A 156 -17.39 -4.72 43.58
N VAL A 157 -16.52 -5.58 43.07
CA VAL A 157 -15.11 -5.70 43.48
C VAL A 157 -14.22 -5.54 42.26
N SER A 158 -13.19 -4.69 42.37
CA SER A 158 -12.18 -4.51 41.33
C SER A 158 -10.78 -4.64 41.93
N TYR A 159 -9.88 -5.32 41.23
CA TYR A 159 -8.52 -5.57 41.73
C TYR A 159 -7.53 -4.51 41.22
N SER A 160 -6.68 -4.03 42.13
CA SER A 160 -5.56 -3.13 41.80
C SER A 160 -4.21 -3.76 42.14
N SER A 161 -3.12 -3.27 41.53
CA SER A 161 -1.77 -3.75 41.84
C SER A 161 -1.33 -3.22 43.21
N GLY A 162 -1.23 -4.12 44.19
CA GLY A 162 -0.86 -3.76 45.55
C GLY A 162 0.60 -3.36 45.72
N THR A 163 0.87 -2.43 46.63
CA THR A 163 2.22 -2.05 47.12
C THR A 163 3.01 -3.21 47.74
N THR A 164 2.35 -4.31 48.11
CA THR A 164 2.91 -5.52 48.74
C THR A 164 3.16 -6.66 47.75
N GLY A 165 2.94 -6.46 46.45
CA GLY A 165 3.16 -7.47 45.40
C GLY A 165 1.91 -8.22 44.96
N LYS A 166 1.01 -8.58 45.88
CA LYS A 166 -0.27 -9.25 45.57
C LYS A 166 -1.37 -8.25 45.13
N PRO A 167 -2.21 -8.60 44.14
CA PRO A 167 -3.41 -7.82 43.80
C PRO A 167 -4.31 -7.59 45.03
N LYS A 168 -4.98 -6.44 45.10
CA LYS A 168 -5.88 -6.08 46.21
C LYS A 168 -7.28 -5.85 45.69
N GLY A 169 -8.25 -6.64 46.15
CA GLY A 169 -9.67 -6.47 45.77
C GLY A 169 -10.30 -5.29 46.51
N ILE A 170 -10.80 -4.28 45.79
CA ILE A 170 -11.42 -3.08 46.36
C ILE A 170 -12.92 -3.31 46.47
N ALA A 171 -13.44 -3.41 47.70
CA ALA A 171 -14.81 -3.80 47.97
C ALA A 171 -15.75 -2.58 48.00
N ASN A 172 -16.51 -2.36 46.94
CA ASN A 172 -17.35 -1.18 46.77
C ASN A 172 -18.81 -1.45 47.17
N PRO A 173 -19.36 -0.74 48.19
CA PRO A 173 -20.77 -0.86 48.57
C PRO A 173 -21.66 -0.05 47.63
N HIS A 174 -22.95 -0.35 47.53
CA HIS A 174 -23.90 0.39 46.67
C HIS A 174 -23.99 1.90 46.97
N ARG A 175 -23.86 2.33 48.23
CA ARG A 175 -23.95 3.76 48.61
C ARG A 175 -22.96 4.66 47.86
N ALA A 176 -21.76 4.15 47.57
CA ALA A 176 -20.68 4.94 46.98
C ALA A 176 -20.90 5.24 45.48
N PRO A 177 -21.13 4.27 44.58
CA PRO A 177 -21.46 4.54 43.19
C PRO A 177 -22.80 5.24 43.02
N VAL A 178 -23.84 4.93 43.82
CA VAL A 178 -25.14 5.62 43.75
C VAL A 178 -24.97 7.12 44.02
N LEU A 179 -24.29 7.49 45.10
CA LEU A 179 -24.02 8.88 45.40
C LEU A 179 -23.11 9.52 44.33
N SER A 180 -22.07 8.81 43.88
CA SER A 180 -21.18 9.30 42.82
C SER A 180 -21.94 9.60 41.53
N TYR A 181 -22.88 8.74 41.12
CA TYR A 181 -23.68 8.94 39.91
C TYR A 181 -24.63 10.12 40.07
N ASN A 182 -25.27 10.26 41.24
CA ASN A 182 -26.08 11.45 41.55
C ASN A 182 -25.26 12.75 41.45
N LEU A 183 -24.03 12.77 41.97
CA LEU A 183 -23.14 13.94 41.87
C LEU A 183 -22.73 14.20 40.41
N ARG A 184 -22.44 13.16 39.63
CA ARG A 184 -22.14 13.30 38.19
C ARG A 184 -23.31 13.86 37.39
N PHE A 185 -24.55 13.48 37.69
CA PHE A 185 -25.73 14.10 37.06
C PHE A 185 -25.85 15.59 37.35
N GLY A 186 -25.31 16.05 38.50
CA GLY A 186 -25.19 17.48 38.79
C GLY A 186 -24.14 18.21 37.92
N VAL A 187 -23.14 17.50 37.38
CA VAL A 187 -22.11 18.05 36.49
C VAL A 187 -22.56 17.99 35.03
N GLN A 188 -23.03 16.83 34.61
CA GLN A 188 -23.59 16.57 33.29
C GLN A 188 -24.73 15.57 33.43
N ASP A 189 -25.94 16.07 33.21
CA ASP A 189 -27.14 15.27 33.27
C ASP A 189 -27.32 14.42 31.99
N LEU A 190 -28.06 13.33 32.10
CA LEU A 190 -28.44 12.47 30.98
C LEU A 190 -29.96 12.41 30.82
N GLN A 191 -30.40 12.28 29.58
CA GLN A 191 -31.79 12.19 29.18
C GLN A 191 -32.04 10.95 28.31
N PRO A 192 -33.29 10.45 28.24
CA PRO A 192 -33.67 9.48 27.24
C PRO A 192 -33.31 9.94 25.83
N GLY A 193 -32.66 9.05 25.07
CA GLY A 193 -32.13 9.35 23.74
C GLY A 193 -30.65 9.79 23.70
N ASP A 194 -30.05 10.12 24.85
CA ASP A 194 -28.59 10.26 24.94
C ASP A 194 -27.92 8.89 24.77
N ARG A 195 -26.73 8.88 24.18
CA ARG A 195 -25.98 7.68 23.80
C ARG A 195 -24.57 7.77 24.34
N VAL A 196 -24.25 6.92 25.30
CA VAL A 196 -22.96 6.90 26.02
C VAL A 196 -22.12 5.74 25.52
N ALA A 197 -20.99 6.03 24.87
CA ALA A 197 -20.02 4.99 24.54
C ALA A 197 -19.23 4.61 25.78
N CYS A 198 -19.40 3.36 26.20
CA CYS A 198 -18.57 2.73 27.22
C CYS A 198 -17.25 2.34 26.56
N ASN A 199 -16.29 3.26 26.56
CA ASN A 199 -15.04 3.14 25.81
C ASN A 199 -13.91 2.59 26.68
N VAL A 200 -13.67 3.18 27.86
CA VAL A 200 -12.61 2.72 28.76
C VAL A 200 -13.09 1.59 29.68
N PHE A 201 -14.42 1.37 29.74
CA PHE A 201 -15.08 0.38 30.58
C PHE A 201 -14.94 0.65 32.08
N PHE A 202 -14.86 1.92 32.46
CA PHE A 202 -15.07 2.29 33.85
C PHE A 202 -16.52 1.98 34.23
N ILE A 203 -16.74 1.43 35.43
CA ILE A 203 -18.05 0.93 35.87
C ILE A 203 -19.18 1.98 35.75
N TRP A 204 -18.84 3.26 35.84
CA TRP A 204 -19.80 4.34 35.70
C TRP A 204 -20.17 4.67 34.24
N GLU A 205 -19.33 4.31 33.25
CA GLU A 205 -19.73 4.33 31.84
C GLU A 205 -20.81 3.28 31.55
N ILE A 206 -20.82 2.19 32.33
CA ILE A 206 -21.80 1.10 32.22
C ILE A 206 -23.11 1.47 32.92
N LEU A 207 -23.06 1.73 34.22
CA LEU A 207 -24.28 1.75 35.04
C LEU A 207 -24.99 3.10 35.06
N ARG A 208 -24.26 4.22 35.12
CA ARG A 208 -24.84 5.57 35.22
C ARG A 208 -25.87 5.88 34.11
N PRO A 209 -25.58 5.69 32.81
CA PRO A 209 -26.55 5.99 31.75
C PRO A 209 -27.85 5.19 31.88
N LEU A 210 -27.76 3.94 32.32
CA LEU A 210 -28.91 3.05 32.49
C LEU A 210 -29.86 3.47 33.62
N LEU A 211 -29.44 4.40 34.48
CA LEU A 211 -30.29 4.96 35.55
C LEU A 211 -31.07 6.21 35.10
N ARG A 212 -30.87 6.68 33.87
CA ARG A 212 -31.48 7.91 33.32
C ARG A 212 -32.10 7.76 31.94
N GLY A 213 -32.25 6.53 31.46
CA GLY A 213 -32.92 6.24 30.19
C GLY A 213 -32.03 6.40 28.96
N ALA A 214 -30.74 6.64 29.14
CA ALA A 214 -29.77 6.73 28.05
C ALA A 214 -29.39 5.34 27.53
N THR A 215 -28.85 5.29 26.31
CA THR A 215 -28.29 4.08 25.70
C THR A 215 -26.81 3.93 26.08
N VAL A 216 -26.41 2.73 26.51
CA VAL A 216 -25.00 2.31 26.60
C VAL A 216 -24.60 1.68 25.27
N VAL A 217 -23.55 2.20 24.66
CA VAL A 217 -22.89 1.57 23.50
C VAL A 217 -21.62 0.88 24.01
N ALA A 218 -21.60 -0.45 24.03
CA ALA A 218 -20.45 -1.22 24.47
C ALA A 218 -19.37 -1.21 23.37
N VAL A 219 -18.24 -0.52 23.61
CA VAL A 219 -17.13 -0.44 22.65
C VAL A 219 -16.20 -1.65 22.82
N PRO A 220 -16.03 -2.51 21.80
CA PRO A 220 -15.13 -3.65 21.88
C PRO A 220 -13.68 -3.23 22.16
N ASP A 221 -12.91 -4.11 22.83
CA ASP A 221 -11.49 -3.85 23.16
C ASP A 221 -10.69 -3.45 21.91
N GLU A 222 -10.87 -4.19 20.81
CA GLU A 222 -10.17 -3.93 19.56
C GLU A 222 -10.46 -2.57 18.92
N VAL A 223 -11.69 -2.05 19.11
CA VAL A 223 -12.09 -0.75 18.59
C VAL A 223 -11.56 0.36 19.49
N SER A 224 -11.62 0.18 20.81
CA SER A 224 -11.12 1.14 21.79
C SER A 224 -9.63 1.48 21.58
N TYR A 225 -8.85 0.51 21.10
CA TYR A 225 -7.41 0.70 20.84
C TYR A 225 -7.06 1.22 19.43
N ASP A 226 -7.98 1.21 18.46
CA ASP A 226 -7.77 1.78 17.13
C ASP A 226 -8.48 3.14 17.04
N PRO A 227 -7.75 4.27 17.05
CA PRO A 227 -8.38 5.59 17.01
C PRO A 227 -9.30 5.83 15.82
N ALA A 228 -9.01 5.23 14.65
CA ALA A 228 -9.83 5.41 13.46
C ALA A 228 -11.13 4.61 13.57
N ALA A 229 -11.03 3.33 13.94
CA ALA A 229 -12.21 2.50 14.18
C ALA A 229 -13.07 3.04 15.33
N LEU A 230 -12.44 3.60 16.37
CA LEU A 230 -13.14 4.25 17.47
C LEU A 230 -13.96 5.44 16.96
N VAL A 231 -13.35 6.37 16.22
CA VAL A 231 -14.07 7.53 15.67
C VAL A 231 -15.20 7.08 14.73
N GLU A 232 -14.96 6.08 13.88
CA GLU A 232 -16.00 5.51 13.00
C GLU A 232 -17.16 4.89 13.79
N LEU A 233 -16.87 4.14 14.86
CA LEU A 233 -17.90 3.58 15.74
C LEU A 233 -18.68 4.68 16.46
N LEU A 234 -17.98 5.68 17.01
CA LEU A 234 -18.62 6.81 17.69
C LEU A 234 -19.55 7.59 16.75
N ALA A 235 -19.12 7.81 15.50
CA ALA A 235 -19.90 8.47 14.46
C ALA A 235 -21.12 7.64 14.04
N SER A 236 -20.90 6.37 13.65
CA SER A 236 -21.96 5.48 13.16
C SER A 236 -23.01 5.16 14.22
N LYS A 237 -22.62 5.14 15.49
CA LYS A 237 -23.53 4.94 16.62
C LYS A 237 -24.08 6.26 17.17
N HIS A 238 -23.87 7.41 16.52
CA HIS A 238 -24.38 8.72 16.94
C HIS A 238 -24.12 9.01 18.42
N VAL A 239 -22.88 8.75 18.87
CA VAL A 239 -22.53 8.84 20.29
C VAL A 239 -22.55 10.29 20.74
N THR A 240 -23.22 10.53 21.86
CA THR A 240 -23.40 11.87 22.42
C THR A 240 -22.45 12.15 23.58
N GLU A 241 -21.97 11.08 24.23
CA GLU A 241 -21.03 11.17 25.34
C GLU A 241 -20.04 10.00 25.35
N THR A 242 -18.77 10.26 25.62
CA THR A 242 -17.74 9.21 25.75
C THR A 242 -16.66 9.63 26.74
N LEU A 243 -15.82 8.68 27.14
CA LEU A 243 -14.65 8.92 27.97
C LEU A 243 -13.37 8.50 27.25
N MET A 244 -12.31 9.28 27.42
CA MET A 244 -10.96 8.93 26.99
C MET A 244 -9.97 9.24 28.10
N THR A 245 -8.84 8.52 28.13
CA THR A 245 -7.67 9.04 28.85
C THR A 245 -7.07 10.20 28.06
N PRO A 246 -6.38 11.15 28.72
CA PRO A 246 -5.64 12.21 28.03
C PRO A 246 -4.70 11.66 26.92
N THR A 247 -4.04 10.53 27.18
CA THR A 247 -3.18 9.86 26.19
C THR A 247 -3.96 9.34 24.97
N LEU A 248 -5.12 8.72 25.18
CA LEU A 248 -5.96 8.25 24.07
C LEU A 248 -6.47 9.43 23.23
N LEU A 249 -6.95 10.50 23.88
CA LEU A 249 -7.41 11.69 23.17
C LEU A 249 -6.29 12.34 22.34
N ALA A 250 -5.08 12.45 22.90
CA ALA A 250 -3.93 12.98 22.16
C ALA A 250 -3.65 12.18 20.88
N THR A 251 -3.84 10.86 20.93
CA THR A 251 -3.68 9.96 19.79
C THR A 251 -4.79 10.15 18.76
N VAL A 252 -6.05 10.20 19.20
CA VAL A 252 -7.21 10.48 18.34
C VAL A 252 -7.01 11.81 17.59
N LEU A 253 -6.69 12.89 18.31
CA LEU A 253 -6.48 14.21 17.73
C LEU A 253 -5.31 14.29 16.73
N SER A 254 -4.33 13.38 16.84
CA SER A 254 -3.22 13.33 15.89
C SER A 254 -3.63 12.78 14.53
N ARG A 255 -4.67 11.95 14.48
CA ARG A 255 -5.20 11.33 13.26
C ARG A 255 -6.44 12.04 12.73
N HIS A 256 -7.25 12.58 13.63
CA HIS A 256 -8.53 13.24 13.38
C HIS A 256 -8.45 14.70 13.87
N PRO A 257 -7.72 15.58 13.16
CA PRO A 257 -7.54 16.97 13.59
C PRO A 257 -8.85 17.78 13.56
N ASN A 258 -9.86 17.32 12.79
CA ASN A 258 -11.19 17.94 12.66
C ASN A 258 -12.28 17.10 13.36
N LEU A 259 -11.93 16.49 14.50
CA LEU A 259 -12.79 15.52 15.20
C LEU A 259 -14.25 15.97 15.40
N GLY A 260 -14.51 17.26 15.60
CA GLY A 260 -15.86 17.80 15.78
C GLY A 260 -16.75 17.74 14.55
N ASP A 261 -16.18 17.71 13.34
CA ASP A 261 -16.94 17.52 12.09
C ASP A 261 -17.25 16.03 11.87
N GLU A 262 -16.35 15.15 12.32
CA GLU A 262 -16.49 13.69 12.23
C GLU A 262 -17.45 13.13 13.30
N LEU A 263 -17.54 13.81 14.44
CA LEU A 263 -18.43 13.46 15.57
C LEU A 263 -19.43 14.59 15.85
N PRO A 264 -20.36 14.89 14.92
CA PRO A 264 -21.26 16.03 15.04
C PRO A 264 -22.26 15.91 16.22
N ASP A 265 -22.56 14.68 16.64
CA ASP A 265 -23.50 14.38 17.73
C ASP A 265 -22.84 14.39 19.11
N LEU A 266 -21.50 14.39 19.17
CA LEU A 266 -20.76 14.35 20.43
C LEU A 266 -20.93 15.68 21.18
N ARG A 267 -21.56 15.60 22.35
CA ARG A 267 -21.88 16.74 23.22
C ARG A 267 -20.99 16.81 24.45
N THR A 268 -20.48 15.69 24.95
CA THR A 268 -19.60 15.66 26.13
C THR A 268 -18.48 14.64 25.97
N LEU A 269 -17.26 15.05 26.30
CA LEU A 269 -16.09 14.18 26.41
C LEU A 269 -15.50 14.29 27.81
N TRP A 270 -15.41 13.18 28.51
CA TRP A 270 -14.76 13.09 29.81
C TRP A 270 -13.29 12.66 29.66
N LEU A 271 -12.42 13.30 30.43
CA LEU A 271 -11.02 12.93 30.61
C LEU A 271 -10.79 12.48 32.04
N ASN A 272 -10.19 11.31 32.20
CA ASN A 272 -9.90 10.74 33.51
C ASN A 272 -8.67 9.83 33.45
N GLY A 273 -8.08 9.55 34.61
CA GLY A 273 -7.00 8.58 34.79
C GLY A 273 -5.57 9.13 34.69
N GLU A 274 -5.39 10.33 34.10
CA GLU A 274 -4.11 11.03 33.95
C GLU A 274 -4.30 12.55 34.07
N VAL A 275 -3.23 13.30 34.35
CA VAL A 275 -3.27 14.77 34.31
C VAL A 275 -3.44 15.27 32.88
N VAL A 276 -4.18 16.36 32.70
CA VAL A 276 -4.39 17.00 31.40
C VAL A 276 -3.38 18.14 31.23
N THR A 277 -2.56 18.09 30.18
CA THR A 277 -1.66 19.21 29.87
C THR A 277 -2.42 20.37 29.26
N THR A 278 -1.94 21.59 29.49
CA THR A 278 -2.52 22.81 28.90
C THR A 278 -2.53 22.75 27.38
N ASP A 279 -1.49 22.17 26.75
CA ASP A 279 -1.46 21.94 25.29
C ASP A 279 -2.60 21.03 24.82
N LEU A 280 -2.76 19.86 25.44
CA LEU A 280 -3.80 18.92 25.06
C LEU A 280 -5.18 19.54 25.26
N ALA A 281 -5.41 20.25 26.36
CA ALA A 281 -6.64 21.00 26.61
C ALA A 281 -6.95 21.96 25.45
N ARG A 282 -5.99 22.80 25.02
CA ARG A 282 -6.18 23.73 23.89
C ARG A 282 -6.50 23.01 22.58
N ARG A 283 -5.76 21.96 22.24
CA ARG A 283 -6.00 21.17 21.02
C ARG A 283 -7.39 20.53 21.05
N SER A 284 -7.81 20.03 22.20
CA SER A 284 -9.12 19.41 22.39
C SER A 284 -10.25 20.43 22.24
N ILE A 285 -10.11 21.63 22.84
CA ILE A 285 -11.09 22.72 22.70
C ILE A 285 -11.27 23.11 21.24
N LYS A 286 -10.15 23.20 20.49
CA LYS A 286 -10.17 23.54 19.07
C LYS A 286 -10.83 22.45 18.22
N ALA A 287 -10.51 21.18 18.48
CA ALA A 287 -11.00 20.07 17.68
C ALA A 287 -12.48 19.74 17.96
N LEU A 288 -12.96 19.98 19.18
CA LEU A 288 -14.34 19.68 19.62
C LEU A 288 -15.06 20.95 20.10
N PRO A 289 -15.26 21.98 19.25
CA PRO A 289 -15.71 23.30 19.68
C PRO A 289 -17.12 23.31 20.30
N LYS A 290 -17.95 22.32 19.95
CA LYS A 290 -19.35 22.19 20.42
C LYS A 290 -19.53 21.26 21.62
N ALA A 291 -18.55 20.40 21.92
CA ALA A 291 -18.65 19.42 22.99
C ALA A 291 -18.06 19.96 24.30
N ARG A 292 -18.70 19.75 25.44
CA ARG A 292 -18.13 20.00 26.78
C ARG A 292 -16.95 19.06 27.02
N LEU A 293 -15.87 19.58 27.57
CA LEU A 293 -14.66 18.81 27.86
C LEU A 293 -14.48 18.78 29.37
N LEU A 294 -14.74 17.64 30.00
CA LEU A 294 -14.78 17.52 31.45
C LEU A 294 -13.51 16.80 31.94
N ASN A 295 -12.69 17.49 32.73
CA ASN A 295 -11.54 16.87 33.39
C ASN A 295 -12.00 16.33 34.75
N CYS A 296 -11.80 15.04 35.01
CA CYS A 296 -12.29 14.36 36.18
C CYS A 296 -11.16 13.58 36.87
N TYR A 297 -11.25 13.49 38.19
CA TYR A 297 -10.35 12.68 39.01
C TYR A 297 -11.16 11.79 39.93
N SER A 298 -10.92 10.49 39.79
CA SER A 298 -11.56 9.45 40.59
C SER A 298 -10.56 8.37 41.00
N ALA A 299 -10.82 7.74 42.14
CA ALA A 299 -10.14 6.52 42.56
C ALA A 299 -11.18 5.42 42.83
N CYS A 300 -10.81 4.14 42.68
CA CYS A 300 -11.76 3.05 42.94
C CYS A 300 -12.15 3.00 44.43
N GLU A 301 -11.23 3.38 45.33
CA GLU A 301 -11.46 3.43 46.77
C GLU A 301 -12.42 4.55 47.23
N THR A 302 -12.66 5.56 46.40
CA THR A 302 -13.38 6.80 46.78
C THR A 302 -14.38 7.28 45.73
N HIS A 303 -14.50 6.62 44.58
CA HIS A 303 -15.23 7.08 43.40
C HIS A 303 -14.80 8.48 42.93
N GLU A 304 -15.74 9.29 42.42
CA GLU A 304 -15.45 10.61 41.84
C GLU A 304 -15.17 11.65 42.93
N ILE A 305 -14.02 12.33 42.82
CA ILE A 305 -13.53 13.27 43.83
C ILE A 305 -13.71 14.71 43.37
N ALA A 306 -13.29 15.03 42.15
CA ALA A 306 -13.35 16.38 41.59
C ALA A 306 -13.53 16.33 40.08
N CYS A 307 -14.33 17.25 39.54
CA CYS A 307 -14.49 17.36 38.10
C CYS A 307 -14.95 18.76 37.67
N GLY A 308 -14.47 19.24 36.52
CA GLY A 308 -14.88 20.53 35.97
C GLY A 308 -14.69 20.65 34.46
N ASP A 309 -15.28 21.69 33.87
CA ASP A 309 -15.18 21.98 32.44
C ASP A 309 -13.84 22.66 32.12
N ILE A 310 -13.03 22.01 31.29
CA ILE A 310 -11.70 22.47 30.90
C ILE A 310 -11.75 23.90 30.37
N ARG A 311 -12.81 24.29 29.64
CA ARG A 311 -12.91 25.65 29.09
C ARG A 311 -13.04 26.73 30.15
N GLU A 312 -13.66 26.39 31.28
CA GLU A 312 -13.88 27.32 32.38
C GLU A 312 -12.66 27.41 33.31
N MET A 313 -11.79 26.40 33.27
CA MET A 313 -10.67 26.23 34.21
C MET A 313 -9.29 26.46 33.60
N LEU A 314 -9.19 26.58 32.27
CA LEU A 314 -7.91 26.63 31.57
C LEU A 314 -7.16 27.95 31.87
N ASP A 315 -6.05 27.84 32.60
CA ASP A 315 -5.03 28.88 32.70
C ASP A 315 -3.94 28.62 31.64
N ASN A 316 -3.70 29.60 30.77
CA ASN A 316 -2.73 29.46 29.69
C ASN A 316 -1.27 29.52 30.17
N GLU A 317 -1.02 30.03 31.37
CA GLU A 317 0.33 30.14 31.96
C GLU A 317 0.70 28.90 32.79
N ALA A 318 -0.26 28.04 33.13
CA ALA A 318 -0.03 26.79 33.86
C ALA A 318 0.43 25.65 32.93
N SER A 319 1.22 24.71 33.46
CA SER A 319 1.68 23.53 32.70
C SER A 319 0.60 22.45 32.55
N TYR A 320 -0.32 22.38 33.53
CA TYR A 320 -1.40 21.40 33.57
C TYR A 320 -2.73 22.10 33.85
N CYS A 321 -3.81 21.57 33.26
CA CYS A 321 -5.16 22.00 33.57
C CYS A 321 -5.57 21.38 34.92
N PRO A 322 -6.11 22.17 35.87
CA PRO A 322 -6.71 21.65 37.09
C PRO A 322 -7.80 20.62 36.78
N VAL A 323 -8.09 19.75 37.75
CA VAL A 323 -9.17 18.78 37.61
C VAL A 323 -10.53 19.49 37.70
N GLY A 324 -10.71 20.30 38.73
CA GLY A 324 -11.95 21.04 38.96
C GLY A 324 -12.35 21.11 40.42
N PRO A 325 -13.53 21.65 40.72
CA PRO A 325 -14.02 21.71 42.09
C PRO A 325 -14.22 20.30 42.66
N PRO A 326 -13.91 20.05 43.95
CA PRO A 326 -14.31 18.83 44.62
C PRO A 326 -15.83 18.65 44.58
N LEU A 327 -16.31 17.45 44.27
CA LEU A 327 -17.75 17.14 44.26
C LEU A 327 -18.33 17.01 45.67
N ASP A 328 -17.48 16.68 46.65
CA ASP A 328 -17.80 16.72 48.07
C ASP A 328 -16.70 17.49 48.84
N PRO A 329 -16.72 18.84 48.80
CA PRO A 329 -15.69 19.67 49.43
C PRO A 329 -15.59 19.45 50.94
N LYS A 330 -16.69 19.06 51.60
CA LYS A 330 -16.71 18.83 53.05
C LYS A 330 -15.82 17.65 53.45
N HIS A 331 -15.69 16.65 52.58
CA HIS A 331 -14.91 15.44 52.83
C HIS A 331 -13.65 15.34 51.96
N THR A 332 -13.21 16.43 51.34
CA THR A 332 -11.96 16.47 50.57
C THR A 332 -10.92 17.28 51.33
N TYR A 333 -9.77 16.67 51.65
CA TYR A 333 -8.77 17.29 52.51
C TYR A 333 -7.38 17.25 51.86
N ILE A 334 -6.66 18.37 51.94
CA ILE A 334 -5.23 18.44 51.60
C ILE A 334 -4.47 18.58 52.92
N LEU A 335 -3.69 17.55 53.27
CA LEU A 335 -3.03 17.45 54.57
C LEU A 335 -1.51 17.53 54.46
N ASP A 336 -0.87 18.14 55.46
CA ASP A 336 0.59 18.07 55.64
C ASP A 336 1.05 16.74 56.27
N GLU A 337 2.36 16.56 56.43
CA GLU A 337 2.94 15.36 57.06
C GLU A 337 2.50 15.17 58.53
N GLY A 338 2.06 16.24 59.20
CA GLY A 338 1.53 16.22 60.56
C GLY A 338 0.03 15.89 60.64
N GLY A 339 -0.65 15.72 59.51
CA GLY A 339 -2.08 15.47 59.43
C GLY A 339 -2.96 16.71 59.58
N ASN A 340 -2.38 17.92 59.48
CA ASN A 340 -3.14 19.18 59.54
C ASN A 340 -3.55 19.66 58.14
N LYS A 341 -4.70 20.32 58.03
CA LYS A 341 -5.13 20.95 56.77
C LYS A 341 -4.17 22.07 56.38
N VAL A 342 -3.70 22.05 55.13
CA VAL A 342 -2.88 23.14 54.57
C VAL A 342 -3.75 24.32 54.15
N ALA A 343 -3.14 25.51 54.01
CA ALA A 343 -3.82 26.68 53.45
C ALA A 343 -4.02 26.55 51.93
N ASP A 344 -5.01 27.25 51.37
CA ASP A 344 -5.25 27.28 49.93
C ASP A 344 -3.98 27.69 49.16
N GLY A 345 -3.70 26.97 48.07
CA GLY A 345 -2.51 27.10 47.23
C GLY A 345 -1.29 26.31 47.71
N ALA A 346 -1.23 25.90 48.98
CA ALA A 346 -0.15 25.06 49.50
C ALA A 346 -0.34 23.60 49.06
N SER A 347 0.78 22.92 48.78
CA SER A 347 0.78 21.50 48.42
C SER A 347 0.76 20.61 49.66
N GLY A 348 0.01 19.52 49.58
CA GLY A 348 -0.02 18.45 50.58
C GLY A 348 -0.48 17.14 49.95
N GLU A 349 -0.78 16.15 50.78
CA GLU A 349 -1.33 14.86 50.34
C GLU A 349 -2.86 14.92 50.35
N LEU A 350 -3.49 14.32 49.33
CA LEU A 350 -4.94 14.26 49.18
C LEU A 350 -5.54 13.13 50.03
N PHE A 351 -6.54 13.48 50.84
CA PHE A 351 -7.37 12.55 51.59
C PHE A 351 -8.84 12.78 51.27
N VAL A 352 -9.63 11.71 51.25
CA VAL A 352 -11.06 11.76 50.93
C VAL A 352 -11.84 10.98 51.98
N GLY A 353 -12.84 11.59 52.60
CA GLY A 353 -13.73 10.99 53.60
C GLY A 353 -15.13 10.73 53.07
N GLY A 354 -16.03 10.38 54.00
CA GLY A 354 -17.47 10.39 53.76
C GLY A 354 -18.05 9.20 52.97
N PRO A 355 -19.28 9.32 52.47
CA PRO A 355 -20.09 8.21 51.93
C PRO A 355 -19.64 7.66 50.57
N LEU A 356 -18.65 8.28 49.91
CA LEU A 356 -18.08 7.81 48.64
C LEU A 356 -17.01 6.72 48.82
N LEU A 357 -16.61 6.44 50.07
CA LEU A 357 -15.59 5.45 50.38
C LEU A 357 -16.06 4.01 50.13
N ALA A 358 -15.16 3.22 49.54
CA ALA A 358 -15.20 1.77 49.56
C ALA A 358 -15.23 1.23 51.00
N ARG A 359 -15.63 -0.03 51.17
CA ARG A 359 -15.56 -0.69 52.49
C ARG A 359 -14.11 -0.88 52.94
N GLY A 360 -13.24 -1.24 52.00
CA GLY A 360 -11.83 -1.54 52.22
C GLY A 360 -11.30 -2.52 51.19
N TYR A 361 -10.19 -3.16 51.50
CA TYR A 361 -9.60 -4.22 50.69
C TYR A 361 -10.06 -5.60 51.17
N LEU A 362 -10.50 -6.44 50.24
CA LEU A 362 -10.94 -7.82 50.49
C LEU A 362 -9.81 -8.62 51.16
N ASN A 363 -10.14 -9.37 52.21
CA ASN A 363 -9.23 -10.23 52.99
C ASN A 363 -7.94 -9.55 53.52
N LEU A 364 -7.88 -8.21 53.53
CA LEU A 364 -6.67 -7.45 53.88
C LEU A 364 -6.97 -6.38 54.95
N PRO A 365 -7.37 -6.77 56.18
CA PRO A 365 -7.77 -5.83 57.24
C PRO A 365 -6.65 -4.87 57.65
N GLU A 366 -5.40 -5.35 57.76
CA GLU A 366 -4.26 -4.50 58.13
C GLU A 366 -3.93 -3.46 57.04
N THR A 367 -4.01 -3.84 55.77
CA THR A 367 -3.80 -2.92 54.65
C THR A 367 -4.93 -1.89 54.59
N THR A 368 -6.16 -2.33 54.87
CA THR A 368 -7.33 -1.46 54.97
C THR A 368 -7.15 -0.42 56.07
N ALA A 369 -6.73 -0.82 57.27
CA ALA A 369 -6.53 0.11 58.39
C ALA A 369 -5.44 1.17 58.11
N LYS A 370 -4.43 0.85 57.30
CA LYS A 370 -3.38 1.80 56.90
C LYS A 370 -3.84 2.80 55.84
N ALA A 371 -4.76 2.39 54.96
CA ALA A 371 -5.23 3.22 53.84
C ALA A 371 -6.52 3.99 54.18
N PHE A 372 -7.41 3.41 54.98
CA PHE A 372 -8.67 3.98 55.45
C PHE A 372 -8.54 4.31 56.95
N THR A 373 -7.95 5.47 57.24
CA THR A 373 -7.68 5.95 58.60
C THR A 373 -8.91 6.61 59.22
N PRO A 374 -8.99 6.77 60.55
CA PRO A 374 -10.01 7.61 61.17
C PRO A 374 -10.01 9.03 60.60
N ASP A 375 -11.19 9.61 60.38
CA ASP A 375 -11.35 10.99 59.92
C ASP A 375 -11.52 11.93 61.12
N PRO A 376 -10.52 12.76 61.48
CA PRO A 376 -10.62 13.68 62.60
C PRO A 376 -11.46 14.92 62.29
N PHE A 377 -11.87 15.12 61.03
CA PHE A 377 -12.58 16.31 60.57
C PHE A 377 -14.10 16.10 60.45
N ASP A 378 -14.57 14.85 60.52
CA ASP A 378 -15.98 14.49 60.56
C ASP A 378 -16.38 14.09 62.00
N PRO A 379 -17.34 14.80 62.64
CA PRO A 379 -17.78 14.47 63.99
C PRO A 379 -18.59 13.17 64.08
N THR A 380 -18.93 12.53 62.96
CA THR A 380 -19.69 11.28 62.93
C THR A 380 -18.88 10.13 63.55
N PRO A 381 -19.39 9.43 64.57
CA PRO A 381 -18.68 8.31 65.18
C PRO A 381 -18.30 7.23 64.16
N GLY A 382 -17.02 6.90 64.10
CA GLY A 382 -16.50 5.89 63.16
C GLY A 382 -16.26 6.40 61.74
N ALA A 383 -16.30 7.71 61.50
CA ALA A 383 -15.92 8.30 60.21
C ALA A 383 -14.48 7.91 59.83
N ARG A 384 -14.29 7.64 58.54
CA ARG A 384 -13.00 7.24 57.95
C ARG A 384 -12.67 8.16 56.79
N MET A 385 -11.38 8.33 56.53
CA MET A 385 -10.85 8.96 55.33
C MET A 385 -9.82 8.03 54.66
N TYR A 386 -9.83 8.01 53.34
CA TYR A 386 -8.89 7.30 52.50
C TYR A 386 -7.71 8.19 52.14
N ARG A 387 -6.50 7.66 52.32
CA ARG A 387 -5.24 8.26 51.91
C ARG A 387 -4.96 7.91 50.45
N THR A 388 -5.05 8.86 49.53
CA THR A 388 -4.95 8.56 48.08
C THR A 388 -3.52 8.27 47.60
N GLY A 389 -2.52 8.76 48.35
CA GLY A 389 -1.12 8.76 47.93
C GLY A 389 -0.80 9.77 46.81
N ASP A 390 -1.74 10.65 46.47
CA ASP A 390 -1.54 11.72 45.48
C ASP A 390 -1.19 13.04 46.17
N GLY A 391 -0.18 13.73 45.64
CA GLY A 391 0.12 15.11 45.98
C GLY A 391 -0.85 16.03 45.25
N ALA A 392 -1.44 16.98 45.97
CA ALA A 392 -2.42 17.90 45.42
C ALA A 392 -2.38 19.26 46.15
N ARG A 393 -3.03 20.25 45.55
CA ARG A 393 -3.35 21.53 46.20
C ARG A 393 -4.72 22.00 45.78
N LEU A 394 -5.41 22.69 46.69
CA LEU A 394 -6.63 23.43 46.36
C LEU A 394 -6.22 24.85 45.97
N LEU A 395 -6.46 25.26 44.73
CA LEU A 395 -6.14 26.62 44.28
C LEU A 395 -7.03 27.65 44.99
N PRO A 396 -6.63 28.93 45.09
CA PRO A 396 -7.49 29.99 45.65
C PRO A 396 -8.84 30.14 44.94
N SER A 397 -8.95 29.65 43.71
CA SER A 397 -10.21 29.56 42.94
C SER A 397 -11.15 28.44 43.39
N GLY A 398 -10.72 27.58 44.33
CA GLY A 398 -11.46 26.39 44.76
C GLY A 398 -11.28 25.16 43.86
N LEU A 399 -10.41 25.23 42.85
CA LEU A 399 -10.13 24.12 41.93
C LEU A 399 -9.04 23.19 42.49
N LEU A 400 -9.26 21.88 42.40
CA LEU A 400 -8.28 20.87 42.76
C LEU A 400 -7.26 20.68 41.65
N GLU A 401 -5.97 20.78 41.98
CA GLU A 401 -4.86 20.46 41.09
C GLU A 401 -4.06 19.28 41.65
N ILE A 402 -3.80 18.26 40.82
CA ILE A 402 -2.95 17.12 41.16
C ILE A 402 -1.51 17.44 40.76
N THR A 403 -0.61 17.47 41.75
CA THR A 403 0.78 17.91 41.58
C THR A 403 1.77 16.75 41.50
N GLY A 404 1.34 15.51 41.75
CA GLY A 404 2.14 14.30 41.58
C GLY A 404 1.69 13.15 42.48
N ARG A 405 2.55 12.14 42.65
CA ARG A 405 2.34 11.00 43.56
C ARG A 405 3.35 11.07 44.71
N VAL A 406 2.90 10.75 45.92
CA VAL A 406 3.75 10.53 47.08
C VAL A 406 4.38 9.14 46.96
N GLY A 407 5.69 9.00 47.25
CA GLY A 407 6.34 7.68 47.34
C GLY A 407 6.72 6.98 46.03
N ALA A 408 6.98 7.75 44.95
CA ALA A 408 7.54 7.26 43.67
C ALA A 408 6.64 6.33 42.83
N MET A 409 5.33 6.24 43.08
CA MET A 409 4.41 5.49 42.21
C MET A 409 4.32 6.11 40.80
N ILE A 410 4.39 5.27 39.75
CA ILE A 410 4.41 5.70 38.34
C ILE A 410 3.05 5.45 37.69
N LYS A 411 2.45 6.50 37.10
CA LYS A 411 1.34 6.36 36.15
C LYS A 411 1.88 6.19 34.73
N LEU A 412 1.55 5.07 34.10
CA LEU A 412 1.94 4.70 32.74
C LEU A 412 0.68 4.39 31.93
N ARG A 413 0.27 5.32 31.05
CA ARG A 413 -0.87 5.12 30.11
C ARG A 413 -2.15 4.68 30.83
N GLY A 414 -2.48 5.34 31.95
CA GLY A 414 -3.61 5.00 32.83
C GLY A 414 -3.35 3.93 33.90
N TYR A 415 -2.36 3.05 33.73
CA TYR A 415 -2.01 2.01 34.72
C TYR A 415 -1.14 2.56 35.86
N SER A 416 -1.42 2.13 37.09
CA SER A 416 -0.58 2.40 38.25
C SER A 416 0.50 1.32 38.39
N VAL A 417 1.76 1.72 38.37
CA VAL A 417 2.93 0.86 38.58
C VAL A 417 3.65 1.31 39.86
N VAL A 418 3.97 0.35 40.73
CA VAL A 418 4.77 0.58 41.93
C VAL A 418 6.21 0.13 41.62
N PRO A 419 7.21 1.04 41.51
CA PRO A 419 8.58 0.67 41.15
C PRO A 419 9.19 -0.41 42.03
N GLY A 420 9.00 -0.31 43.35
CA GLY A 420 9.49 -1.31 44.30
C GLY A 420 9.02 -2.74 44.03
N LYS A 421 7.82 -2.94 43.44
CA LYS A 421 7.36 -4.28 43.03
C LYS A 421 8.24 -4.80 41.88
N VAL A 422 8.44 -3.96 40.87
CA VAL A 422 9.23 -4.30 39.68
C VAL A 422 10.69 -4.57 40.08
N GLU A 423 11.26 -3.70 40.93
CA GLU A 423 12.61 -3.85 41.49
C GLU A 423 12.77 -5.18 42.23
N ASN A 424 11.82 -5.55 43.08
CA ASN A 424 11.85 -6.80 43.85
C ASN A 424 11.80 -8.04 42.95
N GLU A 425 10.91 -8.07 41.94
CA GLU A 425 10.84 -9.20 41.02
C GLU A 425 12.12 -9.32 40.16
N ILE A 426 12.72 -8.18 39.77
CA ILE A 426 14.02 -8.15 39.09
C ILE A 426 15.12 -8.77 39.96
N VAL A 427 15.26 -8.32 41.21
CA VAL A 427 16.30 -8.84 42.14
C VAL A 427 16.08 -10.33 42.45
N LYS A 428 14.83 -10.75 42.60
CA LYS A 428 14.46 -12.13 42.95
C LYS A 428 14.70 -13.11 41.82
N HIS A 429 14.41 -12.73 40.57
CA HIS A 429 14.41 -13.66 39.44
C HIS A 429 15.61 -13.50 38.49
N LEU A 430 16.40 -12.42 38.60
CA LEU A 430 17.60 -12.18 37.78
C LEU A 430 18.84 -12.06 38.65
N ALA A 431 20.03 -12.24 38.06
CA ALA A 431 21.32 -12.06 38.74
C ALA A 431 21.65 -10.56 38.95
N VAL A 432 20.79 -9.88 39.70
CA VAL A 432 20.84 -8.45 40.01
C VAL A 432 20.90 -8.31 41.53
N SER A 433 21.88 -7.56 42.03
CA SER A 433 22.08 -7.32 43.47
C SER A 433 21.31 -6.09 43.96
N ARG A 434 21.14 -5.06 43.11
CA ARG A 434 20.35 -3.86 43.38
C ARG A 434 19.66 -3.38 42.11
N CYS A 435 18.44 -2.87 42.23
CA CYS A 435 17.66 -2.32 41.13
C CYS A 435 16.95 -1.03 41.56
N ALA A 436 16.86 -0.06 40.65
CA ALA A 436 15.97 1.10 40.76
C ALA A 436 15.18 1.25 39.45
N VAL A 437 13.86 1.45 39.55
CA VAL A 437 12.97 1.61 38.40
C VAL A 437 12.39 3.02 38.36
N VAL A 438 12.55 3.70 37.23
CA VAL A 438 12.09 5.09 37.05
C VAL A 438 11.36 5.24 35.71
N PRO A 439 10.44 6.23 35.58
CA PRO A 439 9.87 6.57 34.28
C PRO A 439 10.86 7.39 33.46
N HIS A 440 10.88 7.17 32.14
CA HIS A 440 11.65 7.95 31.17
C HIS A 440 10.76 8.30 29.96
N GLY A 441 10.90 9.52 29.44
CA GLY A 441 10.04 10.06 28.38
C GLY A 441 8.76 10.73 28.91
N GLU A 442 8.01 11.37 28.01
CA GLU A 442 6.74 12.05 28.28
C GLU A 442 5.62 11.54 27.36
N GLY A 443 4.35 11.71 27.77
CA GLY A 443 3.19 11.31 26.96
C GLY A 443 3.21 9.84 26.53
N LEU A 444 3.08 9.59 25.22
CA LEU A 444 3.06 8.25 24.62
C LEU A 444 4.43 7.52 24.69
N GLU A 445 5.53 8.28 24.74
CA GLU A 445 6.91 7.75 24.80
C GLU A 445 7.34 7.40 26.23
N LYS A 446 6.50 7.70 27.22
CA LYS A 446 6.76 7.36 28.62
C LYS A 446 6.86 5.85 28.78
N GLN A 447 7.99 5.38 29.31
CA GLN A 447 8.32 3.97 29.53
C GLN A 447 9.10 3.77 30.84
N LEU A 448 9.21 2.53 31.30
CA LEU A 448 9.97 2.17 32.50
C LEU A 448 11.43 1.86 32.15
N VAL A 449 12.37 2.39 32.93
CA VAL A 449 13.81 2.09 32.85
C VAL A 449 14.26 1.41 34.14
N ALA A 450 14.92 0.26 34.04
CA ALA A 450 15.57 -0.43 35.15
C ALA A 450 17.07 -0.10 35.18
N TYR A 451 17.51 0.53 36.26
CA TYR A 451 18.93 0.69 36.58
C TYR A 451 19.34 -0.47 37.48
N ILE A 452 20.29 -1.29 37.04
CA ILE A 452 20.66 -2.52 37.73
C ILE A 452 22.15 -2.54 38.08
N VAL A 453 22.46 -3.17 39.21
CA VAL A 453 23.82 -3.58 39.59
C VAL A 453 23.86 -5.10 39.52
N ARG A 454 24.78 -5.66 38.73
CA ARG A 454 24.89 -7.12 38.61
C ARG A 454 25.29 -7.75 39.94
N ASP A 455 24.79 -8.95 40.16
CA ASP A 455 25.24 -9.82 41.25
C ASP A 455 26.45 -10.62 40.75
N LYS A 456 27.66 -10.25 41.22
CA LYS A 456 28.93 -10.87 40.76
C LYS A 456 29.19 -12.24 41.39
N ASP A 457 28.42 -12.61 42.41
CA ASP A 457 28.60 -13.83 43.21
C ASP A 457 27.50 -14.89 42.97
N ALA A 458 26.64 -14.67 41.96
CA ALA A 458 25.45 -15.50 41.75
C ALA A 458 25.79 -16.96 41.40
N THR A 459 25.38 -17.83 42.31
CA THR A 459 25.36 -19.30 42.26
C THR A 459 24.01 -19.79 41.72
N GLU A 460 24.05 -20.83 40.88
CA GLU A 460 22.96 -21.65 40.33
C GLU A 460 21.50 -21.18 40.55
N GLY A 461 20.82 -20.74 39.48
CA GLY A 461 19.35 -20.63 39.41
C GLY A 461 18.76 -19.29 38.96
N ARG A 462 19.51 -18.17 39.03
CA ARG A 462 19.08 -16.85 38.53
C ARG A 462 19.84 -16.46 37.25
N PRO A 463 19.19 -16.30 36.09
CA PRO A 463 19.88 -15.96 34.84
C PRO A 463 20.48 -14.55 34.88
N ALA A 464 21.62 -14.39 34.20
CA ALA A 464 22.27 -13.10 34.01
C ALA A 464 21.43 -12.15 33.15
N VAL A 465 21.50 -10.85 33.44
CA VAL A 465 20.84 -9.83 32.61
C VAL A 465 21.73 -9.48 31.44
N GLU A 466 21.29 -9.85 30.23
CA GLU A 466 21.95 -9.48 28.98
C GLU A 466 21.26 -8.23 28.40
N ILE A 467 21.97 -7.10 28.39
CA ILE A 467 21.48 -5.84 27.82
C ILE A 467 22.10 -5.66 26.44
N ASN A 468 21.28 -5.48 25.41
CA ASN A 468 21.74 -5.26 24.04
C ASN A 468 22.24 -3.81 23.84
N GLU A 469 22.82 -3.53 22.67
CA GLU A 469 23.39 -2.21 22.33
C GLU A 469 22.37 -1.07 22.36
N SER A 470 21.07 -1.39 22.27
CA SER A 470 19.96 -0.42 22.35
C SER A 470 19.39 -0.28 23.77
N GLY A 471 20.04 -0.86 24.79
CA GLY A 471 19.58 -0.76 26.17
C GLY A 471 18.41 -1.68 26.53
N HIS A 472 18.08 -2.70 25.74
CA HIS A 472 16.96 -3.62 26.01
C HIS A 472 17.47 -5.00 26.47
N SER A 473 16.68 -5.72 27.27
CA SER A 473 17.01 -7.08 27.72
C SER A 473 15.87 -8.09 27.45
N PRO A 474 15.81 -8.70 26.25
CA PRO A 474 14.79 -9.69 25.90
C PRO A 474 14.83 -10.96 26.78
N ALA A 475 16.02 -11.31 27.30
CA ALA A 475 16.18 -12.41 28.24
C ALA A 475 15.54 -12.09 29.61
N ALA A 476 15.79 -10.90 30.17
CA ALA A 476 15.18 -10.46 31.41
C ALA A 476 13.65 -10.38 31.31
N ARG A 477 13.13 -9.87 30.18
CA ARG A 477 11.68 -9.81 29.91
C ARG A 477 11.03 -11.19 29.94
N ARG A 478 11.61 -12.20 29.29
CA ARG A 478 11.07 -13.58 29.29
C ARG A 478 11.00 -14.17 30.69
N VAL A 479 12.03 -13.92 31.51
CA VAL A 479 12.07 -14.40 32.90
C VAL A 479 11.00 -13.74 33.76
N LEU A 480 10.71 -12.45 33.53
CA LEU A 480 9.76 -11.67 34.34
C LEU A 480 8.30 -11.78 33.87
N SER A 481 8.04 -12.16 32.61
CA SER A 481 6.70 -12.20 32.01
C SER A 481 5.68 -13.11 32.72
N PRO A 482 6.07 -14.21 33.40
CA PRO A 482 5.13 -14.97 34.24
C PRO A 482 4.71 -14.26 35.53
N TYR A 483 5.48 -13.27 36.01
CA TYR A 483 5.33 -12.68 37.35
C TYR A 483 4.82 -11.24 37.32
N LEU A 484 5.02 -10.54 36.19
CA LEU A 484 4.64 -9.14 35.99
C LEU A 484 3.76 -9.01 34.75
N ALA A 485 2.71 -8.18 34.84
CA ALA A 485 1.93 -7.79 33.68
C ALA A 485 2.81 -7.04 32.67
N HIS A 486 2.50 -7.13 31.37
CA HIS A 486 3.35 -6.57 30.31
C HIS A 486 3.72 -5.08 30.49
N TYR A 487 2.80 -4.26 31.01
CA TYR A 487 3.03 -2.83 31.25
C TYR A 487 3.93 -2.54 32.47
N MET A 488 4.21 -3.53 33.32
CA MET A 488 5.07 -3.41 34.50
C MET A 488 6.53 -3.77 34.23
N ILE A 489 6.84 -4.39 33.08
CA ILE A 489 8.19 -4.85 32.76
C ILE A 489 9.00 -3.68 32.15
N PRO A 490 10.20 -3.37 32.67
CA PRO A 490 11.04 -2.29 32.12
C PRO A 490 11.46 -2.54 30.68
N ALA A 491 11.26 -1.51 29.84
CA ALA A 491 11.64 -1.55 28.43
C ALA A 491 13.15 -1.32 28.27
N LEU A 492 13.69 -0.34 29.01
CA LEU A 492 15.11 0.00 28.98
C LEU A 492 15.82 -0.48 30.25
N TRP A 493 17.08 -0.84 30.09
CA TRP A 493 17.95 -1.41 31.11
C TRP A 493 19.29 -0.70 31.04
N VAL A 494 19.75 -0.21 32.18
CA VAL A 494 21.05 0.44 32.32
C VAL A 494 21.82 -0.26 33.41
N GLU A 495 22.95 -0.85 33.05
CA GLU A 495 23.87 -1.44 34.01
C GLU A 495 24.78 -0.38 34.61
N LEU A 496 24.88 -0.39 35.93
CA LEU A 496 25.76 0.46 36.71
C LEU A 496 26.67 -0.39 37.59
N ASP A 497 27.88 0.10 37.86
CA ASP A 497 28.77 -0.50 38.86
C ASP A 497 28.18 -0.38 40.28
N GLU A 498 27.47 0.71 40.56
CA GLU A 498 26.72 0.95 41.80
C GLU A 498 25.53 1.90 41.56
N LEU A 499 24.48 1.80 42.38
CA LEU A 499 23.40 2.80 42.37
C LEU A 499 23.88 4.06 43.12
N PRO A 500 23.73 5.27 42.55
CA PRO A 500 24.06 6.50 43.27
C PRO A 500 23.17 6.63 44.51
N THR A 501 23.76 6.95 45.66
CA THR A 501 23.03 7.15 46.92
C THR A 501 23.27 8.54 47.51
N HIS A 502 22.34 9.06 48.30
CA HIS A 502 22.56 10.25 49.12
C HIS A 502 23.58 9.98 50.23
N GLU A 503 24.58 10.86 50.37
CA GLU A 503 25.72 10.71 51.30
C GLU A 503 25.31 10.55 52.78
N VAL A 504 24.15 11.10 53.17
CA VAL A 504 23.69 11.11 54.58
C VAL A 504 22.67 10.01 54.88
N SER A 505 21.82 9.62 53.92
CA SER A 505 20.70 8.69 54.15
C SER A 505 20.90 7.29 53.59
N GLY A 506 21.89 7.07 52.74
CA GLY A 506 22.13 5.79 52.06
C GLY A 506 21.03 5.36 51.08
N LYS A 507 19.98 6.18 50.88
CA LYS A 507 18.91 5.93 49.91
C LYS A 507 19.38 6.25 48.49
N VAL A 508 18.88 5.52 47.50
CA VAL A 508 19.18 5.74 46.08
C VAL A 508 18.76 7.16 45.67
N ASP A 509 19.67 7.90 45.06
CA ASP A 509 19.45 9.23 44.51
C ASP A 509 19.02 9.11 43.05
N LEU A 510 17.70 9.00 42.83
CA LEU A 510 17.11 8.80 41.51
C LEU A 510 17.41 9.96 40.53
N LYS A 511 17.77 11.16 41.02
CA LYS A 511 18.09 12.32 40.17
C LYS A 511 19.49 12.23 39.55
N ARG A 512 20.37 11.39 40.10
CA ARG A 512 21.75 11.20 39.64
C ARG A 512 21.92 10.02 38.69
N LEU A 513 20.83 9.35 38.30
CA LEU A 513 20.87 8.24 37.36
C LEU A 513 21.16 8.75 35.93
N PRO A 514 22.08 8.12 35.17
CA PRO A 514 22.46 8.57 33.84
C PRO A 514 21.39 8.24 32.79
N PRO A 515 21.19 9.05 31.73
CA PRO A 515 20.20 8.75 30.70
C PRO A 515 20.57 7.52 29.84
N PRO A 516 19.59 6.74 29.34
CA PRO A 516 19.83 5.58 28.45
C PRO A 516 20.41 5.99 27.07
N ARG A 517 21.17 5.11 26.41
CA ARG A 517 21.89 5.37 25.13
C ARG A 517 20.99 5.22 23.88
N SER A 518 21.24 6.03 22.84
CA SER A 518 20.58 5.97 21.51
C SER A 518 21.45 5.28 20.43
N PRO A 519 20.91 4.47 19.50
CA PRO A 519 21.73 3.68 18.55
C PRO A 519 21.85 4.25 17.12
N SER A 520 22.90 3.81 16.39
CA SER A 520 23.27 4.10 14.98
C SER A 520 23.24 2.82 14.09
N PRO A 521 23.19 2.90 12.74
CA PRO A 521 22.69 1.81 11.87
C PRO A 521 23.75 0.95 11.13
N VAL A 522 23.50 -0.37 10.95
CA VAL A 522 24.11 -1.26 9.91
C VAL A 522 23.16 -2.45 9.53
N ASN A 523 23.23 -2.89 8.25
CA ASN A 523 22.32 -3.72 7.43
C ASN A 523 22.24 -5.26 7.68
N GLY A 524 21.01 -5.81 7.58
CA GLY A 524 20.51 -6.75 6.53
C GLY A 524 20.89 -8.24 6.48
N ASN A 525 19.89 -9.13 6.42
CA ASN A 525 19.72 -10.18 5.36
C ASN A 525 18.45 -11.05 5.53
N GLY A 526 17.82 -11.41 4.40
CA GLY A 526 16.51 -12.04 4.30
C GLY A 526 16.49 -13.55 4.04
N GLN A 527 15.27 -14.13 4.11
CA GLN A 527 14.95 -15.51 3.71
C GLN A 527 13.54 -15.61 3.08
N LYS A 528 13.39 -16.66 2.26
CA LYS A 528 12.35 -16.98 1.26
C LYS A 528 10.89 -16.60 1.61
N GLN A 529 10.21 -16.01 0.63
CA GLN A 529 8.91 -15.34 0.78
C GLN A 529 7.73 -16.19 0.31
N ASP A 530 6.85 -16.53 1.24
CA ASP A 530 5.40 -16.41 1.04
C ASP A 530 5.10 -14.94 0.64
N PRO A 531 4.07 -14.65 -0.18
CA PRO A 531 3.71 -13.30 -0.63
C PRO A 531 3.45 -12.33 0.52
N ILE A 532 3.10 -12.85 1.70
CA ILE A 532 3.24 -12.14 2.97
C ILE A 532 4.60 -12.53 3.50
N GLY A 533 5.58 -11.67 3.25
CA GLY A 533 6.96 -11.82 3.66
C GLY A 533 7.22 -11.18 5.02
N ILE A 534 8.33 -11.59 5.63
CA ILE A 534 8.89 -10.89 6.81
C ILE A 534 9.08 -9.39 6.52
N ASP A 535 9.36 -9.08 5.27
CA ASP A 535 9.55 -7.75 4.73
C ASP A 535 8.29 -6.87 4.76
N ASP A 536 7.11 -7.46 4.61
CA ASP A 536 5.83 -6.75 4.66
C ASP A 536 5.46 -6.43 6.10
N ILE A 537 5.66 -7.40 7.00
CA ILE A 537 5.48 -7.19 8.45
C ILE A 537 6.47 -6.15 8.97
N ALA A 538 7.74 -6.22 8.54
CA ALA A 538 8.75 -5.24 8.91
C ALA A 538 8.45 -3.85 8.32
N ALA A 539 7.87 -3.74 7.12
CA ALA A 539 7.42 -2.46 6.57
C ALA A 539 6.27 -1.86 7.41
N ALA A 540 5.30 -2.68 7.80
CA ALA A 540 4.21 -2.25 8.67
C ALA A 540 4.73 -1.80 10.05
N TRP A 541 5.67 -2.55 10.64
CA TRP A 541 6.33 -2.17 11.88
C TRP A 541 7.10 -0.86 11.75
N ALA A 542 7.86 -0.69 10.67
CA ALA A 542 8.63 0.53 10.40
C ALA A 542 7.73 1.77 10.38
N GLY A 543 6.57 1.67 9.73
CA GLY A 543 5.57 2.74 9.68
C GLY A 543 4.96 3.07 11.05
N VAL A 544 4.65 2.04 11.84
CA VAL A 544 4.02 2.20 13.17
C VAL A 544 5.02 2.71 14.21
N LEU A 545 6.20 2.12 14.27
CA LEU A 545 7.26 2.44 15.23
C LEU A 545 8.10 3.66 14.81
N LYS A 546 7.79 4.26 13.64
CA LYS A 546 8.54 5.38 13.04
C LYS A 546 10.05 5.11 12.98
N THR A 547 10.41 3.88 12.62
CA THR A 547 11.80 3.43 12.50
C THR A 547 12.10 2.99 11.07
N SER A 548 13.38 2.81 10.73
CA SER A 548 13.74 2.26 9.43
C SER A 548 13.50 0.75 9.41
N LYS A 549 12.86 0.26 8.34
CA LYS A 549 12.69 -1.18 8.08
C LYS A 549 14.02 -1.95 8.14
N SER A 550 15.13 -1.33 7.73
CA SER A 550 16.45 -1.97 7.73
C SER A 550 17.01 -2.29 9.13
N LEU A 551 16.43 -1.70 10.18
CA LEU A 551 16.82 -1.92 11.58
C LEU A 551 16.08 -3.08 12.23
N LEU A 552 15.07 -3.61 11.55
CA LEU A 552 14.16 -4.60 12.09
C LEU A 552 14.61 -6.02 11.73
N LYS A 553 14.77 -6.88 12.75
CA LYS A 553 15.11 -8.29 12.61
C LYS A 553 13.88 -9.17 12.82
N PRO A 554 13.81 -10.36 12.19
CA PRO A 554 12.70 -11.29 12.37
C PRO A 554 12.38 -11.62 13.85
N THR A 555 13.40 -11.66 14.69
CA THR A 555 13.30 -11.99 16.12
C THR A 555 12.98 -10.78 17.01
N ASP A 556 13.00 -9.56 16.46
CA ASP A 556 12.70 -8.37 17.24
C ASP A 556 11.25 -8.42 17.70
N ASN A 557 11.03 -8.03 18.95
CA ASN A 557 9.72 -7.99 19.57
C ASN A 557 9.13 -6.57 19.50
N PHE A 558 7.85 -6.47 19.17
CA PHE A 558 7.15 -5.23 18.90
C PHE A 558 7.18 -4.31 20.09
N PHE A 559 6.97 -4.90 21.28
CA PHE A 559 6.98 -4.17 22.53
C PHE A 559 8.38 -3.83 23.02
N ASP A 560 9.42 -4.56 22.57
CA ASP A 560 10.81 -4.24 22.87
C ASP A 560 11.30 -3.04 22.04
N LEU A 561 10.65 -2.73 20.91
CA LEU A 561 11.01 -1.58 20.07
C LEU A 561 10.15 -0.33 20.34
N GLY A 562 9.52 -0.26 21.52
CA GLY A 562 8.65 0.87 21.91
C GLY A 562 7.18 0.73 21.49
N GLY A 563 6.80 -0.39 20.85
CA GLY A 563 5.42 -0.73 20.55
C GLY A 563 4.59 -0.88 21.83
N HIS A 564 3.30 -0.56 21.74
CA HIS A 564 2.34 -0.69 22.83
C HIS A 564 0.95 -1.01 22.28
N SER A 565 -0.06 -1.25 23.13
CA SER A 565 -1.40 -1.69 22.69
C SER A 565 -2.01 -0.82 21.59
N LEU A 566 -1.93 0.51 21.69
CA LEU A 566 -2.40 1.42 20.62
C LEU A 566 -1.57 1.31 19.32
N LEU A 567 -0.25 1.16 19.42
CA LEU A 567 0.58 0.94 18.23
C LEU A 567 0.35 -0.47 17.65
N LEU A 568 0.04 -1.45 18.49
CA LEU A 568 -0.29 -2.81 18.06
C LEU A 568 -1.66 -2.84 17.38
N ALA A 569 -2.61 -2.04 17.84
CA ALA A 569 -3.88 -1.82 17.16
C ALA A 569 -3.67 -1.12 15.82
N ASP A 570 -2.85 -0.07 15.76
CA ASP A 570 -2.46 0.55 14.49
C ASP A 570 -1.76 -0.43 13.55
N LEU A 571 -0.89 -1.28 14.08
CA LEU A 571 -0.25 -2.35 13.34
C LEU A 571 -1.29 -3.36 12.84
N SER A 572 -2.21 -3.80 13.68
CA SER A 572 -3.28 -4.74 13.32
C SER A 572 -4.17 -4.17 12.21
N SER A 573 -4.53 -2.90 12.33
CA SER A 573 -5.31 -2.15 11.34
C SER A 573 -4.56 -2.04 10.02
N ARG A 574 -3.27 -1.65 10.05
CA ARG A 574 -2.38 -1.63 8.88
C ARG A 574 -2.24 -2.99 8.23
N LEU A 575 -1.92 -4.05 8.98
CA LEU A 575 -1.76 -5.39 8.43
C LEU A 575 -3.09 -5.92 7.86
N SER A 576 -4.21 -5.69 8.56
CA SER A 576 -5.54 -6.07 8.06
C SER A 576 -5.88 -5.36 6.76
N ARG A 577 -5.57 -4.06 6.72
CA ARG A 577 -5.72 -3.21 5.56
C ARG A 577 -4.80 -3.69 4.43
N ASP A 578 -3.53 -3.95 4.68
CA ASP A 578 -2.54 -4.34 3.67
C ASP A 578 -2.81 -5.70 3.04
N PHE A 579 -3.30 -6.66 3.84
CA PHE A 579 -3.52 -8.03 3.38
C PHE A 579 -4.97 -8.36 3.03
N GLY A 580 -5.93 -7.50 3.38
CA GLY A 580 -7.33 -7.63 2.95
C GLY A 580 -8.16 -8.64 3.75
N PHE A 581 -7.71 -9.03 4.94
CA PHE A 581 -8.47 -9.84 5.91
C PHE A 581 -8.20 -9.34 7.33
N ARG A 582 -9.17 -9.48 8.22
CA ARG A 582 -9.08 -8.97 9.59
C ARG A 582 -8.02 -9.74 10.38
N ILE A 583 -7.02 -9.03 10.88
CA ILE A 583 -6.03 -9.55 11.82
C ILE A 583 -6.47 -9.18 13.24
N PRO A 584 -6.72 -10.16 14.11
CA PRO A 584 -7.11 -9.86 15.49
C PRO A 584 -5.91 -9.37 16.31
N ILE A 585 -6.08 -8.25 17.01
CA ILE A 585 -5.07 -7.71 17.95
C ILE A 585 -4.61 -8.74 18.99
N PRO A 586 -5.50 -9.56 19.61
CA PRO A 586 -5.08 -10.57 20.58
C PRO A 586 -4.05 -11.54 20.01
N ARG A 587 -4.21 -11.94 18.74
CA ARG A 587 -3.31 -12.86 18.06
C ARG A 587 -1.93 -12.24 17.82
N LEU A 588 -1.88 -10.95 17.49
CA LEU A 588 -0.60 -10.23 17.37
C LEU A 588 0.07 -10.08 18.75
N ALA A 589 -0.71 -9.84 19.80
CA ALA A 589 -0.16 -9.72 21.15
C ALA A 589 0.48 -11.02 21.66
N GLU A 590 -0.10 -12.19 21.31
CA GLU A 590 0.43 -13.52 21.64
C GLU A 590 1.84 -13.76 21.10
N ASN A 591 2.07 -13.41 19.83
CA ASN A 591 3.30 -13.70 19.11
C ASN A 591 3.97 -12.42 18.58
N SER A 592 4.37 -11.57 19.51
CA SER A 592 4.77 -10.17 19.26
C SER A 592 6.12 -9.96 18.57
N THR A 593 6.76 -10.99 17.99
CA THR A 593 7.95 -10.80 17.16
C THR A 593 7.58 -10.53 15.71
N ILE A 594 8.49 -10.00 14.87
CA ILE A 594 8.19 -9.86 13.43
C ILE A 594 7.88 -11.22 12.79
N ALA A 595 8.65 -12.25 13.14
CA ALA A 595 8.41 -13.63 12.71
C ALA A 595 7.10 -14.19 13.29
N GLY A 596 6.80 -13.93 14.56
CA GLY A 596 5.56 -14.37 15.19
C GLY A 596 4.32 -13.67 14.62
N HIS A 597 4.41 -12.39 14.30
CA HIS A 597 3.37 -11.65 13.60
C HIS A 597 3.22 -12.15 12.16
N LEU A 598 4.32 -12.45 11.47
CA LEU A 598 4.28 -13.09 10.16
C LEU A 598 3.54 -14.43 10.19
N GLU A 599 3.87 -15.29 11.15
CA GLU A 599 3.18 -16.56 11.37
C GLU A 599 1.71 -16.35 11.71
N THR A 600 1.40 -15.38 12.57
CA THR A 600 0.04 -15.03 12.95
C THR A 600 -0.78 -14.55 11.75
N VAL A 601 -0.23 -13.63 10.95
CA VAL A 601 -0.86 -13.11 9.74
C VAL A 601 -1.13 -14.24 8.76
N ARG A 602 -0.15 -15.14 8.55
CA ARG A 602 -0.32 -16.31 7.69
C ARG A 602 -1.35 -17.29 8.24
N ALA A 603 -1.35 -17.59 9.53
CA ALA A 603 -2.33 -18.48 10.15
C ALA A 603 -3.76 -17.91 10.08
N VAL A 604 -3.92 -16.60 10.29
CA VAL A 604 -5.21 -15.90 10.14
C VAL A 604 -5.66 -15.91 8.69
N ARG A 605 -4.76 -15.63 7.74
CA ARG A 605 -5.03 -15.76 6.30
C ARG A 605 -5.51 -17.17 5.97
N ASP A 606 -4.79 -18.19 6.41
CA ASP A 606 -5.07 -19.59 6.07
C ASP A 606 -6.41 -20.03 6.67
N GLY A 607 -6.73 -19.59 7.90
CA GLY A 607 -8.04 -19.78 8.51
C GLY A 607 -9.16 -19.06 7.76
N HIS A 608 -8.93 -17.81 7.33
CA HIS A 608 -9.89 -17.05 6.50
C HIS A 608 -10.10 -17.71 5.13
N ALA A 609 -9.02 -18.13 4.48
CA ALA A 609 -9.07 -18.83 3.20
C ALA A 609 -9.81 -20.18 3.33
N ALA A 610 -9.58 -20.93 4.40
CA ALA A 610 -10.28 -22.18 4.68
C ALA A 610 -11.79 -21.95 4.90
N ALA A 611 -12.18 -20.89 5.62
CA ALA A 611 -13.59 -20.54 5.82
C ALA A 611 -14.29 -20.15 4.50
N VAL A 612 -13.63 -19.33 3.67
CA VAL A 612 -14.16 -18.96 2.35
C VAL A 612 -14.23 -20.16 1.40
N GLN A 613 -13.26 -21.07 1.47
CA GLN A 613 -13.23 -22.28 0.64
C GLN A 613 -14.31 -23.29 1.05
N ALA A 614 -14.68 -23.35 2.34
CA ALA A 614 -15.72 -24.25 2.85
C ALA A 614 -17.13 -23.91 2.34
N ASP A 615 -17.38 -22.66 1.91
CA ASP A 615 -18.65 -22.20 1.35
C ASP A 615 -18.47 -21.51 -0.02
N LEU A 616 -17.50 -21.98 -0.82
CA LEU A 616 -17.14 -21.39 -2.10
C LEU A 616 -18.35 -21.17 -3.04
N PRO A 617 -19.32 -22.11 -3.20
CA PRO A 617 -20.48 -21.89 -4.07
C PRO A 617 -21.34 -20.68 -3.66
N ALA A 618 -21.59 -20.46 -2.37
CA ALA A 618 -22.35 -19.29 -1.92
C ALA A 618 -21.56 -17.99 -2.13
N VAL A 619 -20.26 -18.02 -1.84
CA VAL A 619 -19.36 -16.88 -2.05
C VAL A 619 -19.31 -16.48 -3.52
N LEU A 620 -19.16 -17.43 -4.44
CA LEU A 620 -19.16 -17.15 -5.89
C LEU A 620 -20.47 -16.48 -6.34
N ARG A 621 -21.62 -16.92 -5.83
CA ARG A 621 -22.93 -16.31 -6.17
C ARG A 621 -22.99 -14.86 -5.73
N VAL A 622 -22.64 -14.58 -4.47
CA VAL A 622 -22.59 -13.21 -3.94
C VAL A 622 -21.61 -12.36 -4.74
N ASP A 623 -20.41 -12.88 -4.97
CA ASP A 623 -19.35 -12.15 -5.66
C ASP A 623 -19.66 -11.88 -7.14
N SER A 624 -20.46 -12.73 -7.81
CA SER A 624 -20.88 -12.57 -9.21
C SER A 624 -22.01 -11.55 -9.42
N THR A 625 -22.53 -10.95 -8.35
CA THR A 625 -23.58 -9.92 -8.43
C THR A 625 -23.00 -8.50 -8.35
N LEU A 626 -23.54 -7.60 -9.17
CA LEU A 626 -23.25 -6.16 -9.11
C LEU A 626 -24.26 -5.46 -8.19
N ASP A 627 -23.75 -4.58 -7.34
CA ASP A 627 -24.55 -3.68 -6.51
C ASP A 627 -25.54 -2.87 -7.37
N ASP A 628 -26.69 -2.52 -6.81
CA ASP A 628 -27.77 -1.86 -7.55
C ASP A 628 -27.41 -0.45 -8.06
N ASP A 629 -26.48 0.23 -7.40
CA ASP A 629 -25.97 1.56 -7.76
C ASP A 629 -25.01 1.52 -8.97
N ILE A 630 -24.48 0.34 -9.31
CA ILE A 630 -23.60 0.15 -10.46
C ILE A 630 -24.45 -0.02 -11.72
N ARG A 631 -24.87 1.12 -12.29
CA ARG A 631 -25.66 1.19 -13.52
C ARG A 631 -25.17 2.34 -14.41
N PRO A 632 -25.05 2.14 -15.73
CA PRO A 632 -24.68 3.20 -16.65
C PRO A 632 -25.84 4.20 -16.85
N ALA A 633 -25.51 5.40 -17.29
CA ALA A 633 -26.53 6.36 -17.71
C ALA A 633 -27.33 5.82 -18.91
N PRO A 634 -28.65 6.05 -18.99
CA PRO A 634 -29.46 5.65 -20.14
C PRO A 634 -28.89 6.19 -21.46
N GLY A 635 -28.78 5.33 -22.48
CA GLY A 635 -28.27 5.71 -23.79
C GLY A 635 -26.74 5.76 -23.90
N THR A 636 -25.99 5.19 -22.96
CA THR A 636 -24.53 5.04 -23.08
C THR A 636 -24.18 4.26 -24.36
N ILE A 637 -23.29 4.83 -25.19
CA ILE A 637 -22.89 4.25 -26.49
C ILE A 637 -21.47 3.70 -26.45
N ILE A 638 -21.22 2.64 -27.23
CA ILE A 638 -19.88 2.08 -27.40
C ILE A 638 -18.95 3.09 -28.11
N ARG A 639 -17.73 3.26 -27.57
CA ARG A 639 -16.69 4.13 -28.13
C ARG A 639 -15.56 3.28 -28.69
N SER A 640 -15.15 3.61 -29.92
CA SER A 640 -13.97 3.02 -30.57
C SER A 640 -12.70 3.53 -29.91
N VAL A 641 -11.74 2.65 -29.60
CA VAL A 641 -10.48 3.05 -28.95
C VAL A 641 -9.68 4.07 -29.78
N ASN A 642 -9.77 4.03 -31.12
CA ASN A 642 -9.09 5.01 -32.00
C ASN A 642 -9.73 6.40 -31.98
N LYS A 643 -10.94 6.53 -31.41
CA LYS A 643 -11.64 7.80 -31.22
C LYS A 643 -11.64 8.27 -29.76
N ALA A 644 -11.01 7.51 -28.86
CA ALA A 644 -10.89 7.87 -27.46
C ALA A 644 -9.88 9.01 -27.29
N ASN A 645 -10.22 10.01 -26.49
CA ASN A 645 -9.28 11.03 -26.05
C ASN A 645 -8.44 10.50 -24.88
N THR A 646 -9.08 9.77 -23.96
CA THR A 646 -8.40 9.18 -22.79
C THR A 646 -8.73 7.70 -22.62
N VAL A 647 -7.70 6.88 -22.45
CA VAL A 647 -7.81 5.44 -22.17
C VAL A 647 -7.24 5.14 -20.79
N LEU A 648 -8.00 4.45 -19.94
CA LEU A 648 -7.48 3.88 -18.70
C LEU A 648 -6.98 2.46 -18.96
N LEU A 649 -5.68 2.24 -18.78
CA LEU A 649 -5.05 0.92 -18.86
C LEU A 649 -4.70 0.43 -17.45
N THR A 650 -5.23 -0.72 -17.08
CA THR A 650 -4.81 -1.41 -15.84
C THR A 650 -3.86 -2.56 -16.18
N GLY A 651 -2.96 -2.89 -15.25
CA GLY A 651 -2.06 -4.05 -15.41
C GLY A 651 -0.82 -3.76 -16.25
N VAL A 652 -0.51 -2.47 -16.47
CA VAL A 652 0.58 -1.97 -17.32
C VAL A 652 1.97 -2.50 -16.94
N THR A 653 2.19 -2.81 -15.66
CA THR A 653 3.45 -3.39 -15.16
C THR A 653 3.51 -4.91 -15.30
N GLY A 654 2.45 -5.54 -15.81
CA GLY A 654 2.43 -6.95 -16.19
C GLY A 654 2.94 -7.17 -17.61
N TYR A 655 3.14 -8.43 -17.97
CA TYR A 655 3.72 -8.80 -19.27
C TYR A 655 2.85 -8.34 -20.45
N LEU A 656 1.57 -8.77 -20.53
CA LEU A 656 0.66 -8.31 -21.59
C LEU A 656 0.39 -6.79 -21.53
N GLY A 657 0.25 -6.23 -20.32
CA GLY A 657 -0.03 -4.81 -20.12
C GLY A 657 1.03 -3.88 -20.71
N ALA A 658 2.29 -4.29 -20.68
CA ALA A 658 3.39 -3.55 -21.31
C ALA A 658 3.22 -3.44 -22.84
N PHE A 659 2.84 -4.53 -23.50
CA PHE A 659 2.59 -4.54 -24.94
C PHE A 659 1.28 -3.83 -25.31
N LEU A 660 0.24 -3.94 -24.47
CA LEU A 660 -0.98 -3.15 -24.63
C LEU A 660 -0.69 -1.63 -24.58
N LEU A 661 0.16 -1.18 -23.64
CA LEU A 661 0.58 0.22 -23.60
C LEU A 661 1.33 0.62 -24.87
N ASN A 662 2.30 -0.19 -25.29
CA ASN A 662 3.06 0.07 -26.51
C ASN A 662 2.12 0.18 -27.74
N ASP A 663 1.18 -0.75 -27.89
CA ASP A 663 0.26 -0.76 -29.03
C ASP A 663 -0.77 0.37 -28.96
N LEU A 664 -1.25 0.74 -27.78
CA LEU A 664 -2.09 1.93 -27.58
C LEU A 664 -1.35 3.19 -28.04
N LEU A 665 -0.08 3.35 -27.63
CA LEU A 665 0.74 4.48 -28.04
C LEU A 665 1.02 4.46 -29.55
N GLN A 666 1.23 3.30 -30.14
CA GLN A 666 1.53 3.23 -31.58
C GLN A 666 0.31 3.42 -32.49
N ASN A 667 -0.89 3.06 -32.03
CA ASN A 667 -2.08 2.98 -32.89
C ASN A 667 -3.17 3.98 -32.54
N THR A 668 -3.04 4.73 -31.44
CA THR A 668 -4.02 5.73 -31.01
C THR A 668 -3.33 7.07 -30.72
N SER A 669 -4.08 8.17 -30.81
CA SER A 669 -3.66 9.48 -30.32
C SER A 669 -4.07 9.74 -28.88
N ALA A 670 -4.68 8.75 -28.20
CA ALA A 670 -5.22 8.92 -26.87
C ALA A 670 -4.12 9.21 -25.84
N HIS A 671 -4.51 9.94 -24.80
CA HIS A 671 -3.77 10.03 -23.55
C HIS A 671 -4.07 8.79 -22.70
N ILE A 672 -3.03 8.13 -22.17
CA ILE A 672 -3.15 6.84 -21.49
C ILE A 672 -2.91 7.01 -19.99
N ILE A 673 -3.96 6.80 -19.20
CA ILE A 673 -3.84 6.73 -17.74
C ILE A 673 -3.47 5.30 -17.38
N CYS A 674 -2.32 5.14 -16.75
CA CYS A 674 -1.73 3.86 -16.37
C CYS A 674 -1.91 3.63 -14.87
N LEU A 675 -2.82 2.72 -14.49
CA LEU A 675 -2.98 2.35 -13.08
C LEU A 675 -1.82 1.44 -12.65
N VAL A 676 -0.99 1.94 -11.72
CA VAL A 676 0.18 1.23 -11.19
C VAL A 676 -0.06 0.86 -9.73
N ARG A 677 0.15 -0.42 -9.39
CA ARG A 677 -0.16 -0.96 -8.06
C ARG A 677 0.75 -0.41 -6.96
N PHE A 678 0.17 0.12 -5.89
CA PHE A 678 0.81 0.44 -4.60
C PHE A 678 0.00 -0.14 -3.44
N ASN A 679 0.62 -0.47 -2.30
CA ASN A 679 -0.13 -1.04 -1.17
C ASN A 679 -1.00 0.02 -0.47
N GLU A 680 -0.42 1.20 -0.27
CA GLU A 680 -1.07 2.43 0.20
C GLU A 680 -0.79 3.53 -0.84
N PRO A 681 -1.61 3.67 -1.89
CA PRO A 681 -1.37 4.68 -2.91
C PRO A 681 -1.54 6.08 -2.32
N ALA A 682 -0.52 6.91 -2.45
CA ALA A 682 -0.57 8.33 -2.16
C ALA A 682 -0.09 9.14 -3.38
N ASN A 683 -0.43 10.44 -3.42
CA ASN A 683 -0.12 11.29 -4.57
C ASN A 683 1.39 11.47 -4.80
N ASP A 684 2.22 11.27 -3.77
CA ASP A 684 3.68 11.29 -3.84
C ASP A 684 4.31 9.99 -4.40
N ASP A 685 3.53 8.94 -4.67
CA ASP A 685 4.02 7.68 -5.24
C ASP A 685 4.24 7.71 -6.76
N GLN A 686 3.78 8.76 -7.46
CA GLN A 686 3.91 8.86 -8.93
C GLN A 686 5.33 8.62 -9.45
N PRO A 687 6.41 9.19 -8.87
CA PRO A 687 7.78 8.91 -9.30
C PRO A 687 8.16 7.43 -9.16
N GLY A 688 7.71 6.77 -8.10
CA GLY A 688 7.88 5.33 -7.90
C GLY A 688 7.16 4.51 -8.97
N GLY A 689 5.98 4.98 -9.41
CA GLY A 689 5.19 4.33 -10.44
C GLY A 689 5.85 4.46 -11.81
N ILE A 690 6.40 5.63 -12.13
CA ILE A 690 7.23 5.86 -13.33
C ILE A 690 8.44 4.93 -13.32
N ALA A 691 9.14 4.80 -12.18
CA ALA A 691 10.31 3.92 -12.09
C ALA A 691 9.96 2.44 -12.33
N ARG A 692 8.82 1.96 -11.78
CA ARG A 692 8.33 0.59 -12.00
C ARG A 692 7.96 0.35 -13.46
N LEU A 693 7.21 1.27 -14.06
CA LEU A 693 6.85 1.20 -15.48
C LEU A 693 8.11 1.20 -16.35
N ARG A 694 9.04 2.13 -16.10
CA ARG A 694 10.30 2.27 -16.84
C ARG A 694 11.12 0.99 -16.79
N ARG A 695 11.32 0.42 -15.62
CA ARG A 695 12.06 -0.84 -15.46
C ARG A 695 11.40 -1.97 -16.26
N ASN A 696 10.09 -2.16 -16.11
CA ASN A 696 9.37 -3.22 -16.84
C ASN A 696 9.48 -3.06 -18.35
N LEU A 697 9.28 -1.84 -18.86
CA LEU A 697 9.42 -1.55 -20.29
C LEU A 697 10.87 -1.65 -20.77
N LEU A 698 11.88 -1.30 -19.96
CA LEU A 698 13.28 -1.50 -20.32
C LEU A 698 13.62 -3.00 -20.43
N ASP A 699 13.16 -3.80 -19.46
CA ASP A 699 13.40 -5.25 -19.43
C ASP A 699 12.79 -5.95 -20.66
N LEU A 700 11.63 -5.48 -21.10
CA LEU A 700 10.94 -5.98 -22.30
C LEU A 700 11.44 -5.33 -23.60
N GLY A 701 12.34 -4.35 -23.50
CA GLY A 701 12.82 -3.58 -24.64
C GLY A 701 11.68 -2.84 -25.33
N LEU A 702 10.94 -2.01 -24.61
CA LEU A 702 9.82 -1.17 -25.08
C LEU A 702 9.95 0.30 -24.64
N TRP A 703 10.84 0.64 -23.71
CA TRP A 703 10.94 2.01 -23.18
C TRP A 703 11.47 3.01 -24.21
N SER A 704 10.82 4.18 -24.28
CA SER A 704 11.37 5.40 -24.86
C SER A 704 10.94 6.60 -24.01
N ASP A 705 11.75 7.66 -23.96
CA ASP A 705 11.43 8.82 -23.12
C ASP A 705 10.17 9.56 -23.59
N ALA A 706 9.82 9.43 -24.88
CA ALA A 706 8.59 9.98 -25.46
C ALA A 706 7.30 9.34 -24.94
N ILE A 707 7.36 8.16 -24.31
CA ILE A 707 6.18 7.50 -23.71
C ILE A 707 5.51 8.43 -22.69
N MET A 708 6.30 9.17 -21.91
CA MET A 708 5.78 10.04 -20.86
C MET A 708 5.07 11.28 -21.39
N GLU A 709 5.13 11.58 -22.69
CA GLU A 709 4.38 12.69 -23.30
C GLU A 709 2.86 12.43 -23.33
N ARG A 710 2.44 11.15 -23.28
CA ARG A 710 1.02 10.75 -23.35
C ARG A 710 0.63 9.74 -22.28
N VAL A 711 1.47 9.55 -21.27
CA VAL A 711 1.20 8.61 -20.17
C VAL A 711 1.12 9.36 -18.86
N GLU A 712 -0.02 9.22 -18.19
CA GLU A 712 -0.23 9.63 -16.80
C GLU A 712 -0.14 8.40 -15.91
N ILE A 713 0.60 8.48 -14.81
CA ILE A 713 0.67 7.41 -13.82
C ILE A 713 -0.37 7.68 -12.75
N LEU A 714 -1.25 6.71 -12.55
CA LEU A 714 -2.22 6.69 -11.46
C LEU A 714 -1.78 5.64 -10.43
N PRO A 715 -1.18 6.05 -9.30
CA PRO A 715 -0.98 5.14 -8.17
C PRO A 715 -2.35 4.64 -7.68
N GLY A 716 -2.51 3.33 -7.56
CA GLY A 716 -3.77 2.76 -7.10
C GLY A 716 -3.62 1.31 -6.67
N ASN A 717 -4.68 0.72 -6.13
CA ASN A 717 -4.71 -0.68 -5.72
C ASN A 717 -6.08 -1.29 -5.96
N LEU A 718 -6.18 -2.25 -6.88
CA LEU A 718 -7.45 -2.90 -7.23
C LEU A 718 -8.09 -3.67 -6.08
N SER A 719 -7.34 -4.05 -5.04
CA SER A 719 -7.93 -4.66 -3.84
C SER A 719 -8.62 -3.64 -2.91
N ARG A 720 -8.53 -2.34 -3.21
CA ARG A 720 -9.16 -1.26 -2.44
C ARG A 720 -10.44 -0.78 -3.13
N PRO A 721 -11.47 -0.38 -2.37
CA PRO A 721 -12.56 0.41 -2.91
C PRO A 721 -12.02 1.65 -3.64
N ARG A 722 -12.57 1.97 -4.80
CA ARG A 722 -12.14 3.11 -5.64
C ARG A 722 -10.63 3.17 -5.93
N PHE A 723 -9.95 2.03 -5.92
CA PHE A 723 -8.50 1.91 -6.10
C PHE A 723 -7.66 2.59 -5.00
N GLY A 724 -8.26 2.97 -3.87
CA GLY A 724 -7.62 3.78 -2.84
C GLY A 724 -7.74 5.29 -3.05
N LEU A 725 -8.47 5.73 -4.08
CA LEU A 725 -8.75 7.14 -4.35
C LEU A 725 -9.88 7.67 -3.45
N SER A 726 -9.85 8.98 -3.20
CA SER A 726 -10.99 9.69 -2.63
C SER A 726 -12.22 9.59 -3.54
N PRO A 727 -13.45 9.73 -3.01
CA PRO A 727 -14.66 9.77 -3.83
C PRO A 727 -14.61 10.80 -4.96
N GLU A 728 -14.01 11.97 -4.70
CA GLU A 728 -13.86 13.08 -5.64
C GLU A 728 -12.89 12.73 -6.77
N GLU A 729 -11.68 12.23 -6.44
CA GLU A 729 -10.69 11.80 -7.44
C GLU A 729 -11.21 10.67 -8.31
N PHE A 730 -11.94 9.71 -7.73
CA PHE A 730 -12.57 8.62 -8.47
C PHE A 730 -13.66 9.13 -9.43
N GLN A 731 -14.44 10.12 -9.01
CA GLN A 731 -15.44 10.75 -9.86
C GLN A 731 -14.81 11.55 -11.01
N GLU A 732 -13.75 12.32 -10.72
CA GLU A 732 -12.99 13.05 -11.72
C GLU A 732 -12.39 12.10 -12.76
N LEU A 733 -11.74 11.03 -12.32
CA LEU A 733 -11.22 10.00 -13.21
C LEU A 733 -12.32 9.43 -14.11
N GLY A 734 -13.48 9.08 -13.54
CA GLY A 734 -14.61 8.54 -14.29
C GLY A 734 -15.10 9.49 -15.38
N SER A 735 -15.16 10.79 -15.11
CA SER A 735 -15.61 11.82 -16.06
C SER A 735 -14.70 12.04 -17.27
N ARG A 736 -13.41 11.65 -17.16
CA ARG A 736 -12.39 11.91 -18.19
C ARG A 736 -12.13 10.71 -19.10
N VAL A 737 -12.45 9.49 -18.65
CA VAL A 737 -12.08 8.25 -19.33
C VAL A 737 -13.12 7.84 -20.36
N ASP A 738 -12.71 7.64 -21.62
CA ASP A 738 -13.59 7.20 -22.72
C ASP A 738 -13.65 5.67 -22.85
N VAL A 739 -12.50 5.02 -22.67
CA VAL A 739 -12.32 3.57 -22.84
C VAL A 739 -11.44 3.04 -21.72
N ILE A 740 -11.82 1.91 -21.14
CA ILE A 740 -11.04 1.20 -20.13
C ILE A 740 -10.57 -0.12 -20.73
N ILE A 741 -9.25 -0.34 -20.75
CA ILE A 741 -8.67 -1.66 -21.02
C ILE A 741 -8.27 -2.28 -19.68
N HIS A 742 -9.10 -3.21 -19.20
CA HIS A 742 -8.90 -3.85 -17.91
C HIS A 742 -8.10 -5.15 -18.07
N ALA A 743 -6.77 -5.07 -17.96
CA ALA A 743 -5.85 -6.21 -18.08
C ALA A 743 -5.13 -6.58 -16.77
N ALA A 744 -5.42 -5.88 -15.67
CA ALA A 744 -4.86 -6.22 -14.37
C ALA A 744 -5.52 -7.46 -13.76
N ALA A 745 -4.69 -8.35 -13.24
CA ALA A 745 -5.10 -9.43 -12.35
C ALA A 745 -3.92 -9.83 -11.45
N THR A 746 -4.22 -10.36 -10.27
CA THR A 746 -3.27 -11.16 -9.50
C THR A 746 -3.33 -12.59 -10.05
N VAL A 747 -2.23 -13.03 -10.66
CA VAL A 747 -2.12 -14.35 -11.30
C VAL A 747 -1.33 -15.27 -10.40
N ASN A 748 -1.98 -16.30 -9.85
CA ASN A 748 -1.32 -17.38 -9.14
C ASN A 748 -2.19 -18.64 -9.26
N LEU A 749 -1.71 -19.62 -10.02
CA LEU A 749 -2.46 -20.85 -10.32
C LEU A 749 -2.50 -21.86 -9.16
N VAL A 750 -1.89 -21.53 -8.02
CA VAL A 750 -1.87 -22.37 -6.82
C VAL A 750 -2.77 -21.80 -5.72
N TYR A 751 -3.06 -20.49 -5.77
CA TYR A 751 -3.78 -19.83 -4.69
C TYR A 751 -5.28 -20.10 -4.74
N PRO A 752 -5.94 -20.24 -3.58
CA PRO A 752 -7.38 -20.39 -3.51
C PRO A 752 -8.09 -19.09 -3.91
N TYR A 753 -9.36 -19.21 -4.29
CA TYR A 753 -10.22 -18.10 -4.68
C TYR A 753 -10.13 -16.91 -3.72
N ALA A 754 -10.19 -17.18 -2.41
CA ALA A 754 -10.16 -16.20 -1.34
C ALA A 754 -8.94 -15.25 -1.41
N ALA A 755 -7.77 -15.77 -1.77
CA ALA A 755 -6.54 -14.99 -1.81
C ALA A 755 -6.46 -14.04 -3.02
N LEU A 756 -7.22 -14.32 -4.08
CA LEU A 756 -7.17 -13.58 -5.34
C LEU A 756 -8.40 -12.67 -5.55
N ARG A 757 -9.51 -12.95 -4.85
CA ARG A 757 -10.81 -12.27 -5.06
C ARG A 757 -10.75 -10.75 -4.88
N GLY A 758 -9.94 -10.23 -3.96
CA GLY A 758 -9.87 -8.79 -3.70
C GLY A 758 -9.51 -7.99 -4.95
N ALA A 759 -8.39 -8.33 -5.60
CA ALA A 759 -7.93 -7.65 -6.80
C ALA A 759 -8.72 -8.07 -8.05
N ASN A 760 -9.01 -9.36 -8.22
CA ASN A 760 -9.57 -9.90 -9.46
C ASN A 760 -11.08 -9.69 -9.58
N VAL A 761 -11.80 -9.73 -8.45
CA VAL A 761 -13.27 -9.59 -8.42
C VAL A 761 -13.65 -8.20 -7.91
N GLY A 762 -13.20 -7.83 -6.71
CA GLY A 762 -13.47 -6.51 -6.12
C GLY A 762 -12.95 -5.37 -7.02
N GLY A 763 -11.72 -5.50 -7.51
CA GLY A 763 -11.14 -4.55 -8.46
C GLY A 763 -11.93 -4.42 -9.76
N THR A 764 -12.44 -5.53 -10.32
CA THR A 764 -13.31 -5.48 -11.51
C THR A 764 -14.65 -4.81 -11.21
N LYS A 765 -15.25 -5.02 -10.03
CA LYS A 765 -16.46 -4.28 -9.61
C LYS A 765 -16.22 -2.77 -9.59
N GLU A 766 -15.10 -2.31 -9.03
CA GLU A 766 -14.76 -0.87 -9.01
C GLU A 766 -14.48 -0.32 -10.41
N ILE A 767 -13.86 -1.10 -11.31
CA ILE A 767 -13.68 -0.71 -12.73
C ILE A 767 -15.03 -0.52 -13.42
N ILE A 768 -15.97 -1.45 -13.21
CA ILE A 768 -17.33 -1.33 -13.76
C ILE A 768 -18.05 -0.12 -13.15
N ARG A 769 -17.91 0.12 -11.84
CA ARG A 769 -18.48 1.31 -11.18
C ARG A 769 -17.94 2.61 -11.78
N LEU A 770 -16.63 2.70 -12.03
CA LEU A 770 -16.01 3.83 -12.71
C LEU A 770 -16.60 4.01 -14.12
N ALA A 771 -16.69 2.92 -14.88
CA ALA A 771 -17.22 2.92 -16.25
C ALA A 771 -18.67 3.38 -16.31
N CYS A 772 -19.52 2.89 -15.40
CA CYS A 772 -20.92 3.29 -15.29
C CYS A 772 -21.09 4.79 -15.00
N LYS A 773 -20.23 5.37 -14.14
CA LYS A 773 -20.24 6.81 -13.84
C LYS A 773 -19.82 7.66 -15.04
N GLY A 774 -18.80 7.22 -15.78
CA GLY A 774 -18.25 7.95 -16.93
C GLY A 774 -18.91 7.69 -18.28
N GLY A 775 -19.70 6.61 -18.39
CA GLY A 775 -20.16 6.08 -19.68
C GLY A 775 -19.03 5.52 -20.55
N ALA A 776 -17.95 5.00 -19.92
CA ALA A 776 -16.78 4.48 -20.61
C ALA A 776 -17.03 3.09 -21.20
N THR A 777 -16.44 2.78 -22.35
CA THR A 777 -16.46 1.42 -22.91
C THR A 777 -15.42 0.53 -22.23
N VAL A 778 -15.80 -0.65 -21.77
CA VAL A 778 -14.91 -1.58 -21.07
C VAL A 778 -14.44 -2.70 -22.01
N GLN A 779 -13.14 -2.77 -22.24
CA GLN A 779 -12.44 -3.89 -22.88
C GLN A 779 -11.82 -4.74 -21.77
N TYR A 780 -12.52 -5.78 -21.34
CA TYR A 780 -12.06 -6.68 -20.28
C TYR A 780 -11.16 -7.77 -20.86
N VAL A 781 -9.94 -7.90 -20.35
CA VAL A 781 -9.03 -8.98 -20.76
C VAL A 781 -9.21 -10.15 -19.81
N SER A 782 -9.66 -11.29 -20.34
CA SER A 782 -9.85 -12.55 -19.64
C SER A 782 -8.80 -13.60 -20.06
N THR A 783 -9.00 -14.84 -19.65
CA THR A 783 -8.10 -15.98 -19.87
C THR A 783 -8.89 -17.21 -20.29
N ASN A 784 -8.25 -18.12 -21.04
CA ASN A 784 -8.78 -19.46 -21.27
C ASN A 784 -9.05 -20.24 -19.96
N GLY A 785 -8.36 -19.94 -18.87
CA GLY A 785 -8.56 -20.57 -17.55
C GLY A 785 -9.95 -20.39 -16.91
N VAL A 786 -10.86 -19.62 -17.53
CA VAL A 786 -12.28 -19.53 -17.13
C VAL A 786 -13.10 -20.74 -17.61
N LEU A 787 -12.49 -21.65 -18.37
CA LEU A 787 -13.09 -22.86 -18.90
C LEU A 787 -12.25 -24.09 -18.51
N PRO A 788 -12.88 -25.26 -18.33
CA PRO A 788 -12.15 -26.50 -18.10
C PRO A 788 -11.42 -26.98 -19.36
N PRO A 789 -10.52 -27.98 -19.24
CA PRO A 789 -9.87 -28.60 -20.40
C PRO A 789 -10.90 -29.04 -21.46
N SER A 790 -10.64 -28.71 -22.74
CA SER A 790 -11.65 -28.83 -23.81
C SER A 790 -11.64 -30.20 -24.53
N GLY A 791 -10.66 -31.06 -24.24
CA GLY A 791 -10.45 -32.31 -24.97
C GLY A 791 -9.99 -32.07 -26.41
N GLU A 792 -10.50 -32.84 -27.38
CA GLU A 792 -10.07 -32.74 -28.79
C GLU A 792 -10.57 -31.47 -29.50
N LYS A 793 -11.73 -30.93 -29.12
CA LYS A 793 -12.32 -29.73 -29.75
C LYS A 793 -12.14 -28.51 -28.84
N GLY A 794 -11.91 -27.34 -29.44
CA GLY A 794 -11.88 -26.07 -28.70
C GLY A 794 -13.27 -25.64 -28.24
N TRP A 795 -13.34 -24.85 -27.16
CA TRP A 795 -14.59 -24.25 -26.69
C TRP A 795 -15.01 -23.07 -27.60
N PRO A 796 -16.28 -23.00 -28.06
CA PRO A 796 -16.79 -21.85 -28.82
C PRO A 796 -16.93 -20.59 -27.95
N GLU A 797 -16.92 -19.42 -28.58
CA GLU A 797 -16.94 -18.11 -27.91
C GLU A 797 -18.12 -17.85 -26.98
N ASP A 798 -19.26 -18.49 -27.20
CA ASP A 798 -20.47 -18.38 -26.40
C ASP A 798 -20.50 -19.31 -25.17
N THR A 799 -19.45 -20.12 -24.97
CA THR A 799 -19.35 -21.02 -23.82
C THR A 799 -19.18 -20.23 -22.52
N ILE A 800 -20.10 -20.46 -21.58
CA ILE A 800 -20.01 -19.98 -20.20
C ILE A 800 -20.29 -21.16 -19.28
N LEU A 801 -19.38 -21.42 -18.34
CA LEU A 801 -19.55 -22.49 -17.35
C LEU A 801 -20.65 -22.11 -16.34
N ASP A 802 -21.47 -23.07 -15.92
CA ASP A 802 -22.46 -22.83 -14.86
C ASP A 802 -21.76 -22.61 -13.50
N ILE A 803 -22.31 -21.71 -12.67
CA ILE A 803 -21.72 -21.34 -11.39
C ILE A 803 -21.53 -22.54 -10.44
N ASP A 804 -22.41 -23.53 -10.51
CA ASP A 804 -22.36 -24.71 -9.66
C ASP A 804 -21.24 -25.68 -10.10
N GLU A 805 -20.78 -25.56 -11.33
CA GLU A 805 -19.68 -26.36 -11.87
C GLU A 805 -18.30 -25.72 -11.63
N VAL A 806 -18.24 -24.41 -11.37
CA VAL A 806 -16.99 -23.64 -11.18
C VAL A 806 -16.10 -24.23 -10.08
N PRO A 807 -16.58 -24.54 -8.86
CA PRO A 807 -15.73 -25.07 -7.78
C PRO A 807 -15.07 -26.42 -8.09
N THR A 808 -15.66 -27.21 -8.99
CA THR A 808 -15.22 -28.59 -9.28
C THR A 808 -14.46 -28.71 -10.60
N LYS A 809 -14.80 -27.87 -11.59
CA LYS A 809 -14.21 -27.93 -12.93
C LYS A 809 -13.08 -26.93 -13.15
N LEU A 810 -13.02 -25.82 -12.41
CA LEU A 810 -11.90 -24.89 -12.45
C LEU A 810 -10.95 -25.21 -11.29
N LEU A 811 -9.76 -25.70 -11.63
CA LEU A 811 -8.82 -26.33 -10.70
C LEU A 811 -8.05 -25.33 -9.81
N ASP A 812 -8.07 -24.05 -10.16
CA ASP A 812 -7.33 -23.00 -9.46
C ASP A 812 -8.17 -21.75 -9.18
N GLY A 813 -7.79 -21.01 -8.13
CA GLY A 813 -8.51 -19.79 -7.73
C GLY A 813 -8.38 -18.64 -8.73
N TYR A 814 -7.37 -18.66 -9.61
CA TYR A 814 -7.22 -17.63 -10.64
C TYR A 814 -8.30 -17.80 -11.72
N GLY A 815 -8.50 -19.01 -12.26
CA GLY A 815 -9.59 -19.33 -13.17
C GLY A 815 -10.97 -19.02 -12.57
N GLN A 816 -11.19 -19.40 -11.30
CA GLN A 816 -12.43 -19.12 -10.58
C GLN A 816 -12.69 -17.60 -10.44
N THR A 817 -11.70 -16.81 -10.02
CA THR A 817 -11.86 -15.35 -9.89
C THR A 817 -12.05 -14.65 -11.23
N LYS A 818 -11.39 -15.12 -12.30
CA LYS A 818 -11.57 -14.60 -13.67
C LYS A 818 -12.96 -14.94 -14.21
N TRP A 819 -13.48 -16.13 -13.92
CA TRP A 819 -14.86 -16.50 -14.28
C TRP A 819 -15.88 -15.58 -13.59
N VAL A 820 -15.73 -15.31 -12.29
CA VAL A 820 -16.61 -14.38 -11.56
C VAL A 820 -16.54 -12.97 -12.15
N ALA A 821 -15.33 -12.50 -12.46
CA ALA A 821 -15.15 -11.19 -13.07
C ALA A 821 -15.77 -11.09 -14.48
N GLU A 822 -15.76 -12.17 -15.28
CA GLU A 822 -16.54 -12.23 -16.53
C GLU A 822 -18.05 -12.10 -16.27
N GLN A 823 -18.59 -12.77 -15.25
CA GLN A 823 -20.02 -12.65 -14.90
C GLN A 823 -20.39 -11.21 -14.54
N LEU A 824 -19.55 -10.51 -13.80
CA LEU A 824 -19.76 -9.10 -13.47
C LEU A 824 -19.76 -8.21 -14.73
N VAL A 825 -18.82 -8.44 -15.65
CA VAL A 825 -18.76 -7.69 -16.91
C VAL A 825 -19.97 -7.97 -17.79
N LEU A 826 -20.39 -9.23 -17.90
CA LEU A 826 -21.61 -9.62 -18.63
C LEU A 826 -22.87 -9.00 -18.02
N GLU A 827 -22.97 -8.98 -16.69
CA GLU A 827 -24.06 -8.34 -15.97
C GLU A 827 -24.09 -6.83 -16.23
N ALA A 828 -22.94 -6.16 -16.20
CA ALA A 828 -22.84 -4.74 -16.59
C ALA A 828 -23.31 -4.51 -18.03
N GLY A 829 -22.94 -5.42 -18.95
CA GLY A 829 -23.42 -5.43 -20.33
C GLY A 829 -24.94 -5.53 -20.44
N ARG A 830 -25.56 -6.45 -19.68
CA ARG A 830 -27.02 -6.59 -19.59
C ARG A 830 -27.69 -5.33 -19.04
N ARG A 831 -27.02 -4.59 -18.15
CA ARG A 831 -27.47 -3.28 -17.63
C ARG A 831 -27.25 -2.12 -18.60
N GLY A 832 -26.72 -2.37 -19.80
CA GLY A 832 -26.54 -1.38 -20.86
C GLY A 832 -25.14 -0.74 -20.93
N LEU A 833 -24.16 -1.25 -20.19
CA LEU A 833 -22.78 -0.75 -20.28
C LEU A 833 -22.11 -1.34 -21.53
N PRO A 834 -21.44 -0.55 -22.37
CA PRO A 834 -20.70 -1.10 -23.51
C PRO A 834 -19.48 -1.91 -23.03
N VAL A 835 -19.54 -3.22 -23.16
CA VAL A 835 -18.49 -4.14 -22.72
C VAL A 835 -18.07 -5.10 -23.83
N LYS A 836 -16.80 -5.48 -23.86
CA LYS A 836 -16.24 -6.59 -24.65
C LYS A 836 -15.27 -7.38 -23.78
N ILE A 837 -15.27 -8.71 -23.93
CA ILE A 837 -14.42 -9.65 -23.20
C ILE A 837 -13.45 -10.31 -24.18
N HIS A 838 -12.17 -10.29 -23.86
CA HIS A 838 -11.11 -10.88 -24.68
C HIS A 838 -10.47 -12.05 -23.93
N ARG A 839 -10.86 -13.29 -24.23
CA ARG A 839 -10.25 -14.49 -23.61
C ARG A 839 -8.94 -14.81 -24.34
N ALA A 840 -7.82 -14.50 -23.71
CA ALA A 840 -6.50 -14.87 -24.24
C ALA A 840 -6.19 -16.34 -23.99
N GLY A 841 -5.51 -16.98 -24.95
CA GLY A 841 -4.86 -18.28 -24.75
C GLY A 841 -3.65 -18.18 -23.80
N THR A 842 -2.78 -19.18 -23.82
CA THR A 842 -1.52 -19.18 -23.08
C THR A 842 -0.54 -18.24 -23.76
N ILE A 843 -0.36 -17.06 -23.17
CA ILE A 843 0.45 -15.99 -23.77
C ILE A 843 1.93 -16.37 -23.76
N SER A 844 2.53 -16.45 -24.94
CA SER A 844 3.95 -16.73 -25.17
C SER A 844 4.75 -15.45 -25.54
N GLY A 845 6.03 -15.63 -25.88
CA GLY A 845 6.97 -14.55 -26.23
C GLY A 845 6.51 -13.63 -27.36
N HIS A 846 7.12 -12.43 -27.45
CA HIS A 846 6.92 -11.51 -28.56
C HIS A 846 7.50 -12.08 -29.86
N SER A 847 6.70 -12.16 -30.92
CA SER A 847 7.05 -12.89 -32.14
C SER A 847 8.27 -12.34 -32.91
N LEU A 848 8.58 -11.04 -32.76
CA LEU A 848 9.74 -10.40 -33.39
C LEU A 848 11.00 -10.28 -32.52
N THR A 849 10.86 -9.92 -31.23
CA THR A 849 12.01 -9.66 -30.33
C THR A 849 12.37 -10.87 -29.48
N GLY A 850 11.46 -11.83 -29.36
CA GLY A 850 11.55 -12.97 -28.46
C GLY A 850 11.36 -12.63 -26.98
N ALA A 851 11.10 -11.36 -26.65
CA ALA A 851 10.87 -10.92 -25.28
C ALA A 851 9.81 -11.81 -24.63
N ALA A 852 10.17 -12.53 -23.57
CA ALA A 852 9.34 -13.57 -22.96
C ALA A 852 9.08 -13.29 -21.49
N ASN A 853 7.95 -13.75 -20.97
CA ASN A 853 7.68 -13.72 -19.54
C ASN A 853 8.62 -14.71 -18.84
N ALA A 854 9.46 -14.21 -17.94
CA ALA A 854 10.41 -15.03 -17.20
C ALA A 854 9.74 -16.03 -16.24
N TRP A 855 8.46 -15.84 -15.94
CA TRP A 855 7.67 -16.66 -15.02
C TRP A 855 6.68 -17.61 -15.71
N ASP A 856 6.88 -17.89 -17.01
CA ASP A 856 6.03 -18.80 -17.77
C ASP A 856 6.42 -20.27 -17.56
N LEU A 857 5.44 -21.10 -17.19
CA LEU A 857 5.64 -22.53 -16.87
C LEU A 857 6.05 -23.34 -18.10
N LEU A 858 5.43 -23.11 -19.26
CA LEU A 858 5.76 -23.87 -20.48
C LEU A 858 7.17 -23.56 -20.96
N THR A 859 7.56 -22.27 -20.93
CA THR A 859 8.94 -21.83 -21.20
C THR A 859 9.92 -22.47 -20.22
N ALA A 860 9.59 -22.53 -18.92
CA ALA A 860 10.44 -23.17 -17.92
C ALA A 860 10.65 -24.66 -18.20
N LEU A 861 9.57 -25.41 -18.52
CA LEU A 861 9.66 -26.83 -18.89
C LEU A 861 10.55 -27.03 -20.11
N ILE A 862 10.42 -26.19 -21.15
CA ILE A 862 11.24 -26.26 -22.37
C ILE A 862 12.71 -25.95 -22.06
N VAL A 863 12.99 -24.84 -21.39
CA VAL A 863 14.36 -24.39 -21.06
C VAL A 863 15.06 -25.42 -20.17
N GLU A 864 14.40 -25.91 -19.12
CA GLU A 864 15.01 -26.88 -18.22
C GLU A 864 15.21 -28.24 -18.87
N SER A 865 14.32 -28.64 -19.79
CA SER A 865 14.51 -29.84 -20.63
C SER A 865 15.77 -29.73 -21.50
N ILE A 866 15.99 -28.57 -22.13
CA ILE A 866 17.21 -28.29 -22.90
C ILE A 866 18.45 -28.34 -22.00
N GLN A 867 18.38 -27.73 -20.81
CA GLN A 867 19.49 -27.68 -19.86
C GLN A 867 19.92 -29.07 -19.35
N ILE A 868 18.97 -29.97 -19.09
CA ILE A 868 19.31 -31.33 -18.64
C ILE A 868 19.59 -32.30 -19.80
N GLY A 869 19.23 -31.91 -21.03
CA GLY A 869 19.38 -32.71 -22.26
C GLY A 869 18.29 -33.76 -22.46
N TYR A 870 17.18 -33.67 -21.74
CA TYR A 870 16.07 -34.63 -21.76
C TYR A 870 14.73 -33.90 -21.78
N ALA A 871 13.81 -34.36 -22.63
CA ALA A 871 12.46 -33.82 -22.75
C ALA A 871 11.44 -34.85 -22.24
N PRO A 872 10.37 -34.40 -21.56
CA PRO A 872 9.31 -35.30 -21.11
C PRO A 872 8.48 -35.79 -22.29
N ASP A 873 8.28 -37.09 -22.39
CA ASP A 873 7.40 -37.72 -23.37
C ASP A 873 6.03 -37.98 -22.75
N VAL A 874 5.15 -36.99 -22.86
CA VAL A 874 3.77 -37.06 -22.37
C VAL A 874 2.81 -37.10 -23.55
N GLU A 875 2.18 -38.25 -23.76
CA GLU A 875 1.18 -38.42 -24.80
C GLU A 875 -0.02 -37.46 -24.57
N GLY A 876 -0.42 -36.75 -25.63
CA GLY A 876 -1.53 -35.79 -25.61
C GLY A 876 -1.18 -34.40 -25.08
N TRP A 877 0.09 -34.14 -24.71
CA TRP A 877 0.53 -32.81 -24.29
C TRP A 877 0.70 -31.90 -25.51
N ARG A 878 -0.14 -30.86 -25.57
CA ARG A 878 -0.15 -29.85 -26.65
C ARG A 878 0.39 -28.52 -26.13
N ALA A 879 1.15 -27.82 -26.98
CA ALA A 879 1.76 -26.53 -26.68
C ALA A 879 0.89 -25.39 -27.20
N GLU A 880 0.00 -24.88 -26.36
CA GLU A 880 -0.65 -23.59 -26.63
C GLU A 880 0.37 -22.49 -26.35
N MET A 881 0.78 -21.78 -27.41
CA MET A 881 1.74 -20.67 -27.35
C MET A 881 1.22 -19.54 -28.23
N THR A 882 0.46 -18.63 -27.64
CA THR A 882 -0.09 -17.47 -28.35
C THR A 882 0.80 -16.23 -28.16
N PRO A 883 1.47 -15.72 -29.21
CA PRO A 883 2.41 -14.59 -29.07
C PRO A 883 1.76 -13.33 -28.49
N VAL A 884 2.43 -12.71 -27.51
CA VAL A 884 1.89 -11.54 -26.79
C VAL A 884 1.56 -10.36 -27.71
N ASP A 885 2.35 -10.14 -28.77
CA ASP A 885 2.13 -9.03 -29.70
C ASP A 885 0.95 -9.28 -30.63
N PHE A 886 0.60 -10.54 -30.89
CA PHE A 886 -0.67 -10.87 -31.53
C PHE A 886 -1.84 -10.55 -30.59
N VAL A 887 -1.76 -10.96 -29.31
CA VAL A 887 -2.82 -10.73 -28.34
C VAL A 887 -3.07 -9.23 -28.14
N SER A 888 -2.02 -8.44 -27.90
CA SER A 888 -2.16 -7.00 -27.70
C SER A 888 -2.71 -6.29 -28.94
N LYS A 889 -2.16 -6.54 -30.14
CA LYS A 889 -2.67 -5.97 -31.40
C LYS A 889 -4.12 -6.37 -31.67
N ALA A 890 -4.50 -7.62 -31.39
CA ALA A 890 -5.86 -8.10 -31.58
C ALA A 890 -6.84 -7.41 -30.63
N ILE A 891 -6.49 -7.23 -29.34
CA ILE A 891 -7.33 -6.49 -28.38
C ILE A 891 -7.55 -5.05 -28.84
N ILE A 892 -6.48 -4.34 -29.21
CA ILE A 892 -6.59 -2.95 -29.68
C ILE A 892 -7.40 -2.86 -30.97
N HIS A 893 -7.20 -3.78 -31.90
CA HIS A 893 -7.96 -3.82 -33.15
C HIS A 893 -9.44 -4.12 -32.91
N LEU A 894 -9.78 -5.14 -32.11
CA LEU A 894 -11.15 -5.50 -31.77
C LEU A 894 -11.86 -4.38 -30.99
N ALA A 895 -11.14 -3.61 -30.18
CA ALA A 895 -11.66 -2.42 -29.53
C ALA A 895 -12.04 -1.29 -30.52
N THR A 896 -11.68 -1.39 -31.80
CA THR A 896 -12.18 -0.51 -32.87
C THR A 896 -13.47 -1.02 -33.53
N GLN A 897 -13.82 -2.30 -33.35
CA GLN A 897 -14.93 -2.99 -34.00
C GLN A 897 -16.26 -2.75 -33.27
N THR A 898 -16.69 -1.49 -33.20
CA THR A 898 -17.88 -1.08 -32.45
C THR A 898 -19.20 -1.62 -33.00
N HIS A 899 -19.21 -2.18 -34.21
CA HIS A 899 -20.38 -2.76 -34.86
C HIS A 899 -20.55 -4.26 -34.59
N ALA A 900 -19.56 -4.91 -33.96
CA ALA A 900 -19.67 -6.32 -33.62
C ALA A 900 -20.68 -6.50 -32.48
N GLU A 901 -21.74 -7.29 -32.70
CA GLU A 901 -22.71 -7.64 -31.65
C GLU A 901 -22.10 -8.62 -30.63
N GLN A 902 -21.13 -9.43 -31.06
CA GLN A 902 -20.40 -10.38 -30.23
C GLN A 902 -19.70 -9.71 -29.05
N THR A 903 -19.94 -10.21 -27.84
CA THR A 903 -19.36 -9.68 -26.60
C THR A 903 -18.03 -10.34 -26.24
N ILE A 904 -17.89 -11.66 -26.46
CA ILE A 904 -16.72 -12.44 -26.08
C ILE A 904 -15.91 -12.79 -27.32
N PHE A 905 -14.61 -12.50 -27.31
CA PHE A 905 -13.66 -12.82 -28.37
C PHE A 905 -12.58 -13.77 -27.86
N HIS A 906 -12.27 -14.80 -28.64
CA HIS A 906 -11.22 -15.78 -28.32
C HIS A 906 -9.92 -15.44 -29.06
N LEU A 907 -8.86 -15.22 -28.28
CA LEU A 907 -7.52 -14.83 -28.71
C LEU A 907 -6.49 -15.91 -28.34
N GLY A 908 -6.79 -17.16 -28.69
CA GLY A 908 -5.90 -18.31 -28.52
C GLY A 908 -5.68 -19.05 -29.83
N ASP A 909 -4.79 -20.05 -29.78
CA ASP A 909 -4.59 -21.01 -30.84
C ASP A 909 -5.72 -22.07 -30.84
N PRO A 910 -6.57 -22.14 -31.87
CA PRO A 910 -7.64 -23.15 -31.93
C PRO A 910 -7.10 -24.54 -32.29
N ASP A 911 -5.84 -24.65 -32.71
CA ASP A 911 -5.18 -25.92 -33.07
C ASP A 911 -3.73 -25.95 -32.56
N PRO A 912 -3.51 -26.05 -31.22
CA PRO A 912 -2.17 -26.04 -30.64
C PRO A 912 -1.35 -27.27 -31.06
N VAL A 913 -0.06 -27.04 -31.35
CA VAL A 913 0.86 -28.09 -31.83
C VAL A 913 1.18 -29.13 -30.75
N ASP A 914 1.50 -30.36 -31.16
CA ASP A 914 2.04 -31.38 -30.25
C ASP A 914 3.40 -30.93 -29.71
N ILE A 915 3.61 -31.04 -28.39
CA ILE A 915 4.85 -30.63 -27.74
C ILE A 915 6.09 -31.37 -28.30
N ARG A 916 5.92 -32.59 -28.81
CA ARG A 916 7.00 -33.38 -29.42
C ARG A 916 7.54 -32.68 -30.66
N SER A 917 6.67 -32.08 -31.46
CA SER A 917 7.09 -31.29 -32.63
C SER A 917 7.87 -30.04 -32.23
N VAL A 918 7.52 -29.41 -31.10
CA VAL A 918 8.30 -28.27 -30.55
C VAL A 918 9.72 -28.69 -30.19
N PHE A 919 9.90 -29.84 -29.51
CA PHE A 919 11.23 -30.35 -29.18
C PHE A 919 12.02 -30.83 -30.41
N GLU A 920 11.34 -31.33 -31.45
CA GLU A 920 11.95 -31.68 -32.73
C GLU A 920 12.47 -30.43 -33.46
N ASP A 921 11.68 -29.36 -33.53
CA ASP A 921 12.11 -28.07 -34.08
C ASP A 921 13.28 -27.45 -33.29
N LEU A 922 13.25 -27.54 -31.95
CA LEU A 922 14.34 -27.09 -31.07
C LEU A 922 15.63 -27.90 -31.29
N ALA A 923 15.53 -29.21 -31.54
CA ALA A 923 16.68 -30.04 -31.87
C ALA A 923 17.36 -29.57 -33.16
N GLU A 924 16.58 -29.19 -34.18
CA GLU A 924 17.13 -28.62 -35.42
C GLU A 924 17.75 -27.23 -35.25
N LEU A 925 17.36 -26.49 -34.21
CA LEU A 925 17.96 -25.23 -33.79
C LEU A 925 19.23 -25.41 -32.94
N GLY A 926 19.67 -26.65 -32.72
CA GLY A 926 20.88 -26.98 -31.98
C GLY A 926 20.66 -27.30 -30.51
N TYR A 927 19.41 -27.55 -30.08
CA TYR A 927 19.07 -27.93 -28.70
C TYR A 927 18.50 -29.36 -28.62
N PRO A 928 19.28 -30.41 -28.97
CA PRO A 928 18.78 -31.78 -28.98
C PRO A 928 18.49 -32.28 -27.56
N THR A 929 17.36 -32.96 -27.40
CA THR A 929 16.95 -33.61 -26.14
C THR A 929 16.57 -35.07 -26.37
N LYS A 930 16.79 -35.92 -25.37
CA LYS A 930 16.32 -37.32 -25.38
C LYS A 930 14.95 -37.43 -24.69
N LYS A 931 14.02 -38.17 -25.28
CA LYS A 931 12.68 -38.40 -24.74
C LYS A 931 12.72 -39.41 -23.58
N ILE A 932 12.12 -39.06 -22.44
CA ILE A 932 11.97 -39.92 -21.25
C ILE A 932 10.59 -39.74 -20.61
N GLY A 933 10.15 -40.69 -19.79
CA GLY A 933 8.85 -40.58 -19.11
C GLY A 933 8.80 -39.40 -18.12
N TRP A 934 7.60 -38.90 -17.81
CA TRP A 934 7.41 -37.74 -16.92
C TRP A 934 8.08 -37.91 -15.55
N ASP A 935 7.83 -39.02 -14.85
CA ASP A 935 8.38 -39.25 -13.51
C ASP A 935 9.91 -39.37 -13.54
N GLU A 936 10.46 -39.98 -14.59
CA GLU A 936 11.90 -40.06 -14.82
C GLU A 936 12.50 -38.67 -15.08
N TRP A 937 11.79 -37.83 -15.85
CA TRP A 937 12.19 -36.46 -16.12
C TRP A 937 12.19 -35.62 -14.83
N VAL A 938 11.14 -35.71 -14.02
CA VAL A 938 11.04 -35.00 -12.74
C VAL A 938 12.18 -35.43 -11.81
N ALA A 939 12.42 -36.73 -11.66
CA ALA A 939 13.53 -37.23 -10.84
C ALA A 939 14.90 -36.73 -11.31
N LEU A 940 15.13 -36.75 -12.63
CA LEU A 940 16.37 -36.27 -13.24
C LEU A 940 16.56 -34.76 -13.07
N TRP A 941 15.48 -33.99 -13.23
CA TRP A 941 15.50 -32.55 -13.00
C TRP A 941 15.76 -32.23 -11.53
N THR A 942 15.10 -32.91 -10.59
CA THR A 942 15.31 -32.72 -9.14
C THR A 942 16.75 -32.98 -8.75
N ASP A 943 17.37 -34.04 -9.27
CA ASP A 943 18.78 -34.37 -9.03
C ASP A 943 19.74 -33.31 -9.61
N LYS A 944 19.59 -32.98 -10.90
CA LYS A 944 20.56 -32.13 -11.62
C LYS A 944 20.38 -30.63 -11.42
N ARG A 945 19.15 -30.18 -11.19
CA ARG A 945 18.76 -28.76 -11.24
C ARG A 945 18.05 -28.31 -9.97
N GLY A 946 17.35 -29.22 -9.28
CA GLY A 946 16.55 -28.90 -8.09
C GLY A 946 17.31 -28.20 -6.96
N SER A 947 18.62 -28.41 -6.84
CA SER A 947 19.49 -27.84 -5.79
C SER A 947 20.18 -26.51 -6.15
N VAL A 948 20.06 -26.02 -7.39
CA VAL A 948 20.72 -24.78 -7.85
C VAL A 948 20.19 -23.56 -7.06
N LYS A 949 21.10 -22.78 -6.44
CA LYS A 949 20.78 -21.57 -5.65
C LYS A 949 20.99 -20.30 -6.48
N GLY A 950 20.15 -19.28 -6.23
CA GLY A 950 19.84 -18.16 -7.13
C GLY A 950 20.96 -17.26 -7.66
N GLY A 951 20.65 -16.59 -8.77
CA GLY A 951 21.40 -15.60 -9.54
C GLY A 951 20.56 -15.16 -10.77
N ASP A 952 21.00 -14.15 -11.54
CA ASP A 952 20.33 -13.69 -12.78
C ASP A 952 20.29 -14.82 -13.82
N GLY A 953 19.26 -15.68 -13.75
CA GLY A 953 19.11 -16.88 -14.58
C GLY A 953 18.41 -18.07 -13.90
N ALA A 954 18.15 -18.03 -12.58
CA ALA A 954 17.54 -19.14 -11.84
C ALA A 954 15.99 -19.19 -11.85
N PHE A 955 15.32 -18.27 -12.55
CA PHE A 955 13.86 -18.13 -12.52
C PHE A 955 13.09 -19.37 -13.02
N THR A 956 13.57 -20.04 -14.08
CA THR A 956 12.96 -21.27 -14.61
C THR A 956 13.02 -22.42 -13.60
N VAL A 957 14.11 -22.52 -12.84
CA VAL A 957 14.26 -23.51 -11.76
C VAL A 957 13.31 -23.20 -10.60
N ASP A 958 13.14 -21.92 -10.26
CA ASP A 958 12.26 -21.50 -9.17
C ASP A 958 10.77 -21.74 -9.47
N ILE A 959 10.34 -21.64 -10.74
CA ILE A 959 8.97 -21.98 -11.16
C ILE A 959 8.67 -23.46 -10.92
N LEU A 960 9.53 -24.35 -11.43
CA LEU A 960 9.32 -25.80 -11.27
C LEU A 960 9.47 -26.26 -9.82
N ARG A 961 10.29 -25.56 -9.03
CA ARG A 961 10.42 -25.81 -7.59
C ARG A 961 9.20 -25.35 -6.80
N SER A 962 8.56 -24.25 -7.20
CA SER A 962 7.38 -23.73 -6.50
C SER A 962 6.12 -24.55 -6.77
N GLY A 963 6.05 -25.23 -7.92
CA GLY A 963 5.00 -26.20 -8.22
C GLY A 963 5.27 -26.98 -9.51
N MET A 964 5.69 -28.24 -9.38
CA MET A 964 5.83 -29.16 -10.51
C MET A 964 4.43 -29.61 -10.98
N PRO A 965 4.09 -29.49 -12.27
CA PRO A 965 2.76 -29.89 -12.77
C PRO A 965 2.57 -31.41 -12.76
N SER A 966 1.31 -31.87 -12.76
CA SER A 966 0.98 -33.28 -12.98
C SER A 966 0.84 -33.61 -14.47
N VAL A 967 0.85 -34.89 -14.83
CA VAL A 967 0.58 -35.34 -16.21
C VAL A 967 -0.82 -34.93 -16.68
N GLU A 968 -1.81 -35.01 -15.79
CA GLU A 968 -3.18 -34.57 -16.07
C GLU A 968 -3.24 -33.08 -16.38
N PHE A 969 -2.48 -32.25 -15.65
CA PHE A 969 -2.39 -30.81 -15.92
C PHE A 969 -1.80 -30.53 -17.31
N LEU A 970 -0.72 -31.24 -17.69
CA LEU A 970 -0.09 -31.06 -19.01
C LEU A 970 -1.00 -31.50 -20.17
N ARG A 971 -1.80 -32.56 -19.96
CA ARG A 971 -2.80 -33.01 -20.93
C ARG A 971 -4.04 -32.11 -20.97
N GLY A 972 -4.38 -31.53 -19.83
CA GLY A 972 -5.57 -30.72 -19.58
C GLY A 972 -5.49 -29.30 -20.12
N ILE A 973 -5.04 -29.11 -21.37
CA ILE A 973 -5.01 -27.75 -21.94
C ILE A 973 -6.42 -27.25 -22.31
N VAL A 974 -6.63 -25.95 -22.13
CA VAL A 974 -7.86 -25.29 -22.55
C VAL A 974 -7.65 -24.67 -23.93
N VAL A 975 -8.31 -25.25 -24.94
CA VAL A 975 -8.28 -24.74 -26.31
C VAL A 975 -9.50 -23.86 -26.56
N LEU A 976 -9.28 -22.69 -27.12
CA LEU A 976 -10.32 -21.74 -27.49
C LEU A 976 -10.55 -21.83 -29.01
N ASP A 977 -11.75 -22.24 -29.42
CA ASP A 977 -12.18 -22.05 -30.81
C ASP A 977 -12.35 -20.55 -31.07
N ASN A 978 -12.01 -20.08 -32.27
CA ASN A 978 -12.06 -18.66 -32.61
C ASN A 978 -12.80 -18.37 -33.92
N ALA A 979 -13.66 -19.28 -34.36
CA ALA A 979 -14.42 -19.17 -35.59
C ALA A 979 -15.25 -17.88 -35.68
N ALA A 980 -15.90 -17.45 -34.58
CA ALA A 980 -16.70 -16.22 -34.55
C ALA A 980 -15.82 -14.96 -34.46
N THR A 981 -14.66 -15.05 -33.82
CA THR A 981 -13.71 -13.95 -33.66
C THR A 981 -12.95 -13.63 -34.95
N ARG A 982 -12.60 -14.66 -35.74
CA ARG A 982 -11.72 -14.56 -36.92
C ARG A 982 -12.14 -13.49 -37.95
N PRO A 983 -13.44 -13.32 -38.31
CA PRO A 983 -13.87 -12.27 -39.24
C PRO A 983 -13.53 -10.84 -38.77
N PHE A 984 -13.58 -10.57 -37.47
CA PHE A 984 -13.37 -9.23 -36.90
C PHE A 984 -11.90 -8.86 -36.69
N ARG A 985 -10.99 -9.84 -36.78
CA ARG A 985 -9.54 -9.64 -36.60
C ARG A 985 -8.70 -10.05 -37.80
N ALA A 986 -9.30 -10.17 -38.99
CA ALA A 986 -8.64 -10.70 -40.19
C ALA A 986 -7.34 -9.96 -40.59
N VAL A 987 -7.18 -8.69 -40.18
CA VAL A 987 -5.96 -7.90 -40.43
C VAL A 987 -4.83 -8.17 -39.42
N VAL A 988 -5.12 -8.87 -38.32
CA VAL A 988 -4.15 -9.27 -37.29
C VAL A 988 -3.99 -10.78 -37.34
N GLU A 989 -2.99 -11.23 -38.09
CA GLU A 989 -2.67 -12.65 -38.23
C GLU A 989 -1.87 -13.17 -37.03
N ARG A 990 -2.22 -14.36 -36.53
CA ARG A 990 -1.48 -15.02 -35.45
C ARG A 990 -0.23 -15.69 -36.03
N PRO A 991 0.97 -15.41 -35.51
CA PRO A 991 2.16 -16.17 -35.89
C PRO A 991 2.00 -17.65 -35.54
N LYS A 992 2.44 -18.52 -36.45
CA LYS A 992 2.42 -19.97 -36.23
C LYS A 992 3.51 -20.36 -35.22
N VAL A 993 3.23 -21.38 -34.43
CA VAL A 993 4.25 -22.03 -33.59
C VAL A 993 5.07 -22.93 -34.50
N ASP A 994 6.13 -22.36 -35.05
CA ASP A 994 7.05 -23.05 -35.95
C ASP A 994 8.50 -22.74 -35.57
N LYS A 995 9.42 -23.39 -36.29
CA LYS A 995 10.86 -23.19 -36.12
C LYS A 995 11.32 -21.73 -36.19
N VAL A 996 10.66 -20.85 -36.96
CA VAL A 996 11.06 -19.44 -37.08
C VAL A 996 10.71 -18.70 -35.79
N LEU A 997 9.51 -18.95 -35.24
CA LEU A 997 9.11 -18.37 -33.95
C LEU A 997 10.01 -18.87 -32.82
N LEU A 998 10.31 -20.18 -32.80
CA LEU A 998 11.20 -20.80 -31.81
C LEU A 998 12.64 -20.30 -31.92
N GLU A 999 13.14 -20.01 -33.13
CA GLU A 999 14.45 -19.36 -33.33
C GLU A 999 14.48 -17.98 -32.66
N THR A 1000 13.42 -17.18 -32.82
CA THR A 1000 13.31 -15.88 -32.18
C THR A 1000 13.28 -15.97 -30.65
N TYR A 1001 12.51 -16.91 -30.09
CA TYR A 1001 12.43 -17.12 -28.65
C TYR A 1001 13.78 -17.59 -28.07
N THR A 1002 14.40 -18.60 -28.68
CA THR A 1002 15.69 -19.14 -28.22
C THR A 1002 16.82 -18.12 -28.29
N ARG A 1003 16.83 -17.21 -29.27
CA ARG A 1003 17.76 -16.05 -29.29
C ARG A 1003 17.58 -15.15 -28.07
N HIS A 1004 16.34 -14.85 -27.69
CA HIS A 1004 16.07 -14.05 -26.51
C HIS A 1004 16.43 -14.80 -25.22
N TRP A 1005 16.06 -16.08 -25.12
CA TRP A 1005 16.42 -16.93 -23.99
C TRP A 1005 17.95 -17.02 -23.81
N PHE A 1006 18.71 -17.17 -24.91
CA PHE A 1006 20.17 -17.08 -24.87
C PHE A 1006 20.66 -15.71 -24.42
N ALA A 1007 20.13 -14.61 -24.97
CA ALA A 1007 20.52 -13.26 -24.57
C ALA A 1007 20.23 -12.96 -23.09
N ARG A 1008 19.24 -13.64 -22.50
CA ARG A 1008 18.92 -13.59 -21.06
C ARG A 1008 19.74 -14.56 -20.21
N GLY A 1009 20.63 -15.36 -20.82
CA GLY A 1009 21.44 -16.36 -20.15
C GLY A 1009 20.70 -17.65 -19.77
N TRP A 1010 19.48 -17.85 -20.26
CA TRP A 1010 18.68 -19.06 -19.98
C TRP A 1010 19.15 -20.28 -20.76
N LEU A 1011 19.85 -20.06 -21.88
CA LEU A 1011 20.45 -21.10 -22.72
C LEU A 1011 21.97 -20.89 -22.82
N PRO A 1012 22.77 -21.96 -22.97
CA PRO A 1012 24.24 -21.86 -22.97
C PRO A 1012 24.85 -21.35 -24.28
N HIS A 1013 24.13 -21.44 -25.39
CA HIS A 1013 24.57 -20.98 -26.71
C HIS A 1013 23.37 -20.48 -27.53
N PRO A 1014 23.59 -19.63 -28.55
CA PRO A 1014 22.52 -19.20 -29.46
C PRO A 1014 22.09 -20.36 -30.38
N PRO A 1015 20.94 -20.24 -31.08
CA PRO A 1015 20.51 -21.25 -32.03
C PRO A 1015 21.50 -21.38 -33.21
N SER A 1016 21.64 -22.60 -33.72
CA SER A 1016 22.65 -22.99 -34.72
C SER A 1016 22.38 -22.46 -36.14
N ARG A 1017 21.16 -21.99 -36.42
CA ARG A 1017 20.75 -21.42 -37.72
C ARG A 1017 20.26 -19.97 -37.55
N GLN A 1018 20.43 -19.17 -38.61
CA GLN A 1018 20.01 -17.76 -38.65
C GLN A 1018 19.03 -17.50 -39.80
N HIS A 1019 17.78 -17.94 -39.68
CA HIS A 1019 16.73 -17.62 -40.66
C HIS A 1019 15.85 -16.42 -40.21
N ALA A 1020 15.85 -16.08 -38.92
CA ALA A 1020 15.09 -14.94 -38.41
C ALA A 1020 15.73 -13.59 -38.80
N LEU A 1021 14.94 -12.74 -39.50
CA LEU A 1021 15.33 -11.44 -40.08
C LEU A 1021 15.66 -10.33 -39.06
N GLY A 1022 15.52 -10.57 -37.74
CA GLY A 1022 15.62 -9.56 -36.68
C GLY A 1022 16.78 -9.79 -35.71
N GLY A 1023 18.01 -9.50 -36.14
CA GLY A 1023 19.20 -9.55 -35.29
C GLY A 1023 19.37 -8.28 -34.44
N THR A 1024 19.16 -8.40 -33.13
CA THR A 1024 19.45 -7.52 -31.97
C THR A 1024 18.20 -7.10 -31.20
N ALA A 1025 18.16 -7.46 -29.91
CA ALA A 1025 17.13 -7.15 -28.92
C ALA A 1025 17.10 -5.65 -28.56
N LYS A 1026 16.89 -4.77 -29.55
CA LYS A 1026 16.53 -3.37 -29.31
C LYS A 1026 15.21 -3.07 -30.02
N PRO A 1027 14.19 -2.54 -29.32
CA PRO A 1027 12.98 -2.05 -29.96
C PRO A 1027 13.32 -1.03 -31.05
N ILE A 1028 12.40 -0.91 -32.01
CA ILE A 1028 12.35 0.21 -32.92
C ILE A 1028 11.92 1.43 -32.08
N THR A 1029 12.87 2.28 -31.69
CA THR A 1029 12.55 3.60 -31.14
C THR A 1029 11.99 4.47 -32.26
N ARG A 1030 10.66 4.62 -32.34
CA ARG A 1030 10.03 5.62 -33.20
C ARG A 1030 10.32 7.01 -32.63
N GLY A 1031 11.38 7.64 -33.12
CA GLY A 1031 11.71 9.02 -32.79
C GLY A 1031 10.79 10.03 -33.50
N PRO A 1032 10.90 11.34 -33.22
CA PRO A 1032 10.08 12.39 -33.85
C PRO A 1032 10.20 12.49 -35.38
N LEU A 1033 11.16 11.77 -35.96
CA LEU A 1033 11.40 11.68 -37.40
C LEU A 1033 10.81 10.42 -38.04
N SER A 1034 10.34 9.46 -37.24
CA SER A 1034 9.76 8.22 -37.73
C SER A 1034 8.52 8.50 -38.59
N GLY A 1035 8.46 7.91 -39.79
CA GLY A 1035 7.38 8.12 -40.75
C GLY A 1035 7.39 9.46 -41.48
N ARG A 1036 8.31 10.39 -41.15
CA ARG A 1036 8.46 11.64 -41.91
C ARG A 1036 9.11 11.39 -43.25
N VAL A 1037 8.74 12.18 -44.25
CA VAL A 1037 9.34 12.09 -45.59
C VAL A 1037 10.50 13.06 -45.70
N ALA A 1038 11.71 12.53 -45.88
CA ALA A 1038 12.94 13.29 -46.05
C ALA A 1038 13.48 13.18 -47.47
N VAL A 1039 13.67 14.32 -48.14
CA VAL A 1039 14.36 14.43 -49.42
C VAL A 1039 15.81 14.86 -49.16
N ILE A 1040 16.78 14.08 -49.61
CA ILE A 1040 18.20 14.40 -49.49
C ILE A 1040 18.82 14.59 -50.87
N THR A 1041 19.27 15.80 -51.19
CA THR A 1041 20.01 16.10 -52.42
C THR A 1041 21.50 15.94 -52.21
N GLY A 1042 22.24 15.52 -53.24
CA GLY A 1042 23.67 15.20 -53.10
C GLY A 1042 23.93 13.88 -52.35
N ALA A 1043 22.95 12.98 -52.30
CA ALA A 1043 22.98 11.77 -51.46
C ALA A 1043 23.93 10.65 -51.93
N SER A 1044 24.71 10.86 -53.00
CA SER A 1044 25.53 9.81 -53.61
C SER A 1044 26.84 9.48 -52.87
N SER A 1045 27.29 10.32 -51.94
CA SER A 1045 28.57 10.17 -51.21
C SER A 1045 28.69 11.19 -50.07
N GLY A 1046 29.66 11.01 -49.17
CA GLY A 1046 30.03 12.00 -48.14
C GLY A 1046 28.88 12.33 -47.18
N ILE A 1047 28.66 13.62 -46.93
CA ILE A 1047 27.63 14.11 -45.98
C ILE A 1047 26.23 13.64 -46.38
N GLY A 1048 25.87 13.69 -47.66
CA GLY A 1048 24.53 13.31 -48.12
C GLY A 1048 24.22 11.83 -47.90
N GLU A 1049 25.19 10.94 -48.10
CA GLU A 1049 25.06 9.51 -47.77
C GLU A 1049 24.93 9.31 -46.26
N ALA A 1050 25.77 9.97 -45.46
CA ALA A 1050 25.74 9.84 -44.00
C ALA A 1050 24.40 10.32 -43.41
N VAL A 1051 23.83 11.41 -43.94
CA VAL A 1051 22.49 11.89 -43.57
C VAL A 1051 21.41 10.88 -43.91
N ALA A 1052 21.47 10.27 -45.11
CA ALA A 1052 20.53 9.22 -45.49
C ALA A 1052 20.58 8.03 -44.52
N VAL A 1053 21.77 7.60 -44.12
CA VAL A 1053 21.96 6.54 -43.12
C VAL A 1053 21.40 6.95 -41.77
N ALA A 1054 21.66 8.17 -41.31
CA ALA A 1054 21.15 8.67 -40.04
C ALA A 1054 19.62 8.73 -40.04
N LEU A 1055 18.99 9.34 -41.04
CA LEU A 1055 17.53 9.46 -41.11
C LEU A 1055 16.82 8.13 -41.34
N ALA A 1056 17.46 7.17 -42.03
CA ALA A 1056 16.90 5.83 -42.20
C ALA A 1056 16.83 5.08 -40.86
N LYS A 1057 17.87 5.24 -40.03
CA LYS A 1057 17.90 4.68 -38.67
C LYS A 1057 16.84 5.30 -37.76
N GLU A 1058 16.45 6.55 -38.00
CA GLU A 1058 15.39 7.26 -37.27
C GLU A 1058 13.97 6.90 -37.76
N GLY A 1059 13.84 6.10 -38.83
CA GLY A 1059 12.57 5.64 -39.35
C GLY A 1059 11.92 6.55 -40.40
N CYS A 1060 12.64 7.50 -41.00
CA CYS A 1060 12.10 8.32 -42.08
C CYS A 1060 11.79 7.49 -43.36
N HIS A 1061 10.79 7.92 -44.13
CA HIS A 1061 10.75 7.63 -45.56
C HIS A 1061 11.73 8.54 -46.28
N ILE A 1062 12.52 8.01 -47.22
CA ILE A 1062 13.67 8.72 -47.80
C ILE A 1062 13.59 8.74 -49.32
N ALA A 1063 13.71 9.94 -49.89
CA ALA A 1063 13.99 10.15 -51.30
C ALA A 1063 15.44 10.60 -51.48
N LEU A 1064 16.27 9.75 -52.07
CA LEU A 1064 17.68 10.05 -52.37
C LEU A 1064 17.82 10.63 -53.78
N ALA A 1065 18.48 11.79 -53.89
CA ALA A 1065 18.63 12.50 -55.15
C ALA A 1065 20.10 12.87 -55.46
N ALA A 1066 20.58 12.43 -56.62
CA ALA A 1066 21.89 12.79 -57.17
C ALA A 1066 21.97 12.45 -58.67
N ARG A 1067 22.98 12.99 -59.38
CA ARG A 1067 23.21 12.73 -60.81
C ARG A 1067 23.65 11.29 -61.12
N ARG A 1068 24.32 10.62 -60.17
CA ARG A 1068 24.93 9.30 -60.33
C ARG A 1068 23.99 8.21 -59.80
N LEU A 1069 23.20 7.60 -60.69
CA LEU A 1069 22.20 6.60 -60.31
C LEU A 1069 22.83 5.35 -59.67
N ASP A 1070 23.94 4.85 -60.22
CA ASP A 1070 24.63 3.66 -59.67
C ASP A 1070 25.13 3.88 -58.24
N ALA A 1071 25.57 5.10 -57.92
CA ALA A 1071 25.98 5.47 -56.57
C ALA A 1071 24.78 5.53 -55.61
N LEU A 1072 23.62 6.02 -56.07
CA LEU A 1072 22.39 6.00 -55.27
C LEU A 1072 21.89 4.59 -54.99
N GLU A 1073 22.00 3.67 -55.97
CA GLU A 1073 21.70 2.25 -55.76
C GLU A 1073 22.63 1.61 -54.72
N ALA A 1074 23.93 1.95 -54.77
CA ALA A 1074 24.88 1.49 -53.76
C ALA A 1074 24.54 1.99 -52.35
N VAL A 1075 24.14 3.27 -52.23
CA VAL A 1075 23.68 3.84 -50.95
C VAL A 1075 22.40 3.14 -50.49
N LYS A 1076 21.39 3.00 -51.35
CA LYS A 1076 20.11 2.32 -51.04
C LYS A 1076 20.33 0.90 -50.52
N ARG A 1077 21.24 0.14 -51.12
CA ARG A 1077 21.57 -1.24 -50.69
C ARG A 1077 22.24 -1.28 -49.31
N ARG A 1078 22.96 -0.23 -48.91
CA ARG A 1078 23.62 -0.13 -47.59
C ARG A 1078 22.67 0.36 -46.49
N LEU A 1079 21.53 0.95 -46.84
CA LEU A 1079 20.57 1.45 -45.85
C LEU A 1079 19.86 0.28 -45.14
N VAL A 1080 19.95 0.28 -43.81
CA VAL A 1080 19.13 -0.59 -42.96
C VAL A 1080 17.83 0.16 -42.65
N VAL A 1081 16.75 -0.21 -43.34
CA VAL A 1081 15.46 0.46 -43.23
C VAL A 1081 14.49 -0.46 -42.50
N ARG A 1082 14.04 -0.05 -41.31
CA ARG A 1082 13.19 -0.88 -40.44
C ARG A 1082 11.70 -0.70 -40.73
N GLU A 1083 11.24 0.54 -40.91
CA GLU A 1083 9.82 0.87 -41.20
C GLU A 1083 9.64 1.85 -42.38
N GLY A 1084 10.70 2.58 -42.75
CA GLY A 1084 10.69 3.57 -43.84
C GLY A 1084 10.63 2.95 -45.24
N LYS A 1085 10.42 3.80 -46.24
CA LYS A 1085 10.49 3.45 -47.67
C LYS A 1085 11.60 4.28 -48.28
N VAL A 1086 12.39 3.70 -49.18
CA VAL A 1086 13.48 4.42 -49.84
C VAL A 1086 13.29 4.41 -51.35
N ILE A 1087 13.15 5.60 -51.92
CA ILE A 1087 13.17 5.83 -53.36
C ILE A 1087 14.46 6.54 -53.75
N ILE A 1088 14.93 6.27 -54.96
CA ILE A 1088 16.06 6.98 -55.55
C ILE A 1088 15.57 7.69 -56.81
N ARG A 1089 16.08 8.89 -57.05
CA ARG A 1089 15.82 9.65 -58.28
C ARG A 1089 17.13 10.22 -58.82
N LYS A 1090 17.37 10.01 -60.11
CA LYS A 1090 18.43 10.73 -60.81
C LYS A 1090 17.99 12.17 -60.93
N THR A 1091 18.71 13.08 -60.29
CA THR A 1091 18.36 14.50 -60.25
C THR A 1091 19.61 15.35 -60.37
N ASP A 1092 19.61 16.25 -61.36
CA ASP A 1092 20.50 17.40 -61.38
C ASP A 1092 19.82 18.60 -60.72
N VAL A 1093 20.40 19.13 -59.65
CA VAL A 1093 19.80 20.24 -58.91
C VAL A 1093 19.79 21.55 -59.71
N THR A 1094 20.64 21.66 -60.74
CA THR A 1094 20.65 22.81 -61.65
C THR A 1094 19.49 22.80 -62.64
N ASP A 1095 18.81 21.66 -62.81
CA ASP A 1095 17.62 21.51 -63.65
C ASP A 1095 16.36 21.57 -62.79
N LYS A 1096 15.66 22.72 -62.85
CA LYS A 1096 14.43 22.95 -62.10
C LYS A 1096 13.37 21.87 -62.34
N ALA A 1097 13.21 21.39 -63.57
CA ALA A 1097 12.18 20.42 -63.90
C ALA A 1097 12.45 19.07 -63.23
N GLN A 1098 13.72 18.68 -63.10
CA GLN A 1098 14.11 17.46 -62.38
C GLN A 1098 13.92 17.58 -60.87
N VAL A 1099 14.15 18.76 -60.29
CA VAL A 1099 13.88 19.01 -58.86
C VAL A 1099 12.38 19.01 -58.57
N ASP A 1100 11.56 19.65 -59.41
CA ASP A 1100 10.10 19.62 -59.29
C ASP A 1100 9.56 18.18 -59.40
N ALA A 1101 10.12 17.37 -60.32
CA ALA A 1101 9.77 15.96 -60.44
C ALA A 1101 10.17 15.16 -59.20
N LEU A 1102 11.37 15.37 -58.65
CA LEU A 1102 11.82 14.72 -57.41
C LEU A 1102 10.83 14.96 -56.25
N ILE A 1103 10.42 16.21 -56.04
CA ILE A 1103 9.52 16.56 -54.93
C ILE A 1103 8.12 15.99 -55.16
N ARG A 1104 7.61 16.04 -56.40
CA ARG A 1104 6.34 15.41 -56.75
C ARG A 1104 6.37 13.89 -56.50
N ASP A 1105 7.37 13.20 -57.04
CA ASP A 1105 7.51 11.75 -56.88
C ASP A 1105 7.65 11.35 -55.40
N ALA A 1106 8.36 12.16 -54.59
CA ALA A 1106 8.44 11.94 -53.16
C ALA A 1106 7.07 12.11 -52.48
N ASN A 1107 6.32 13.16 -52.82
CA ASN A 1107 4.96 13.37 -52.31
C ASN A 1107 4.03 12.21 -52.67
N ASP A 1108 4.11 11.73 -53.91
CA ASP A 1108 3.22 10.69 -54.43
C ASP A 1108 3.52 9.30 -53.86
N GLU A 1109 4.80 8.92 -53.73
CA GLU A 1109 5.20 7.57 -53.34
C GLU A 1109 5.45 7.40 -51.84
N LEU A 1110 5.86 8.48 -51.16
CA LEU A 1110 6.24 8.45 -49.74
C LEU A 1110 5.30 9.25 -48.85
N GLY A 1111 4.56 10.21 -49.39
CA GLY A 1111 3.73 11.16 -48.65
C GLY A 1111 4.34 12.57 -48.59
N PRO A 1112 3.66 13.53 -47.95
CA PRO A 1112 4.07 14.94 -47.96
C PRO A 1112 5.53 15.15 -47.52
N VAL A 1113 6.34 15.83 -48.34
CA VAL A 1113 7.75 16.09 -48.01
C VAL A 1113 7.86 16.98 -46.77
N ASP A 1114 8.24 16.39 -45.64
CA ASP A 1114 8.36 17.04 -44.34
C ASP A 1114 9.74 17.67 -44.12
N ILE A 1115 10.78 17.06 -44.71
CA ILE A 1115 12.18 17.43 -44.49
C ILE A 1115 12.89 17.54 -45.84
N LEU A 1116 13.56 18.67 -46.06
CA LEU A 1116 14.52 18.84 -47.14
C LEU A 1116 15.92 18.98 -46.54
N VAL A 1117 16.84 18.07 -46.89
CA VAL A 1117 18.27 18.23 -46.59
C VAL A 1117 19.05 18.47 -47.89
N SER A 1118 19.49 19.70 -48.10
CA SER A 1118 20.24 20.10 -49.28
C SER A 1118 21.75 19.95 -49.05
N CYS A 1119 22.29 18.79 -49.43
CA CYS A 1119 23.74 18.52 -49.40
C CYS A 1119 24.41 18.63 -50.78
N ALA A 1120 23.65 18.88 -51.85
CA ALA A 1120 24.23 19.09 -53.17
C ALA A 1120 25.14 20.31 -53.16
N GLY A 1121 26.40 20.11 -53.55
CA GLY A 1121 27.39 21.16 -53.62
C GLY A 1121 28.63 20.72 -54.36
N VAL A 1122 29.36 21.70 -54.89
CA VAL A 1122 30.71 21.52 -55.44
C VAL A 1122 31.64 22.55 -54.80
N MET A 1123 32.90 22.17 -54.69
CA MET A 1123 33.98 22.99 -54.16
C MET A 1123 35.17 22.85 -55.10
N TYR A 1124 35.68 23.98 -55.57
CA TYR A 1124 36.87 24.04 -56.40
C TYR A 1124 37.87 25.00 -55.77
N PHE A 1125 39.09 24.53 -55.54
CA PHE A 1125 40.24 25.38 -55.27
C PHE A 1125 40.64 26.08 -56.56
N THR A 1126 40.38 27.38 -56.64
CA THR A 1126 40.73 28.23 -57.78
C THR A 1126 41.38 29.51 -57.26
N MET A 1127 42.55 29.86 -57.80
CA MET A 1127 43.08 31.21 -57.59
C MET A 1127 42.21 32.20 -58.37
N MET A 1128 41.78 33.29 -57.73
CA MET A 1128 41.00 34.32 -58.42
C MET A 1128 41.75 34.90 -59.64
N ALA A 1129 43.08 34.95 -59.57
CA ALA A 1129 43.95 35.39 -60.66
C ALA A 1129 43.96 34.43 -61.87
N ASN A 1130 43.63 33.14 -61.66
CA ASN A 1130 43.64 32.11 -62.70
C ASN A 1130 42.32 32.05 -63.48
N THR A 1131 41.31 32.85 -63.09
CA THR A 1131 40.07 33.08 -63.85
C THR A 1131 39.39 31.81 -64.38
N GLN A 1132 39.22 30.81 -63.52
CA GLN A 1132 38.57 29.53 -63.85
C GLN A 1132 37.03 29.68 -63.91
N THR A 1133 36.54 30.48 -64.87
CA THR A 1133 35.13 30.89 -64.94
C THR A 1133 34.15 29.73 -65.06
N GLU A 1134 34.52 28.63 -65.73
CA GLU A 1134 33.65 27.45 -65.83
C GLU A 1134 33.43 26.75 -64.48
N GLU A 1135 34.47 26.64 -63.65
CA GLU A 1135 34.36 26.09 -62.28
C GLU A 1135 33.60 27.07 -61.36
N TRP A 1136 33.75 28.38 -61.58
CA TRP A 1136 32.99 29.41 -60.87
C TRP A 1136 31.50 29.35 -61.19
N ASP A 1137 31.15 29.32 -62.46
CA ASP A 1137 29.76 29.21 -62.93
C ASP A 1137 29.13 27.93 -62.40
N ARG A 1138 29.86 26.81 -62.46
CA ARG A 1138 29.41 25.52 -61.91
C ARG A 1138 29.22 25.56 -60.39
N THR A 1139 30.06 26.30 -59.67
CA THR A 1139 29.91 26.51 -58.22
C THR A 1139 28.63 27.29 -57.92
N VAL A 1140 28.38 28.38 -58.64
CA VAL A 1140 27.17 29.20 -58.47
C VAL A 1140 25.92 28.41 -58.87
N ASP A 1141 25.97 27.69 -59.99
CA ASP A 1141 24.83 26.90 -60.48
C ASP A 1141 24.44 25.81 -59.49
N VAL A 1142 25.40 25.04 -58.99
CA VAL A 1142 25.09 23.93 -58.07
C VAL A 1142 24.78 24.45 -56.67
N ASN A 1143 25.62 25.32 -56.09
CA ASN A 1143 25.49 25.71 -54.69
C ASN A 1143 24.35 26.73 -54.48
N CYS A 1144 24.17 27.68 -55.41
CA CYS A 1144 23.18 28.75 -55.28
C CYS A 1144 21.89 28.41 -56.02
N LYS A 1145 21.93 28.24 -57.36
CA LYS A 1145 20.71 27.97 -58.14
C LYS A 1145 20.09 26.64 -57.75
N GLY A 1146 20.92 25.61 -57.50
CA GLY A 1146 20.47 24.32 -57.02
C GLY A 1146 19.69 24.38 -55.70
N LEU A 1147 20.16 25.17 -54.73
CA LEU A 1147 19.43 25.42 -53.48
C LEU A 1147 18.10 26.12 -53.77
N LEU A 1148 18.09 27.19 -54.57
CA LEU A 1148 16.87 27.93 -54.90
C LEU A 1148 15.81 27.04 -55.57
N HIS A 1149 16.20 26.13 -56.47
CA HIS A 1149 15.28 25.18 -57.08
C HIS A 1149 14.67 24.25 -56.02
N CYS A 1150 15.47 23.74 -55.09
CA CYS A 1150 14.98 22.88 -54.01
C CYS A 1150 14.01 23.63 -53.07
N LEU A 1151 14.34 24.88 -52.71
CA LEU A 1151 13.48 25.73 -51.90
C LEU A 1151 12.15 26.03 -52.61
N ALA A 1152 12.21 26.43 -53.89
CA ALA A 1152 11.02 26.74 -54.69
C ALA A 1152 10.06 25.55 -54.80
N ALA A 1153 10.59 24.33 -54.89
CA ALA A 1153 9.78 23.11 -55.00
C ALA A 1153 9.19 22.65 -53.65
N THR A 1154 9.79 23.00 -52.50
CA THR A 1154 9.42 22.44 -51.18
C THR A 1154 8.68 23.44 -50.28
N VAL A 1155 9.13 24.70 -50.23
CA VAL A 1155 8.61 25.74 -49.32
C VAL A 1155 7.09 25.94 -49.45
N PRO A 1156 6.50 26.07 -50.65
CA PRO A 1156 5.05 26.30 -50.78
C PRO A 1156 4.22 25.18 -50.14
N GLY A 1157 4.64 23.93 -50.30
CA GLY A 1157 3.97 22.77 -49.73
C GLY A 1157 4.12 22.68 -48.20
N MET A 1158 5.27 23.09 -47.66
CA MET A 1158 5.50 23.11 -46.21
C MET A 1158 4.72 24.23 -45.52
N ILE A 1159 4.72 25.44 -46.10
CA ILE A 1159 3.97 26.59 -45.57
C ILE A 1159 2.47 26.32 -45.58
N SER A 1160 1.93 25.76 -46.67
CA SER A 1160 0.49 25.47 -46.74
C SER A 1160 0.01 24.47 -45.69
N ARG A 1161 0.91 23.57 -45.23
CA ARG A 1161 0.63 22.62 -44.14
C ARG A 1161 0.95 23.18 -42.75
N GLY A 1162 1.56 24.35 -42.65
CA GLY A 1162 2.05 24.89 -41.39
C GLY A 1162 3.14 24.04 -40.74
N SER A 1163 3.86 23.24 -41.53
CA SER A 1163 4.87 22.31 -41.01
C SER A 1163 5.91 21.96 -42.07
N GLY A 1164 7.19 22.06 -41.70
CA GLY A 1164 8.29 21.55 -42.50
C GLY A 1164 9.65 21.92 -41.92
N HIS A 1165 10.70 21.24 -42.36
CA HIS A 1165 12.07 21.54 -41.93
C HIS A 1165 13.04 21.53 -43.10
N ILE A 1166 13.68 22.66 -43.35
CA ILE A 1166 14.73 22.82 -44.36
C ILE A 1166 16.08 22.84 -43.67
N VAL A 1167 17.00 22.01 -44.16
CA VAL A 1167 18.39 21.96 -43.71
C VAL A 1167 19.29 22.10 -44.93
N ALA A 1168 20.27 23.00 -44.89
CA ALA A 1168 21.22 23.17 -46.00
C ALA A 1168 22.65 23.36 -45.49
N ILE A 1169 23.60 22.82 -46.26
CA ILE A 1169 25.03 22.89 -45.92
C ILE A 1169 25.62 24.22 -46.40
N SER A 1170 25.89 25.10 -45.43
CA SER A 1170 26.45 26.44 -45.65
C SER A 1170 27.99 26.47 -45.53
N SER A 1171 28.64 25.52 -44.85
CA SER A 1171 30.10 25.55 -44.59
C SER A 1171 30.55 26.71 -43.68
N ASP A 1172 31.65 26.52 -42.97
CA ASP A 1172 32.41 27.60 -42.34
C ASP A 1172 32.81 28.75 -43.32
N ALA A 1173 33.03 28.42 -44.59
CA ALA A 1173 33.25 29.37 -45.70
C ALA A 1173 32.05 30.30 -45.97
N GLY A 1174 30.88 30.04 -45.37
CA GLY A 1174 29.74 30.96 -45.36
C GLY A 1174 29.89 32.12 -44.38
N ARG A 1175 30.93 32.12 -43.53
CA ARG A 1175 31.23 33.18 -42.56
C ARG A 1175 32.54 33.91 -42.81
N LYS A 1176 33.48 33.28 -43.51
CA LYS A 1176 34.78 33.86 -43.85
C LYS A 1176 35.22 33.41 -45.23
N VAL A 1177 35.97 34.26 -45.92
CA VAL A 1177 36.60 33.92 -47.20
C VAL A 1177 37.94 33.24 -46.98
N PHE A 1178 38.19 32.18 -47.74
CA PHE A 1178 39.48 31.47 -47.74
C PHE A 1178 40.24 31.68 -49.05
N PRO A 1179 41.57 31.92 -49.01
CA PRO A 1179 42.40 31.92 -50.21
C PRO A 1179 42.23 30.62 -51.00
N GLY A 1180 42.13 30.72 -52.33
CA GLY A 1180 41.84 29.56 -53.18
C GLY A 1180 40.37 29.11 -53.20
N LEU A 1181 39.49 29.60 -52.31
CA LEU A 1181 38.06 29.25 -52.29
C LEU A 1181 37.16 30.48 -52.44
N GLY A 1182 37.58 31.50 -53.20
CA GLY A 1182 36.88 32.78 -53.31
C GLY A 1182 35.41 32.66 -53.74
N VAL A 1183 35.15 32.03 -54.89
CA VAL A 1183 33.79 31.83 -55.41
C VAL A 1183 32.99 30.81 -54.58
N TYR A 1184 33.65 29.78 -54.04
CA TYR A 1184 33.02 28.85 -53.11
C TYR A 1184 32.52 29.57 -51.85
N SER A 1185 33.37 30.38 -51.21
CA SER A 1185 33.01 31.19 -50.04
C SER A 1185 31.84 32.11 -50.37
N ALA A 1186 31.91 32.84 -51.50
CA ALA A 1186 30.81 33.70 -51.95
C ALA A 1186 29.49 32.93 -52.15
N SER A 1187 29.54 31.72 -52.72
CA SER A 1187 28.36 30.86 -52.87
C SER A 1187 27.77 30.43 -51.52
N LYS A 1188 28.62 30.25 -50.51
CA LYS A 1188 28.20 29.88 -49.16
C LYS A 1188 27.63 31.05 -48.36
N PHE A 1189 28.17 32.27 -48.53
CA PHE A 1189 27.53 33.49 -48.05
C PHE A 1189 26.12 33.65 -48.65
N PHE A 1190 25.96 33.36 -49.95
CA PHE A 1190 24.64 33.36 -50.60
C PHE A 1190 23.68 32.35 -49.97
N VAL A 1191 24.13 31.11 -49.74
CA VAL A 1191 23.34 30.07 -49.07
C VAL A 1191 22.91 30.55 -47.68
N GLU A 1192 23.85 31.06 -46.87
CA GLU A 1192 23.56 31.54 -45.52
C GLU A 1192 22.54 32.69 -45.52
N ALA A 1193 22.77 33.71 -46.34
CA ALA A 1193 21.86 34.85 -46.47
C ALA A 1193 20.46 34.42 -46.91
N THR A 1194 20.37 33.47 -47.85
CA THR A 1194 19.09 32.91 -48.32
C THR A 1194 18.34 32.21 -47.21
N LEU A 1195 19.01 31.38 -46.41
CA LEU A 1195 18.38 30.68 -45.28
C LEU A 1195 17.98 31.63 -44.15
N GLN A 1196 18.74 32.70 -43.92
CA GLN A 1196 18.39 33.75 -42.95
C GLN A 1196 17.16 34.54 -43.38
N SER A 1197 17.08 34.96 -44.64
CA SER A 1197 15.90 35.63 -45.20
C SER A 1197 14.68 34.71 -45.15
N LEU A 1198 14.82 33.44 -45.54
CA LEU A 1198 13.72 32.47 -45.46
C LEU A 1198 13.20 32.32 -44.02
N ARG A 1199 14.09 32.19 -43.02
CA ARG A 1199 13.71 32.15 -41.60
C ARG A 1199 12.88 33.36 -41.19
N LEU A 1200 13.32 34.55 -41.57
CA LEU A 1200 12.69 35.81 -41.19
C LEU A 1200 11.31 35.96 -41.85
N GLU A 1201 11.21 35.64 -43.13
CA GLU A 1201 9.99 35.81 -43.92
C GLU A 1201 8.92 34.78 -43.59
N THR A 1202 9.30 33.59 -43.13
CA THR A 1202 8.35 32.51 -42.77
C THR A 1202 8.15 32.34 -41.27
N ALA A 1203 8.60 33.31 -40.46
CA ALA A 1203 8.43 33.27 -39.01
C ALA A 1203 6.93 33.14 -38.64
N GLY A 1204 6.62 32.17 -37.78
CA GLY A 1204 5.24 31.88 -37.37
C GLY A 1204 4.41 31.06 -38.37
N MET A 1205 4.95 30.71 -39.54
CA MET A 1205 4.28 29.86 -40.54
C MET A 1205 4.55 28.35 -40.34
N GLY A 1206 5.21 27.96 -39.26
CA GLY A 1206 5.52 26.56 -38.94
C GLY A 1206 6.68 25.95 -39.76
N LEU A 1207 7.33 26.73 -40.62
CA LEU A 1207 8.54 26.33 -41.34
C LEU A 1207 9.78 26.53 -40.46
N ARG A 1208 10.54 25.46 -40.23
CA ARG A 1208 11.85 25.51 -39.57
C ARG A 1208 12.96 25.48 -40.62
N VAL A 1209 14.00 26.26 -40.40
CA VAL A 1209 15.13 26.35 -41.34
C VAL A 1209 16.43 26.35 -40.56
N THR A 1210 17.32 25.42 -40.90
CA THR A 1210 18.61 25.21 -40.24
C THR A 1210 19.74 25.32 -41.25
N SER A 1211 20.72 26.15 -40.95
CA SER A 1211 22.01 26.17 -41.66
C SER A 1211 23.03 25.31 -40.93
N VAL A 1212 23.74 24.45 -41.65
CA VAL A 1212 24.82 23.61 -41.08
C VAL A 1212 26.16 24.00 -41.70
N GLN A 1213 27.11 24.37 -40.85
CA GLN A 1213 28.40 24.94 -41.21
C GLN A 1213 29.52 24.03 -40.67
N PRO A 1214 29.83 22.93 -41.37
CA PRO A 1214 30.97 22.11 -41.02
C PRO A 1214 32.27 22.76 -41.51
N GLY A 1215 33.35 22.54 -40.76
CA GLY A 1215 34.72 22.72 -41.23
C GLY A 1215 35.18 21.54 -42.09
N ASN A 1216 36.49 21.30 -42.15
CA ASN A 1216 37.09 20.22 -42.96
C ASN A 1216 36.42 18.86 -42.69
N THR A 1217 35.73 18.32 -43.69
CA THR A 1217 35.01 17.02 -43.61
C THR A 1217 35.58 16.06 -44.63
N ALA A 1218 35.79 14.80 -44.25
CA ALA A 1218 36.34 13.75 -45.12
C ALA A 1218 35.39 13.45 -46.29
N THR A 1219 35.56 14.17 -47.40
CA THR A 1219 34.75 14.03 -48.62
C THR A 1219 35.64 14.10 -49.87
N ASP A 1220 35.17 13.50 -50.95
CA ASP A 1220 35.90 13.48 -52.24
C ASP A 1220 35.95 14.86 -52.95
N LEU A 1221 35.34 15.90 -52.36
CA LEU A 1221 35.29 17.24 -52.94
C LEU A 1221 36.68 17.88 -53.09
N LEU A 1222 37.64 17.50 -52.25
CA LEU A 1222 39.02 18.01 -52.28
C LEU A 1222 39.75 17.67 -53.60
N GLY A 1223 39.37 16.58 -54.28
CA GLY A 1223 40.03 16.11 -55.49
C GLY A 1223 39.46 16.65 -56.81
N MET A 1224 38.50 17.58 -56.77
CA MET A 1224 37.73 17.99 -57.96
C MET A 1224 38.33 19.18 -58.74
N SER A 1225 39.36 19.84 -58.22
CA SER A 1225 39.87 21.12 -58.76
C SER A 1225 40.92 20.91 -59.84
N THR A 1226 40.80 21.66 -60.94
CA THR A 1226 41.77 21.59 -62.05
C THR A 1226 42.91 22.60 -61.96
N ASP A 1227 42.80 23.60 -61.07
CA ASP A 1227 43.85 24.59 -60.79
C ASP A 1227 44.94 23.98 -59.88
N ALA A 1228 45.93 23.35 -60.50
CA ALA A 1228 47.04 22.69 -59.82
C ALA A 1228 47.84 23.64 -58.90
N GLU A 1229 47.88 24.95 -59.21
CA GLU A 1229 48.55 25.94 -58.37
C GLU A 1229 47.75 26.19 -57.09
N ALA A 1230 46.43 26.38 -57.20
CA ALA A 1230 45.54 26.54 -56.05
C ALA A 1230 45.53 25.29 -55.16
N VAL A 1231 45.45 24.10 -55.76
CA VAL A 1231 45.48 22.82 -55.04
C VAL A 1231 46.79 22.62 -54.29
N LYS A 1232 47.93 22.89 -54.94
CA LYS A 1232 49.24 22.79 -54.29
C LYS A 1232 49.41 23.79 -53.14
N LYS A 1233 48.88 25.01 -53.30
CA LYS A 1233 49.09 26.09 -52.33
C LYS A 1233 48.13 26.06 -51.14
N TYR A 1234 46.89 25.61 -51.35
CA TYR A 1234 45.82 25.70 -50.37
C TYR A 1234 45.00 24.41 -50.20
N GLY A 1235 45.15 23.43 -51.09
CA GLY A 1235 44.44 22.15 -51.05
C GLY A 1235 45.21 21.04 -50.32
N GLU A 1236 46.46 21.26 -49.91
CA GLU A 1236 47.22 20.33 -49.07
C GLU A 1236 46.67 20.31 -47.63
N PRO A 1237 46.74 19.17 -46.91
CA PRO A 1237 46.17 19.04 -45.57
C PRO A 1237 46.71 20.09 -44.60
N SER A 1238 45.84 20.92 -44.03
CA SER A 1238 46.22 22.00 -43.11
C SER A 1238 46.65 21.55 -41.71
N GLY A 1239 46.62 20.24 -41.42
CA GLY A 1239 46.83 19.69 -40.07
C GLY A 1239 45.59 19.77 -39.15
N ALA A 1240 44.53 20.48 -39.57
CA ALA A 1240 43.27 20.53 -38.84
C ALA A 1240 42.56 19.16 -38.80
N LYS A 1241 41.83 18.90 -37.71
CA LYS A 1241 41.08 17.66 -37.54
C LYS A 1241 40.00 17.56 -38.61
N ILE A 1242 40.02 16.45 -39.36
CA ILE A 1242 39.04 16.16 -40.39
C ILE A 1242 37.81 15.51 -39.72
N LEU A 1243 36.63 16.09 -39.92
CA LEU A 1243 35.35 15.58 -39.45
C LEU A 1243 34.90 14.37 -40.27
N ASP A 1244 34.30 13.38 -39.59
CA ASP A 1244 33.60 12.29 -40.27
C ASP A 1244 32.24 12.84 -40.80
N PRO A 1245 31.83 12.53 -42.05
CA PRO A 1245 30.50 12.83 -42.53
C PRO A 1245 29.36 12.40 -41.58
N ALA A 1246 29.55 11.34 -40.81
CA ALA A 1246 28.60 10.87 -39.80
C ALA A 1246 28.41 11.89 -38.65
N ASP A 1247 29.44 12.63 -38.25
CA ASP A 1247 29.33 13.67 -37.21
C ASP A 1247 28.44 14.82 -37.70
N VAL A 1248 28.60 15.21 -38.96
CA VAL A 1248 27.75 16.22 -39.60
C VAL A 1248 26.30 15.70 -39.68
N ALA A 1249 26.11 14.45 -40.10
CA ALA A 1249 24.79 13.83 -40.17
C ALA A 1249 24.09 13.73 -38.79
N ASN A 1250 24.84 13.42 -37.73
CA ASN A 1250 24.31 13.34 -36.37
C ASN A 1250 23.83 14.70 -35.87
N SER A 1251 24.53 15.79 -36.20
CA SER A 1251 24.09 17.14 -35.83
C SER A 1251 22.83 17.59 -36.60
N ILE A 1252 22.71 17.17 -37.87
CA ILE A 1252 21.49 17.37 -38.67
C ILE A 1252 20.32 16.60 -38.05
N ALA A 1253 20.51 15.32 -37.71
CA ALA A 1253 19.49 14.53 -37.04
C ALA A 1253 19.08 15.16 -35.70
N TYR A 1254 20.05 15.65 -34.91
CA TYR A 1254 19.77 16.38 -33.67
C TYR A 1254 18.90 17.62 -33.89
N ALA A 1255 19.21 18.45 -34.89
CA ALA A 1255 18.42 19.64 -35.21
C ALA A 1255 17.00 19.29 -35.63
N LEU A 1256 16.84 18.22 -36.44
CA LEU A 1256 15.55 17.75 -36.92
C LEU A 1256 14.68 17.19 -35.78
N ARG A 1257 15.29 16.51 -34.80
CA ARG A 1257 14.60 15.89 -33.64
C ARG A 1257 14.08 16.90 -32.63
N GLN A 1258 14.51 18.16 -32.67
CA GLN A 1258 14.06 19.14 -31.69
C GLN A 1258 12.53 19.29 -31.73
N PRO A 1259 11.87 19.54 -30.58
CA PRO A 1259 10.43 19.76 -30.53
C PRO A 1259 9.97 20.88 -31.48
N PRO A 1260 8.69 20.90 -31.90
CA PRO A 1260 8.18 21.92 -32.82
C PRO A 1260 8.36 23.37 -32.34
N HIS A 1261 8.42 23.60 -31.03
CA HIS A 1261 8.62 24.92 -30.42
C HIS A 1261 10.11 25.32 -30.27
N VAL A 1262 11.04 24.44 -30.65
CA VAL A 1262 12.49 24.69 -30.61
C VAL A 1262 13.02 24.80 -32.04
N ALA A 1263 13.62 25.94 -32.36
CA ALA A 1263 14.27 26.19 -33.64
C ALA A 1263 15.79 26.13 -33.49
N VAL A 1264 16.43 25.20 -34.19
CA VAL A 1264 17.89 25.19 -34.37
C VAL A 1264 18.20 25.96 -35.65
N ASN A 1265 18.54 27.23 -35.51
CA ASN A 1265 18.75 28.09 -36.67
C ASN A 1265 20.07 27.79 -37.37
N GLU A 1266 21.14 27.57 -36.60
CA GLU A 1266 22.50 27.37 -37.11
C GLU A 1266 23.24 26.31 -36.30
N VAL A 1267 23.99 25.45 -36.99
CA VAL A 1267 24.88 24.45 -36.39
C VAL A 1267 26.28 24.66 -36.95
N LEU A 1268 27.20 25.11 -36.11
CA LEU A 1268 28.61 25.23 -36.46
C LEU A 1268 29.35 23.99 -35.93
N ILE A 1269 30.06 23.28 -36.80
CA ILE A 1269 30.81 22.06 -36.46
C ILE A 1269 32.26 22.32 -36.79
N ASP A 1270 33.04 22.70 -35.78
CA ASP A 1270 34.36 23.24 -35.99
C ASP A 1270 35.37 22.69 -34.98
N PRO A 1271 36.41 21.95 -35.41
CA PRO A 1271 37.51 21.59 -34.55
C PRO A 1271 38.59 22.69 -34.59
N ARG A 1272 38.60 23.62 -33.63
CA ARG A 1272 39.62 24.69 -33.60
C ARG A 1272 40.63 24.60 -32.46
N ASP A 1273 41.89 24.54 -32.88
CA ASP A 1273 43.08 25.14 -32.23
C ASP A 1273 43.78 26.18 -33.15
N GLU A 1274 43.20 26.57 -34.29
CA GLU A 1274 43.74 27.63 -35.17
C GLU A 1274 42.86 28.90 -35.16
N PRO A 1275 43.45 30.11 -35.07
CA PRO A 1275 42.70 31.35 -34.84
C PRO A 1275 41.89 31.81 -36.07
N ILE A 1276 40.74 32.42 -35.77
CA ILE A 1276 39.85 33.13 -36.73
C ILE A 1276 40.57 34.25 -37.44
#